data_AF-A0A5N5TME9-F1
#
_entry.id   AF-A0A5N5TME9-F1
#
_cell.length_a   1.000
_cell.length_b   1.000
_cell.length_c   1.000
_cell.angle_alpha   90.00
_cell.angle_beta   90.00
_cell.angle_gamma   90.00
#
_symmetry.space_group_name_H-M   'P 1'
#
loop_
_entity.id
_entity.type
_entity.pdbx_description
1 polymer ?
#
loop_
_entity_poly.entity_id
_entity_poly.type
_entity_poly.pdbx_seq_one_letter_code
_entity_poly.pdbx_strand_id
1 'polypeptide(L)'
;MGNIINFVEVGQYKSDRIKQQLHDNEISNIERGTFSDLKNLERLRLDRNKLKHLPDHLFESCHKLYKLLLDENQLSCIDEHAFDGLEYLEILTLTNNNITTLWRGTFEATPRLRALRVSGNRLICDCHLAWLGRWLAAAPHLAPYIRCSSPYRLKDRLVTDVLDEEFKCTGLVDHVERECSLAPLCPRACRRLEHNEITEVPEKSFPSYQYLQRMVLYGNKISSLSPKVFRGLTNLQLLLLNANQIRCVHKESFKDLHNLNLLSLYDNQIMSIPNGTFEPLVKIQTMHLGANPFVCDCHLSWLAHYLSKNPIETSGARCKEPGRFSKKLLGRVKEENLKCINELRAKYIGRCKDESQCPALCLCDGSRVDCSGRDLSFPPKKIPASTIQLDLSYNLMTTLDTGKGLSDLSALAELRSLDLSHNRLVTLSSKFFIGASKLSSLDLSENHISCISKKLLEHIPQVTHIDLTGNPLRCDCRLKWFIKWLDAHPSVPIPRCELPKNIQNTSLTKVSESFLECSESSLVEECSANLFCPSECQCIKGIVRCSRNHLTEIPKGIPPDTTELYLDVNEIKSIDTSKIQHLKALKRLDFSNNQIAILQNNTFKELENLATLVVSYNKLGCVERDAFRGLKNLRLLSLHGNDVSYLPEGTFKDLQSLSHIALGANPLYCDCSLAWLAKWVKNDYVEPGIAKCAEPRTLRDKLVLTTTPAMFTCQEKVPYEVLAKCDMCYTFPCQNGGSCTSLPGKNYECICAPGYHGTECQYKIDACYGNPCVNGGTCKVFETGRFSCHCPLGFEGEHCEKNIDECINHKCINGGVCVDEINTYSCSCPEGFSGEHCQIKVTFCSKSFNPCENGATCKESSKGYTCLCSDGWQGVNCSQNLDDCLGNMCQNGAQCIDGIGSYECKCVGDWSGRFCELGPSVLQQTEPCLQHDCHHGVCIVPRGKSEYVCKCHSGYSGKYCEYQTSLSFVDMKSFLQMESPSFKKHVNISLSFTTSKTSGILLYLGQNREHLAVELFQKRIRISFDCGNRPTSVMFSYEVVSNEKKHTVELNVDSHNITLRIDGGKPRKMTNRGKSPYLNVDSPLFVGGIPQDMAEHAVRLWHVRDATSCLDELSINEKVQDLSKSEKQNKVIPGCGDAEQRDEGKPLEEVKVKNNDDTEKNICEKNRCENGKCRPRKDKKGYRCRCKKGFSGKFCNKVPTCQKASQKAYVYDYGCRSRRPVRQFRCEGSCGHQCCRPKRYRTKKVAMICNDGTKFIKKVDIIRKCRCLRKCTDD
;
A
#
# COMPACT_ATOMS: atom_id res chain seq x y z
N MET A 1 -10.26 -21.25 -4.93
CA MET A 1 -8.99 -22.01 -4.83
C MET A 1 -9.33 -23.51 -4.89
N GLY A 2 -10.07 -23.92 -5.92
CA GLY A 2 -10.63 -25.27 -6.01
C GLY A 2 -9.60 -26.26 -6.53
N ASN A 3 -9.27 -27.26 -5.72
CA ASN A 3 -8.51 -28.46 -6.10
C ASN A 3 -8.58 -29.54 -5.00
N ILE A 4 -9.74 -29.63 -4.30
CA ILE A 4 -10.07 -30.71 -3.34
C ILE A 4 -11.54 -31.15 -3.53
N ILE A 5 -12.05 -31.06 -4.77
CA ILE A 5 -13.34 -31.63 -5.20
C ILE A 5 -13.09 -32.24 -6.59
N ASN A 6 -12.44 -33.41 -6.61
CA ASN A 6 -12.18 -34.19 -7.82
C ASN A 6 -11.80 -35.65 -7.50
N PHE A 7 -12.40 -36.22 -6.45
CA PHE A 7 -12.29 -37.66 -6.11
C PHE A 7 -13.55 -38.21 -5.40
N VAL A 8 -14.73 -37.70 -5.78
CA VAL A 8 -16.01 -38.40 -5.65
C VAL A 8 -16.80 -38.10 -6.93
N GLU A 9 -17.14 -39.12 -7.71
CA GLU A 9 -18.10 -38.97 -8.80
C GLU A 9 -19.51 -38.87 -8.20
N VAL A 10 -20.15 -37.71 -8.33
CA VAL A 10 -21.59 -37.58 -8.02
C VAL A 10 -22.39 -37.88 -9.28
N GLY A 11 -22.25 -39.13 -9.76
CA GLY A 11 -23.02 -39.69 -10.86
C GLY A 11 -24.10 -40.64 -10.35
N GLN A 12 -25.37 -40.32 -10.62
CA GLN A 12 -26.51 -41.26 -10.67
C GLN A 12 -26.69 -42.28 -9.52
N TYR A 13 -27.06 -41.87 -8.30
CA TYR A 13 -27.91 -42.74 -7.44
C TYR A 13 -28.92 -41.97 -6.59
N LYS A 14 -30.22 -42.21 -6.84
CA LYS A 14 -31.31 -41.95 -5.89
C LYS A 14 -31.51 -43.20 -5.01
N SER A 15 -30.91 -43.27 -3.82
CA SER A 15 -31.29 -44.26 -2.80
C SER A 15 -30.73 -43.92 -1.41
N ASP A 16 -31.54 -44.10 -0.36
CA ASP A 16 -31.28 -43.64 1.03
C ASP A 16 -30.23 -44.46 1.82
N ARG A 17 -29.16 -44.97 1.19
CA ARG A 17 -28.10 -45.74 1.87
C ARG A 17 -26.68 -45.46 1.35
N ILE A 18 -26.17 -44.24 1.57
CA ILE A 18 -24.74 -43.94 1.37
C ILE A 18 -24.05 -43.71 2.72
N LYS A 19 -23.28 -44.71 3.19
CA LYS A 19 -22.33 -44.55 4.31
C LYS A 19 -21.07 -43.85 3.79
N GLN A 20 -21.04 -42.53 3.76
CA GLN A 20 -19.85 -41.80 3.33
C GLN A 20 -18.65 -42.09 4.26
N GLN A 21 -17.54 -42.52 3.67
CA GLN A 21 -16.29 -42.84 4.35
C GLN A 21 -15.20 -41.91 3.83
N LEU A 22 -14.87 -40.89 4.62
CA LEU A 22 -13.83 -39.88 4.32
C LEU A 22 -12.55 -40.13 5.14
N HIS A 23 -12.36 -41.34 5.67
CA HIS A 23 -11.18 -41.73 6.45
C HIS A 23 -9.97 -42.00 5.56
N ASP A 24 -8.79 -42.15 6.18
CA ASP A 24 -7.52 -42.51 5.50
C ASP A 24 -7.17 -41.55 4.34
N ASN A 25 -7.28 -40.24 4.59
CA ASN A 25 -7.20 -39.18 3.58
C ASN A 25 -6.27 -38.01 3.99
N GLU A 26 -6.07 -37.03 3.10
CA GLU A 26 -5.20 -35.86 3.33
C GLU A 26 -5.97 -34.60 3.85
N ILE A 27 -7.23 -34.72 4.28
CA ILE A 27 -8.08 -33.57 4.65
C ILE A 27 -7.48 -32.86 5.86
N SER A 28 -7.16 -31.56 5.73
CA SER A 28 -6.46 -30.77 6.77
C SER A 28 -7.24 -29.60 7.35
N ASN A 29 -8.26 -29.16 6.62
CA ASN A 29 -9.25 -28.15 7.00
C ASN A 29 -10.61 -28.66 6.53
N ILE A 30 -11.66 -28.34 7.29
CA ILE A 30 -13.06 -28.38 6.87
C ILE A 30 -13.62 -26.99 7.20
N GLU A 31 -14.50 -26.44 6.35
CA GLU A 31 -15.02 -25.07 6.52
C GLU A 31 -16.46 -25.11 7.07
N ARG A 32 -16.91 -24.09 7.82
CA ARG A 32 -18.26 -24.06 8.41
C ARG A 32 -19.32 -24.26 7.31
N GLY A 33 -20.33 -25.08 7.61
CA GLY A 33 -21.39 -25.43 6.65
C GLY A 33 -21.03 -26.52 5.62
N THR A 34 -19.83 -27.13 5.63
CA THR A 34 -19.46 -28.20 4.67
C THR A 34 -20.46 -29.38 4.63
N PHE A 35 -21.24 -29.60 5.70
CA PHE A 35 -22.21 -30.69 5.81
C PHE A 35 -23.68 -30.20 5.89
N SER A 36 -23.99 -28.94 5.58
CA SER A 36 -25.35 -28.34 5.68
C SER A 36 -26.45 -29.15 4.99
N ASP A 37 -26.11 -29.72 3.84
CA ASP A 37 -27.07 -30.35 2.94
C ASP A 37 -27.28 -31.84 3.28
N LEU A 38 -26.44 -32.41 4.16
CA LEU A 38 -26.40 -33.84 4.49
C LEU A 38 -27.35 -34.23 5.63
N LYS A 39 -28.58 -33.71 5.60
CA LYS A 39 -29.59 -33.83 6.68
C LYS A 39 -30.03 -35.27 7.03
N ASN A 40 -29.66 -36.25 6.20
CA ASN A 40 -29.91 -37.69 6.39
C ASN A 40 -28.66 -38.48 6.85
N LEU A 41 -27.54 -37.84 7.18
CA LEU A 41 -26.27 -38.50 7.48
C LEU A 41 -26.28 -39.22 8.85
N GLU A 42 -26.43 -40.55 8.85
CA GLU A 42 -26.41 -41.36 10.10
C GLU A 42 -25.01 -41.54 10.71
N ARG A 43 -23.96 -41.64 9.88
CA ARG A 43 -22.60 -42.01 10.31
C ARG A 43 -21.56 -41.29 9.47
N LEU A 44 -20.55 -40.71 10.11
CA LEU A 44 -19.47 -39.97 9.47
C LEU A 44 -18.11 -40.48 9.96
N ARG A 45 -17.21 -40.75 9.01
CA ARG A 45 -15.83 -41.16 9.27
C ARG A 45 -14.86 -40.17 8.67
N LEU A 46 -14.10 -39.50 9.53
CA LEU A 46 -13.03 -38.55 9.23
C LEU A 46 -11.71 -39.00 9.90
N ASP A 47 -11.65 -40.22 10.42
CA ASP A 47 -10.47 -40.82 11.06
C ASP A 47 -9.27 -40.97 10.09
N ARG A 48 -8.04 -40.96 10.62
CA ARG A 48 -6.78 -40.91 9.84
C ARG A 48 -6.76 -39.84 8.74
N ASN A 49 -6.91 -38.60 9.18
CA ASN A 49 -6.77 -37.40 8.35
C ASN A 49 -5.73 -36.42 8.96
N LYS A 50 -5.74 -35.15 8.53
CA LYS A 50 -4.78 -34.12 8.95
C LYS A 50 -5.45 -32.90 9.57
N LEU A 51 -6.70 -33.04 10.03
CA LEU A 51 -7.53 -31.97 10.61
C LEU A 51 -6.85 -31.37 11.85
N LYS A 52 -6.93 -30.04 12.02
CA LYS A 52 -6.25 -29.32 13.13
C LYS A 52 -7.18 -28.58 14.09
N HIS A 53 -8.39 -28.31 13.63
CA HIS A 53 -9.45 -27.61 14.33
C HIS A 53 -10.79 -28.12 13.78
N LEU A 54 -11.83 -28.07 14.60
CA LEU A 54 -13.22 -28.19 14.16
C LEU A 54 -13.87 -26.82 14.40
N PRO A 55 -14.31 -26.10 13.35
CA PRO A 55 -14.98 -24.82 13.50
C PRO A 55 -16.36 -24.96 14.15
N ASP A 56 -16.86 -23.82 14.59
CA ASP A 56 -18.22 -23.56 15.05
C ASP A 56 -19.29 -24.05 14.05
N HIS A 57 -20.38 -24.61 14.59
CA HIS A 57 -21.59 -25.02 13.85
C HIS A 57 -21.32 -25.92 12.63
N LEU A 58 -20.23 -26.71 12.64
CA LEU A 58 -19.84 -27.56 11.51
C LEU A 58 -20.92 -28.62 11.15
N PHE A 59 -21.65 -29.09 12.17
CA PHE A 59 -22.64 -30.16 12.04
C PHE A 59 -24.09 -29.70 12.28
N GLU A 60 -24.34 -28.39 12.24
CA GLU A 60 -25.61 -27.73 12.62
C GLU A 60 -26.88 -28.33 11.99
N SER A 61 -26.79 -28.88 10.77
CA SER A 61 -27.91 -29.54 10.06
C SER A 61 -27.89 -31.08 10.08
N CYS A 62 -26.94 -31.71 10.78
CA CYS A 62 -26.67 -33.15 10.74
C CYS A 62 -27.45 -33.97 11.80
N HIS A 63 -28.70 -33.59 12.11
CA HIS A 63 -29.46 -34.08 13.26
C HIS A 63 -29.62 -35.60 13.39
N LYS A 64 -29.45 -36.37 12.30
CA LYS A 64 -29.52 -37.85 12.32
C LYS A 64 -28.18 -38.55 12.62
N LEU A 65 -27.09 -37.80 12.82
CA LEU A 65 -25.75 -38.35 12.98
C LEU A 65 -25.55 -38.99 14.36
N TYR A 66 -25.57 -40.33 14.40
CA TYR A 66 -25.40 -41.08 15.65
C TYR A 66 -23.96 -41.58 15.90
N LYS A 67 -23.08 -41.52 14.89
CA LYS A 67 -21.68 -41.95 15.01
C LYS A 67 -20.70 -41.08 14.22
N LEU A 68 -19.74 -40.47 14.92
CA LEU A 68 -18.70 -39.60 14.37
C LEU A 68 -17.30 -40.10 14.78
N LEU A 69 -16.46 -40.43 13.81
CA LEU A 69 -15.07 -40.87 14.05
C LEU A 69 -14.07 -39.82 13.55
N LEU A 70 -13.17 -39.37 14.42
CA LEU A 70 -12.15 -38.33 14.22
C LEU A 70 -10.77 -38.76 14.76
N ASP A 71 -10.55 -40.06 14.97
CA ASP A 71 -9.30 -40.62 15.46
C ASP A 71 -8.11 -40.31 14.53
N GLU A 72 -6.89 -40.37 15.07
CA GLU A 72 -5.61 -40.26 14.33
C GLU A 72 -5.54 -39.01 13.42
N ASN A 73 -5.99 -37.87 13.96
CA ASN A 73 -5.92 -36.56 13.32
C ASN A 73 -4.89 -35.66 14.03
N GLN A 74 -4.90 -34.34 13.76
CA GLN A 74 -3.98 -33.36 14.35
C GLN A 74 -4.74 -32.28 15.15
N LEU A 75 -5.96 -32.57 15.63
CA LEU A 75 -6.83 -31.62 16.31
C LEU A 75 -6.13 -31.09 17.57
N SER A 76 -5.97 -29.77 17.66
CA SER A 76 -5.40 -29.08 18.83
C SER A 76 -6.35 -28.10 19.49
N CYS A 77 -7.51 -27.88 18.88
CA CYS A 77 -8.57 -26.99 19.33
C CYS A 77 -9.89 -27.51 18.73
N ILE A 78 -10.99 -27.38 19.45
CA ILE A 78 -12.36 -27.66 19.01
C ILE A 78 -13.14 -26.44 19.50
N ASP A 79 -13.89 -25.77 18.63
CA ASP A 79 -14.69 -24.62 19.02
C ASP A 79 -15.86 -25.04 19.92
N GLU A 80 -16.34 -24.12 20.76
CA GLU A 80 -17.37 -24.38 21.78
C GLU A 80 -18.64 -24.97 21.15
N HIS A 81 -19.10 -24.36 20.05
CA HIS A 81 -20.26 -24.76 19.25
C HIS A 81 -19.97 -25.76 18.11
N ALA A 82 -18.82 -26.45 18.13
CA ALA A 82 -18.40 -27.30 17.01
C ALA A 82 -19.26 -28.57 16.82
N PHE A 83 -19.98 -29.00 17.86
CA PHE A 83 -20.84 -30.19 17.84
C PHE A 83 -22.34 -29.87 17.90
N ASP A 84 -22.73 -28.60 17.71
CA ASP A 84 -24.12 -28.17 17.71
C ASP A 84 -24.92 -28.86 16.58
N GLY A 85 -26.18 -29.20 16.88
CA GLY A 85 -27.06 -29.98 16.00
C GLY A 85 -26.93 -31.51 16.14
N LEU A 86 -25.96 -32.03 16.91
CA LEU A 86 -25.68 -33.47 17.07
C LEU A 86 -26.49 -34.18 18.18
N GLU A 87 -27.77 -33.84 18.33
CA GLU A 87 -28.66 -34.34 19.40
C GLU A 87 -28.74 -35.88 19.50
N TYR A 88 -28.56 -36.59 18.39
CA TYR A 88 -28.67 -38.05 18.29
C TYR A 88 -27.32 -38.79 18.38
N LEU A 89 -26.21 -38.09 18.67
CA LEU A 89 -24.87 -38.67 18.69
C LEU A 89 -24.67 -39.65 19.85
N GLU A 90 -24.52 -40.94 19.54
CA GLU A 90 -24.22 -41.98 20.54
C GLU A 90 -22.72 -42.29 20.66
N ILE A 91 -21.93 -42.11 19.59
CA ILE A 91 -20.53 -42.53 19.54
C ILE A 91 -19.65 -41.41 18.95
N LEU A 92 -18.71 -40.91 19.75
CA LEU A 92 -17.68 -39.94 19.35
C LEU A 92 -16.27 -40.47 19.65
N THR A 93 -15.38 -40.43 18.67
CA THR A 93 -13.98 -40.85 18.84
C THR A 93 -12.99 -39.79 18.33
N LEU A 94 -12.00 -39.46 19.17
CA LEU A 94 -11.03 -38.37 19.07
C LEU A 94 -9.61 -38.87 19.44
N THR A 95 -9.38 -40.19 19.37
CA THR A 95 -8.16 -40.86 19.84
C THR A 95 -6.94 -40.37 19.07
N ASN A 96 -5.77 -40.31 19.71
CA ASN A 96 -4.49 -39.94 19.07
C ASN A 96 -4.53 -38.59 18.31
N ASN A 97 -5.16 -37.58 18.91
CA ASN A 97 -5.09 -36.19 18.49
C ASN A 97 -4.11 -35.39 19.38
N ASN A 98 -4.06 -34.05 19.24
CA ASN A 98 -3.19 -33.16 20.01
C ASN A 98 -4.00 -32.17 20.89
N ILE A 99 -5.18 -32.59 21.37
CA ILE A 99 -6.06 -31.78 22.20
C ILE A 99 -5.40 -31.58 23.57
N THR A 100 -5.41 -30.34 24.08
CA THR A 100 -4.82 -29.95 25.37
C THR A 100 -5.84 -29.51 26.40
N THR A 101 -6.99 -29.00 25.97
CA THR A 101 -8.16 -28.67 26.81
C THR A 101 -9.43 -28.77 25.96
N LEU A 102 -10.61 -28.73 26.60
CA LEU A 102 -11.93 -28.67 25.97
C LEU A 102 -12.76 -27.60 26.67
N TRP A 103 -13.62 -26.90 25.94
CA TRP A 103 -14.51 -25.87 26.51
C TRP A 103 -15.57 -26.50 27.40
N ARG A 104 -15.95 -25.79 28.48
CA ARG A 104 -17.16 -26.14 29.22
C ARG A 104 -18.32 -26.08 28.22
N GLY A 105 -19.16 -27.11 28.17
CA GLY A 105 -20.30 -27.19 27.23
C GLY A 105 -20.03 -27.93 25.91
N THR A 106 -18.78 -28.30 25.56
CA THR A 106 -18.47 -28.97 24.27
C THR A 106 -19.27 -30.28 24.01
N PHE A 107 -19.82 -30.94 25.04
CA PHE A 107 -20.66 -32.14 24.88
C PHE A 107 -22.14 -31.93 25.25
N GLU A 108 -22.55 -30.69 25.54
CA GLU A 108 -23.90 -30.34 26.00
C GLU A 108 -24.95 -30.52 24.90
N ALA A 109 -24.59 -30.22 23.65
CA ALA A 109 -25.38 -30.53 22.44
C ALA A 109 -25.43 -32.03 22.09
N THR A 110 -24.79 -32.92 22.86
CA THR A 110 -24.72 -34.38 22.58
C THR A 110 -25.36 -35.24 23.70
N PRO A 111 -26.64 -35.03 24.07
CA PRO A 111 -27.25 -35.64 25.26
C PRO A 111 -27.44 -37.17 25.18
N ARG A 112 -27.24 -37.79 24.02
CA ARG A 112 -27.36 -39.25 23.82
C ARG A 112 -26.02 -40.00 23.79
N LEU A 113 -24.92 -39.32 24.10
CA LEU A 113 -23.58 -39.91 23.98
C LEU A 113 -23.41 -41.12 24.93
N ARG A 114 -22.97 -42.25 24.37
CA ARG A 114 -22.76 -43.54 25.06
C ARG A 114 -21.31 -44.02 25.04
N ALA A 115 -20.49 -43.53 24.11
CA ALA A 115 -19.08 -43.84 24.03
C ALA A 115 -18.26 -42.63 23.54
N LEU A 116 -17.29 -42.20 24.36
CA LEU A 116 -16.40 -41.08 24.10
C LEU A 116 -14.94 -41.52 24.22
N ARG A 117 -14.20 -41.54 23.11
CA ARG A 117 -12.77 -41.96 23.11
C ARG A 117 -11.85 -40.76 22.89
N VAL A 118 -11.12 -40.32 23.92
CA VAL A 118 -10.18 -39.17 23.85
C VAL A 118 -8.75 -39.55 24.28
N SER A 119 -8.44 -40.85 24.38
CA SER A 119 -7.11 -41.34 24.73
C SER A 119 -6.04 -40.93 23.70
N GLY A 120 -4.78 -40.84 24.14
CA GLY A 120 -3.65 -40.39 23.29
C GLY A 120 -3.55 -38.87 23.09
N ASN A 121 -4.45 -38.07 23.67
CA ASN A 121 -4.37 -36.60 23.69
C ASN A 121 -3.47 -36.07 24.83
N ARG A 122 -3.11 -34.78 24.79
CA ARG A 122 -2.15 -34.13 25.70
C ARG A 122 -2.85 -33.22 26.72
N LEU A 123 -3.89 -33.76 27.37
CA LEU A 123 -4.77 -32.98 28.24
C LEU A 123 -4.06 -32.34 29.42
N ILE A 124 -4.43 -31.10 29.72
CA ILE A 124 -3.87 -30.27 30.78
C ILE A 124 -4.91 -30.15 31.89
N CYS A 125 -4.69 -30.86 32.98
CA CYS A 125 -5.53 -30.87 34.17
C CYS A 125 -5.19 -29.66 35.06
N ASP A 126 -5.52 -28.46 34.57
CA ASP A 126 -5.66 -27.24 35.37
C ASP A 126 -7.14 -26.80 35.45
N CYS A 127 -7.45 -25.69 36.12
CA CYS A 127 -8.83 -25.32 36.49
C CYS A 127 -9.82 -25.26 35.30
N HIS A 128 -9.33 -24.99 34.09
CA HIS A 128 -10.17 -24.94 32.88
C HIS A 128 -10.70 -26.32 32.47
N LEU A 129 -10.05 -27.41 32.90
CA LEU A 129 -10.47 -28.79 32.60
C LEU A 129 -11.22 -29.47 33.77
N ALA A 130 -11.35 -28.80 34.93
CA ALA A 130 -12.06 -29.33 36.11
C ALA A 130 -13.55 -29.66 35.84
N TRP A 131 -14.18 -29.02 34.85
CA TRP A 131 -15.53 -29.38 34.44
C TRP A 131 -15.60 -30.80 33.86
N LEU A 132 -14.57 -31.23 33.10
CA LEU A 132 -14.51 -32.54 32.47
C LEU A 132 -14.28 -33.65 33.50
N GLY A 133 -13.50 -33.38 34.55
CA GLY A 133 -13.35 -34.28 35.69
C GLY A 133 -14.70 -34.60 36.35
N ARG A 134 -15.46 -33.56 36.74
CA ARG A 134 -16.81 -33.71 37.30
C ARG A 134 -17.81 -34.38 36.34
N TRP A 135 -17.79 -34.00 35.06
CA TRP A 135 -18.68 -34.57 34.05
C TRP A 135 -18.41 -36.07 33.81
N LEU A 136 -17.14 -36.48 33.76
CA LEU A 136 -16.77 -37.90 33.67
C LEU A 136 -17.02 -38.66 34.98
N ALA A 137 -16.90 -38.02 36.15
CA ALA A 137 -17.22 -38.66 37.43
C ALA A 137 -18.71 -39.03 37.54
N ALA A 138 -19.61 -38.28 36.89
CA ALA A 138 -21.04 -38.61 36.82
C ALA A 138 -21.36 -39.77 35.84
N ALA A 139 -20.48 -40.04 34.87
CA ALA A 139 -20.68 -41.08 33.85
C ALA A 139 -19.36 -41.75 33.41
N PRO A 140 -18.62 -42.43 34.33
CA PRO A 140 -17.23 -42.86 34.08
C PRO A 140 -17.10 -43.94 32.99
N HIS A 141 -18.20 -44.64 32.68
CA HIS A 141 -18.28 -45.60 31.59
C HIS A 141 -18.10 -44.98 30.19
N LEU A 142 -18.32 -43.67 30.04
CA LEU A 142 -18.21 -42.99 28.74
C LEU A 142 -16.78 -43.00 28.18
N ALA A 143 -15.77 -42.80 29.05
CA ALA A 143 -14.38 -42.58 28.63
C ALA A 143 -13.32 -43.11 29.63
N PRO A 144 -13.32 -44.42 29.96
CA PRO A 144 -12.60 -45.02 31.10
C PRO A 144 -11.06 -44.98 31.06
N TYR A 145 -10.44 -44.33 30.08
CA TYR A 145 -8.98 -44.32 29.87
C TYR A 145 -8.39 -42.92 29.62
N ILE A 146 -9.12 -41.83 29.91
CA ILE A 146 -8.60 -40.47 29.74
C ILE A 146 -7.64 -40.14 30.89
N ARG A 147 -6.38 -39.80 30.55
CA ARG A 147 -5.32 -39.44 31.51
C ARG A 147 -4.80 -38.01 31.31
N CYS A 148 -4.36 -37.39 32.40
CA CYS A 148 -3.70 -36.09 32.42
C CYS A 148 -2.26 -36.16 31.86
N SER A 149 -1.85 -35.19 31.06
CA SER A 149 -0.48 -35.04 30.54
C SER A 149 0.32 -33.93 31.23
N SER A 150 -0.38 -32.99 31.88
CA SER A 150 0.15 -31.81 32.56
C SER A 150 -0.86 -31.33 33.61
N PRO A 151 -0.48 -30.62 34.69
CA PRO A 151 0.89 -30.35 35.16
C PRO A 151 1.61 -31.64 35.60
N TYR A 152 2.93 -31.57 35.78
CA TYR A 152 3.76 -32.75 36.12
C TYR A 152 3.24 -33.54 37.34
N ARG A 153 2.69 -32.85 38.36
CA ARG A 153 2.11 -33.45 39.56
C ARG A 153 0.89 -34.34 39.32
N LEU A 154 0.18 -34.15 38.21
CA LEU A 154 -1.01 -34.92 37.84
C LEU A 154 -0.77 -35.82 36.63
N LYS A 155 0.45 -35.83 36.07
CA LYS A 155 0.77 -36.59 34.86
C LYS A 155 0.45 -38.09 35.06
N ASP A 156 -0.14 -38.69 34.03
CA ASP A 156 -0.55 -40.08 33.91
C ASP A 156 -1.66 -40.55 34.88
N ARG A 157 -2.17 -39.73 35.80
CA ARG A 157 -3.44 -40.01 36.54
C ARG A 157 -4.63 -39.97 35.58
N LEU A 158 -5.67 -40.77 35.87
CA LEU A 158 -6.95 -40.69 35.16
C LEU A 158 -7.68 -39.39 35.54
N VAL A 159 -8.39 -38.78 34.60
CA VAL A 159 -9.10 -37.50 34.80
C VAL A 159 -10.28 -37.62 35.78
N THR A 160 -10.84 -38.81 35.93
CA THR A 160 -11.85 -39.17 36.95
C THR A 160 -11.29 -39.22 38.37
N ASP A 161 -9.97 -39.43 38.50
CA ASP A 161 -9.31 -39.76 39.77
C ASP A 161 -8.57 -38.54 40.37
N VAL A 162 -8.65 -37.39 39.70
CA VAL A 162 -8.10 -36.11 40.18
C VAL A 162 -9.20 -35.39 40.96
N LEU A 163 -8.90 -35.02 42.22
CA LEU A 163 -9.89 -34.32 43.04
C LEU A 163 -10.15 -32.92 42.47
N ASP A 164 -11.38 -32.42 42.61
CA ASP A 164 -11.80 -31.13 42.03
C ASP A 164 -10.90 -29.96 42.49
N GLU A 165 -10.42 -30.04 43.73
CA GLU A 165 -9.42 -29.12 44.29
C GLU A 165 -8.04 -29.21 43.64
N GLU A 166 -7.60 -30.35 43.10
CA GLU A 166 -6.25 -30.51 42.55
C GLU A 166 -6.06 -29.79 41.21
N PHE A 167 -7.15 -29.45 40.51
CA PHE A 167 -7.16 -28.65 39.27
C PHE A 167 -6.82 -27.16 39.53
N LYS A 168 -5.69 -26.86 40.18
CA LYS A 168 -5.31 -25.49 40.60
C LYS A 168 -4.66 -24.69 39.47
N CYS A 169 -5.30 -23.61 39.02
CA CYS A 169 -4.67 -22.60 38.19
C CYS A 169 -3.73 -21.70 39.01
N THR A 170 -2.51 -21.49 38.53
CA THR A 170 -1.55 -20.55 39.15
C THR A 170 -1.83 -19.13 38.65
N GLY A 171 -2.20 -18.24 39.57
CA GLY A 171 -2.90 -16.97 39.29
C GLY A 171 -2.21 -16.00 38.33
N LEU A 172 -2.86 -15.78 37.18
CA LEU A 172 -3.10 -14.50 36.50
C LEU A 172 -4.02 -14.86 35.33
N VAL A 173 -5.33 -14.84 35.59
CA VAL A 173 -6.37 -15.36 34.68
C VAL A 173 -7.54 -14.39 34.69
N ASP A 174 -7.61 -13.59 33.64
CA ASP A 174 -8.87 -13.01 33.16
C ASP A 174 -9.31 -13.78 31.91
N HIS A 175 -10.59 -13.71 31.58
CA HIS A 175 -11.23 -14.62 30.63
C HIS A 175 -10.65 -14.54 29.21
N VAL A 176 -10.59 -15.70 28.55
CA VAL A 176 -10.10 -15.86 27.18
C VAL A 176 -11.27 -16.17 26.26
N GLU A 177 -11.88 -15.13 25.68
CA GLU A 177 -12.66 -15.29 24.46
C GLU A 177 -11.69 -15.49 23.28
N ARG A 178 -11.61 -16.72 22.79
CA ARG A 178 -10.90 -17.08 21.56
C ARG A 178 -11.54 -18.30 20.91
N GLU A 179 -12.29 -18.08 19.84
CA GLU A 179 -12.45 -19.05 18.75
C GLU A 179 -11.09 -19.71 18.40
N CYS A 180 -11.11 -20.89 17.77
CA CYS A 180 -9.92 -21.55 17.20
C CYS A 180 -9.31 -20.80 15.98
N SER A 181 -9.60 -19.50 15.79
CA SER A 181 -9.33 -18.69 14.60
C SER A 181 -7.95 -17.98 14.58
N LEU A 182 -6.86 -18.77 14.60
CA LEU A 182 -5.56 -18.42 14.01
C LEU A 182 -4.88 -17.07 14.44
N ALA A 183 -4.65 -16.87 15.74
CA ALA A 183 -3.70 -15.88 16.27
C ALA A 183 -2.77 -16.47 17.36
N PRO A 184 -1.50 -16.01 17.48
CA PRO A 184 -0.48 -16.70 18.26
C PRO A 184 -0.59 -16.49 19.79
N LEU A 185 -0.08 -17.48 20.54
CA LEU A 185 0.28 -17.39 21.95
C LEU A 185 1.79 -17.63 22.12
N CYS A 186 2.39 -16.99 23.12
CA CYS A 186 3.71 -17.37 23.60
C CYS A 186 3.55 -18.50 24.65
N PRO A 187 4.20 -19.67 24.51
CA PRO A 187 3.89 -20.83 25.33
C PRO A 187 4.67 -20.87 26.66
N ARG A 188 3.95 -20.68 27.78
CA ARG A 188 4.23 -21.14 29.17
C ARG A 188 5.62 -20.89 29.83
N ALA A 189 6.64 -20.39 29.14
CA ALA A 189 7.99 -20.20 29.70
C ALA A 189 8.17 -18.92 30.54
N CYS A 190 7.39 -17.86 30.27
CA CYS A 190 7.59 -16.50 30.81
C CYS A 190 7.31 -16.31 32.32
N ARG A 191 7.44 -17.35 33.16
CA ARG A 191 7.22 -17.31 34.61
C ARG A 191 8.47 -17.56 35.46
N ARG A 192 9.59 -17.87 34.83
CA ARG A 192 10.95 -17.68 35.33
C ARG A 192 11.72 -16.96 34.24
N LEU A 193 12.53 -15.99 34.61
CA LEU A 193 13.42 -15.30 33.67
C LEU A 193 14.89 -15.54 34.01
N GLU A 194 15.19 -15.91 35.24
CA GLU A 194 16.48 -16.44 35.68
C GLU A 194 16.90 -17.71 34.92
N HIS A 195 18.18 -17.85 34.60
CA HIS A 195 18.75 -19.05 33.94
C HIS A 195 18.12 -19.48 32.60
N ASN A 196 17.65 -18.54 31.77
CA ASN A 196 17.03 -18.80 30.46
C ASN A 196 17.89 -18.37 29.25
N GLU A 197 19.21 -18.20 29.46
CA GLU A 197 20.17 -17.74 28.44
C GLU A 197 19.86 -16.36 27.78
N ILE A 198 18.99 -15.54 28.39
CA ILE A 198 18.50 -14.28 27.79
C ILE A 198 19.68 -13.36 27.44
N THR A 199 19.80 -12.93 26.18
CA THR A 199 20.92 -12.11 25.68
C THR A 199 20.65 -10.61 25.69
N GLU A 200 19.37 -10.21 25.62
CA GLU A 200 18.92 -8.81 25.60
C GLU A 200 17.52 -8.68 26.20
N VAL A 201 17.11 -7.46 26.57
CA VAL A 201 15.78 -7.16 27.11
C VAL A 201 15.21 -5.93 26.38
N PRO A 202 14.23 -6.09 25.47
CA PRO A 202 13.71 -4.98 24.66
C PRO A 202 13.01 -3.86 25.45
N GLU A 203 13.20 -2.60 25.03
CA GLU A 203 12.67 -1.37 25.66
C GLU A 203 11.13 -1.26 25.78
N LYS A 204 10.38 -2.24 25.26
CA LYS A 204 8.91 -2.28 25.28
C LYS A 204 8.35 -3.58 25.87
N SER A 205 9.18 -4.31 26.61
CA SER A 205 8.79 -5.54 27.28
C SER A 205 7.81 -5.30 28.46
N PHE A 206 7.96 -4.17 29.18
CA PHE A 206 7.28 -3.95 30.46
C PHE A 206 6.28 -2.78 30.60
N PRO A 207 5.84 -2.02 29.56
CA PRO A 207 5.08 -0.77 29.75
C PRO A 207 3.69 -0.94 30.41
N SER A 208 3.17 -2.17 30.46
CA SER A 208 1.89 -2.53 31.09
C SER A 208 2.04 -3.13 32.50
N TYR A 209 3.27 -3.33 33.00
CA TYR A 209 3.54 -4.04 34.27
C TYR A 209 3.91 -3.08 35.41
N GLN A 210 3.22 -1.94 35.48
CA GLN A 210 3.56 -0.81 36.36
C GLN A 210 3.48 -1.14 37.87
N TYR A 211 2.82 -2.25 38.23
CA TYR A 211 2.70 -2.78 39.59
C TYR A 211 3.78 -3.81 39.97
N LEU A 212 4.74 -4.12 39.07
CA LEU A 212 5.76 -5.15 39.31
C LEU A 212 6.75 -4.73 40.40
N GLN A 213 6.66 -5.34 41.58
CA GLN A 213 7.51 -5.02 42.74
C GLN A 213 8.88 -5.73 42.74
N ARG A 214 9.02 -6.87 42.06
CA ARG A 214 10.26 -7.68 42.06
C ARG A 214 10.56 -8.20 40.65
N MET A 215 11.80 -8.04 40.21
CA MET A 215 12.25 -8.50 38.90
C MET A 215 13.59 -9.25 39.03
N VAL A 216 13.64 -10.44 38.44
CA VAL A 216 14.71 -11.42 38.66
C VAL A 216 15.20 -11.89 37.29
N LEU A 217 16.41 -11.48 36.91
CA LEU A 217 17.05 -11.71 35.61
C LEU A 217 18.44 -12.37 35.74
N TYR A 218 18.79 -12.89 36.92
CA TYR A 218 20.12 -13.43 37.19
C TYR A 218 20.44 -14.71 36.40
N GLY A 219 21.72 -14.99 36.18
CA GLY A 219 22.16 -16.24 35.54
C GLY A 219 21.88 -16.32 34.04
N ASN A 220 21.80 -15.19 33.35
CA ASN A 220 21.51 -15.09 31.92
C ASN A 220 22.75 -14.64 31.12
N LYS A 221 22.57 -14.29 29.84
CA LYS A 221 23.63 -13.84 28.92
C LYS A 221 23.49 -12.37 28.54
N ILE A 222 22.80 -11.55 29.37
CA ILE A 222 22.47 -10.17 29.04
C ILE A 222 23.77 -9.37 28.90
N SER A 223 23.97 -8.71 27.76
CA SER A 223 25.26 -8.08 27.40
C SER A 223 25.29 -6.56 27.61
N SER A 224 24.13 -5.90 27.61
CA SER A 224 23.98 -4.45 27.75
C SER A 224 22.63 -4.08 28.39
N LEU A 225 22.54 -2.87 28.95
CA LEU A 225 21.27 -2.25 29.37
C LEU A 225 21.02 -0.98 28.56
N SER A 226 19.84 -0.91 27.91
CA SER A 226 19.42 0.17 27.01
C SER A 226 18.71 1.31 27.75
N PRO A 227 18.55 2.50 27.14
CA PRO A 227 18.01 3.69 27.82
C PRO A 227 16.63 3.52 28.45
N LYS A 228 15.74 2.70 27.89
CA LYS A 228 14.35 2.51 28.37
C LYS A 228 14.00 1.06 28.71
N VAL A 229 14.99 0.21 29.01
CA VAL A 229 14.77 -1.22 29.33
C VAL A 229 13.75 -1.47 30.45
N PHE A 230 13.73 -0.64 31.50
CA PHE A 230 12.80 -0.77 32.65
C PHE A 230 11.72 0.33 32.69
N ARG A 231 11.40 0.95 31.54
CA ARG A 231 10.47 2.10 31.50
C ARG A 231 9.07 1.75 32.03
N GLY A 232 8.57 2.57 32.95
CA GLY A 232 7.27 2.42 33.61
C GLY A 232 7.26 1.52 34.84
N LEU A 233 8.40 0.92 35.24
CA LEU A 233 8.48 0.04 36.42
C LEU A 233 8.68 0.84 37.73
N THR A 234 7.87 1.88 37.95
CA THR A 234 8.03 2.84 39.06
C THR A 234 7.83 2.22 40.44
N ASN A 235 7.09 1.11 40.56
CA ASN A 235 6.87 0.38 41.82
C ASN A 235 7.90 -0.75 42.10
N LEU A 236 8.93 -0.88 41.28
CA LEU A 236 9.94 -1.95 41.42
C LEU A 236 10.84 -1.69 42.63
N GLN A 237 10.85 -2.64 43.58
CA GLN A 237 11.61 -2.59 44.83
C GLN A 237 12.89 -3.43 44.81
N LEU A 238 12.95 -4.46 43.95
CA LEU A 238 14.08 -5.39 43.86
C LEU A 238 14.38 -5.75 42.39
N LEU A 239 15.63 -5.59 41.99
CA LEU A 239 16.13 -5.90 40.64
C LEU A 239 17.44 -6.70 40.71
N LEU A 240 17.39 -7.96 40.29
CA LEU A 240 18.54 -8.87 40.26
C LEU A 240 19.02 -9.11 38.82
N LEU A 241 20.20 -8.61 38.49
CA LEU A 241 20.88 -8.69 37.19
C LEU A 241 22.26 -9.38 37.31
N ASN A 242 22.54 -10.04 38.43
CA ASN A 242 23.82 -10.67 38.70
C ASN A 242 24.06 -11.94 37.87
N ALA A 243 25.31 -12.42 37.82
CA ALA A 243 25.72 -13.58 37.02
C ALA A 243 25.25 -13.46 35.56
N ASN A 244 25.66 -12.38 34.90
CA ASN A 244 25.31 -12.05 33.52
C ASN A 244 26.57 -11.60 32.75
N GLN A 245 26.40 -11.10 31.52
CA GLN A 245 27.51 -10.68 30.66
C GLN A 245 27.53 -9.16 30.42
N ILE A 246 26.92 -8.36 31.30
CA ILE A 246 26.67 -6.94 31.08
C ILE A 246 28.01 -6.22 31.02
N ARG A 247 28.34 -5.61 29.88
CA ARG A 247 29.57 -4.84 29.66
C ARG A 247 29.38 -3.33 29.86
N CYS A 248 28.13 -2.88 29.74
CA CYS A 248 27.77 -1.48 29.64
C CYS A 248 26.33 -1.23 30.11
N VAL A 249 26.12 -0.06 30.73
CA VAL A 249 24.83 0.38 31.28
C VAL A 249 24.61 1.83 30.85
N HIS A 250 23.44 2.15 30.30
CA HIS A 250 23.15 3.50 29.82
C HIS A 250 22.69 4.42 30.96
N LYS A 251 22.99 5.72 30.91
CA LYS A 251 22.65 6.66 32.01
C LYS A 251 21.16 6.62 32.37
N GLU A 252 20.28 6.52 31.38
CA GLU A 252 18.82 6.47 31.60
C GLU A 252 18.27 5.09 31.97
N SER A 253 19.05 4.00 31.97
CA SER A 253 18.51 2.63 32.12
C SER A 253 17.67 2.40 33.39
N PHE A 254 17.92 3.17 34.46
CA PHE A 254 17.20 3.10 35.73
C PHE A 254 16.32 4.34 36.01
N LYS A 255 16.06 5.18 35.01
CA LYS A 255 15.43 6.52 35.15
C LYS A 255 14.10 6.53 35.91
N ASP A 256 13.30 5.49 35.75
CA ASP A 256 11.95 5.41 36.35
C ASP A 256 11.94 4.64 37.70
N LEU A 257 13.07 4.08 38.17
CA LEU A 257 13.14 3.11 39.27
C LEU A 257 13.23 3.73 40.67
N HIS A 258 12.42 4.75 40.96
CA HIS A 258 12.51 5.56 42.18
C HIS A 258 12.24 4.80 43.49
N ASN A 259 11.53 3.66 43.44
CA ASN A 259 11.22 2.83 44.61
C ASN A 259 12.16 1.63 44.82
N LEU A 260 13.28 1.58 44.10
CA LEU A 260 14.20 0.43 44.12
C LEU A 260 15.05 0.40 45.40
N ASN A 261 14.77 -0.56 46.29
CA ASN A 261 15.50 -0.75 47.54
C ASN A 261 16.79 -1.58 47.34
N LEU A 262 16.79 -2.54 46.41
CA LEU A 262 17.94 -3.42 46.14
C LEU A 262 18.24 -3.56 44.64
N LEU A 263 19.51 -3.31 44.27
CA LEU A 263 20.05 -3.50 42.92
C LEU A 263 21.28 -4.42 42.94
N SER A 264 21.23 -5.54 42.20
CA SER A 264 22.35 -6.48 42.10
C SER A 264 22.89 -6.56 40.68
N LEU A 265 24.09 -6.00 40.44
CA LEU A 265 24.86 -6.08 39.19
C LEU A 265 26.15 -6.94 39.36
N TYR A 266 26.25 -7.65 40.49
CA TYR A 266 27.37 -8.53 40.84
C TYR A 266 27.66 -9.60 39.77
N ASP A 267 28.93 -9.95 39.57
CA ASP A 267 29.35 -10.98 38.58
C ASP A 267 28.85 -10.66 37.16
N ASN A 268 29.52 -9.67 36.56
CA ASN A 268 29.25 -9.13 35.23
C ASN A 268 30.57 -8.64 34.61
N GLN A 269 30.50 -8.00 33.44
CA GLN A 269 31.68 -7.54 32.68
C GLN A 269 31.77 -6.01 32.60
N ILE A 270 31.19 -5.29 33.57
CA ILE A 270 31.12 -3.83 33.58
C ILE A 270 32.50 -3.22 33.85
N MET A 271 33.01 -2.44 32.90
CA MET A 271 34.30 -1.75 33.03
C MET A 271 34.17 -0.31 33.54
N SER A 272 33.06 0.37 33.28
CA SER A 272 32.74 1.71 33.81
C SER A 272 31.23 1.94 33.79
N ILE A 273 30.73 2.92 34.56
CA ILE A 273 29.31 3.32 34.63
C ILE A 273 29.21 4.84 34.42
N PRO A 274 28.34 5.35 33.54
CA PRO A 274 28.20 6.80 33.29
C PRO A 274 27.74 7.61 34.51
N ASN A 275 28.25 8.83 34.65
CA ASN A 275 27.90 9.71 35.77
C ASN A 275 26.39 10.01 35.82
N GLY A 276 25.79 9.78 36.98
CA GLY A 276 24.37 9.97 37.23
C GLY A 276 23.45 8.82 36.83
N THR A 277 24.00 7.65 36.50
CA THR A 277 23.20 6.42 36.28
C THR A 277 22.40 6.02 37.53
N PHE A 278 22.82 6.46 38.72
CA PHE A 278 22.17 6.18 40.00
C PHE A 278 21.46 7.39 40.64
N GLU A 279 21.48 8.58 39.99
CA GLU A 279 20.67 9.75 40.41
C GLU A 279 19.17 9.42 40.67
N PRO A 280 18.49 8.55 39.89
CA PRO A 280 17.07 8.26 40.08
C PRO A 280 16.73 7.36 41.27
N LEU A 281 17.71 6.66 41.84
CA LEU A 281 17.52 5.53 42.77
C LEU A 281 17.36 5.99 44.23
N VAL A 282 16.45 6.94 44.48
CA VAL A 282 16.33 7.67 45.75
C VAL A 282 15.97 6.83 46.99
N LYS A 283 15.55 5.57 46.84
CA LYS A 283 15.27 4.64 47.95
C LYS A 283 16.26 3.47 48.08
N ILE A 284 17.39 3.51 47.37
CA ILE A 284 18.36 2.41 47.39
C ILE A 284 18.97 2.21 48.79
N GLN A 285 18.90 0.98 49.29
CA GLN A 285 19.44 0.57 50.60
C GLN A 285 20.63 -0.38 50.44
N THR A 286 20.58 -1.26 49.43
CA THR A 286 21.63 -2.27 49.19
C THR A 286 21.97 -2.32 47.71
N MET A 287 23.26 -2.27 47.39
CA MET A 287 23.78 -2.42 46.04
C MET A 287 24.87 -3.50 46.00
N HIS A 288 24.87 -4.34 44.97
CA HIS A 288 25.97 -5.29 44.73
C HIS A 288 26.66 -4.96 43.40
N LEU A 289 27.92 -4.53 43.46
CA LEU A 289 28.76 -4.20 42.30
C LEU A 289 30.01 -5.08 42.17
N GLY A 290 30.25 -6.01 43.11
CA GLY A 290 31.39 -6.92 43.14
C GLY A 290 31.51 -7.81 41.90
N ALA A 291 32.68 -8.45 41.75
CA ALA A 291 33.01 -9.30 40.59
C ALA A 291 32.77 -8.63 39.22
N ASN A 292 33.16 -7.35 39.08
CA ASN A 292 33.16 -6.61 37.82
C ASN A 292 34.57 -6.08 37.48
N PRO A 293 34.99 -6.04 36.20
CA PRO A 293 36.32 -5.64 35.76
C PRO A 293 36.53 -4.12 35.69
N PHE A 294 36.22 -3.38 36.76
CA PHE A 294 36.22 -1.90 36.75
C PHE A 294 37.58 -1.29 36.40
N VAL A 295 37.54 -0.28 35.52
CA VAL A 295 38.66 0.62 35.19
C VAL A 295 38.49 1.88 36.03
N CYS A 296 39.36 2.04 37.02
CA CYS A 296 39.38 3.16 37.94
C CYS A 296 40.21 4.31 37.37
N ASP A 297 39.64 5.01 36.38
CA ASP A 297 40.14 6.24 35.80
C ASP A 297 39.26 7.45 36.16
N CYS A 298 39.48 8.60 35.53
CA CYS A 298 38.72 9.81 35.77
C CYS A 298 37.23 9.74 35.39
N HIS A 299 36.77 8.71 34.66
CA HIS A 299 35.35 8.52 34.34
C HIS A 299 34.60 7.74 35.44
N LEU A 300 35.30 6.98 36.28
CA LEU A 300 34.72 6.26 37.43
C LEU A 300 34.88 7.01 38.77
N SER A 301 35.50 8.18 38.72
CA SER A 301 35.65 9.20 39.79
C SER A 301 34.37 9.38 40.63
N TRP A 302 33.28 9.76 39.97
CA TRP A 302 31.98 10.02 40.58
C TRP A 302 31.43 8.82 41.37
N LEU A 303 31.69 7.59 40.90
CA LEU A 303 31.19 6.37 41.53
C LEU A 303 32.01 6.02 42.78
N ALA A 304 33.34 6.21 42.73
CA ALA A 304 34.19 6.09 43.92
C ALA A 304 33.77 7.08 45.01
N HIS A 305 33.46 8.33 44.64
CA HIS A 305 32.93 9.36 45.55
C HIS A 305 31.53 9.04 46.08
N TYR A 306 30.62 8.62 45.19
CA TYR A 306 29.26 8.24 45.58
C TYR A 306 29.26 7.08 46.60
N LEU A 307 30.10 6.06 46.40
CA LEU A 307 30.22 4.92 47.30
C LEU A 307 31.02 5.21 48.58
N SER A 308 31.88 6.24 48.60
CA SER A 308 32.54 6.67 49.84
C SER A 308 31.60 7.45 50.77
N LYS A 309 30.61 8.16 50.20
CA LYS A 309 29.54 8.85 50.95
C LYS A 309 28.36 7.95 51.30
N ASN A 310 28.04 6.97 50.45
CA ASN A 310 26.91 6.07 50.63
C ASN A 310 27.43 4.62 50.76
N PRO A 311 27.60 4.09 51.99
CA PRO A 311 28.14 2.74 52.23
C PRO A 311 27.12 1.62 51.97
N ILE A 312 26.36 1.74 50.88
CA ILE A 312 25.30 0.82 50.45
C ILE A 312 25.84 -0.37 49.63
N GLU A 313 27.11 -0.35 49.21
CA GLU A 313 27.73 -1.42 48.43
C GLU A 313 28.31 -2.50 49.35
N THR A 314 27.67 -3.66 49.38
CA THR A 314 27.95 -4.73 50.36
C THR A 314 28.73 -5.91 49.80
N SER A 315 28.97 -5.96 48.48
CA SER A 315 29.59 -7.11 47.81
C SER A 315 31.08 -6.93 47.46
N GLY A 316 31.66 -5.76 47.77
CA GLY A 316 33.11 -5.55 47.75
C GLY A 316 33.68 -5.21 46.38
N ALA A 317 33.09 -4.23 45.69
CA ALA A 317 33.54 -3.72 44.39
C ALA A 317 35.01 -3.26 44.41
N ARG A 318 35.80 -3.74 43.43
CA ARG A 318 37.24 -3.50 43.34
C ARG A 318 37.66 -3.04 41.96
N CYS A 319 38.68 -2.19 41.92
CA CYS A 319 39.37 -1.82 40.68
C CYS A 319 40.13 -3.03 40.10
N LYS A 320 40.06 -3.23 38.79
CA LYS A 320 40.90 -4.17 38.04
C LYS A 320 42.08 -3.44 37.38
N GLU A 321 41.79 -2.32 36.73
CA GLU A 321 42.75 -1.43 36.07
C GLU A 321 42.59 0.02 36.59
N PRO A 322 43.56 0.92 36.36
CA PRO A 322 44.95 0.63 36.00
C PRO A 322 45.70 -0.08 37.14
N GLY A 323 46.84 -0.71 36.84
CA GLY A 323 47.55 -1.60 37.78
C GLY A 323 47.78 -1.02 39.19
N ARG A 324 48.06 0.28 39.30
CA ARG A 324 48.24 1.04 40.57
C ARG A 324 47.07 0.92 41.56
N PHE A 325 45.86 0.69 41.07
CA PHE A 325 44.65 0.53 41.89
C PHE A 325 44.11 -0.90 41.93
N SER A 326 44.70 -1.83 41.18
CA SER A 326 44.19 -3.20 41.06
C SER A 326 43.98 -3.87 42.42
N LYS A 327 42.85 -4.58 42.57
CA LYS A 327 42.35 -5.24 43.79
C LYS A 327 41.95 -4.31 44.95
N LYS A 328 42.17 -2.99 44.89
CA LYS A 328 41.68 -2.03 45.90
C LYS A 328 40.17 -1.84 45.80
N LEU A 329 39.50 -1.61 46.94
CA LEU A 329 38.06 -1.35 47.01
C LEU A 329 37.73 0.02 46.39
N LEU A 330 36.75 0.07 45.49
CA LEU A 330 36.43 1.26 44.68
C LEU A 330 36.08 2.48 45.56
N GLY A 331 35.13 2.34 46.48
CA GLY A 331 34.73 3.40 47.43
C GLY A 331 35.78 3.77 48.49
N ARG A 332 37.00 3.19 48.44
CA ARG A 332 38.15 3.58 49.27
C ARG A 332 39.29 4.22 48.45
N VAL A 333 39.12 4.42 47.14
CA VAL A 333 40.05 5.20 46.33
C VAL A 333 39.54 6.64 46.27
N LYS A 334 40.34 7.59 46.76
CA LYS A 334 39.98 9.02 46.69
C LYS A 334 39.90 9.49 45.24
N GLU A 335 38.86 10.26 44.94
CA GLU A 335 38.53 10.80 43.61
C GLU A 335 39.72 11.52 42.94
N GLU A 336 40.43 12.37 43.69
CA GLU A 336 41.62 13.14 43.28
C GLU A 336 42.77 12.31 42.64
N ASN A 337 42.80 11.00 42.91
CA ASN A 337 43.82 10.07 42.42
C ASN A 337 43.41 9.34 41.12
N LEU A 338 42.14 9.44 40.72
CA LEU A 338 41.57 8.77 39.56
C LEU A 338 41.72 9.67 38.32
N LYS A 339 42.85 9.52 37.61
CA LYS A 339 43.23 10.38 36.47
C LYS A 339 43.29 9.59 35.16
N CYS A 340 42.79 10.20 34.08
CA CYS A 340 42.89 9.65 32.73
C CYS A 340 44.24 10.03 32.09
N ILE A 341 44.85 9.07 31.38
CA ILE A 341 46.18 9.24 30.76
C ILE A 341 46.10 9.26 29.22
N ASN A 342 44.99 8.78 28.64
CA ASN A 342 44.85 8.63 27.20
C ASN A 342 43.37 8.85 26.80
N GLU A 343 43.01 10.10 26.48
CA GLU A 343 41.60 10.54 26.41
C GLU A 343 40.74 9.71 25.45
N LEU A 344 41.23 9.42 24.25
CA LEU A 344 40.48 8.66 23.25
C LEU A 344 40.13 7.25 23.76
N ARG A 345 41.10 6.50 24.29
CA ARG A 345 40.84 5.16 24.84
C ARG A 345 39.93 5.21 26.07
N ALA A 346 40.06 6.23 26.91
CA ALA A 346 39.25 6.39 28.11
C ALA A 346 37.78 6.74 27.79
N LYS A 347 37.53 7.61 26.81
CA LYS A 347 36.21 8.15 26.43
C LYS A 347 35.19 7.10 26.00
N TYR A 348 35.63 5.91 25.56
CA TYR A 348 34.78 4.81 25.08
C TYR A 348 34.72 3.59 26.02
N ILE A 349 35.51 3.53 27.10
CA ILE A 349 35.44 2.42 28.07
C ILE A 349 34.09 2.43 28.79
N GLY A 350 33.35 1.32 28.71
CA GLY A 350 32.07 1.11 29.40
C GLY A 350 30.84 1.79 28.79
N ARG A 351 30.96 2.56 27.69
CA ARG A 351 29.78 3.07 26.97
C ARG A 351 28.97 1.94 26.35
N CYS A 352 27.64 2.06 26.36
CA CYS A 352 26.78 1.20 25.55
C CYS A 352 27.06 1.45 24.06
N LYS A 353 27.05 0.37 23.26
CA LYS A 353 26.90 0.50 21.81
C LYS A 353 25.44 0.84 21.54
N ASP A 354 25.18 1.96 20.89
CA ASP A 354 23.86 2.24 20.29
C ASP A 354 23.70 1.40 19.02
N GLU A 355 23.35 0.12 19.17
CA GLU A 355 23.22 -0.85 18.06
C GLU A 355 22.02 -0.59 17.11
N SER A 356 21.49 0.65 17.11
CA SER A 356 20.37 1.08 16.26
C SER A 356 20.77 1.73 14.94
N GLN A 357 22.08 1.93 14.66
CA GLN A 357 22.55 2.61 13.44
C GLN A 357 23.63 1.89 12.61
N CYS A 358 24.34 0.88 13.12
CA CYS A 358 25.38 0.19 12.33
C CYS A 358 24.77 -0.88 11.41
N PRO A 359 25.21 -1.03 10.14
CA PRO A 359 24.73 -2.12 9.28
C PRO A 359 25.26 -3.48 9.77
N ALA A 360 24.40 -4.50 9.82
CA ALA A 360 24.66 -5.79 10.49
C ALA A 360 25.81 -6.66 9.93
N LEU A 361 26.45 -6.27 8.82
CA LEU A 361 27.65 -6.94 8.27
C LEU A 361 28.93 -6.11 8.47
N CYS A 362 28.81 -4.88 8.95
CA CYS A 362 29.87 -3.89 9.05
C CYS A 362 30.31 -3.66 10.51
N LEU A 363 31.51 -3.10 10.68
CA LEU A 363 32.09 -2.64 11.93
C LEU A 363 32.02 -1.11 11.97
N CYS A 364 31.31 -0.54 12.93
CA CYS A 364 31.28 0.92 13.12
C CYS A 364 32.13 1.31 14.33
N ASP A 365 33.05 2.26 14.15
CA ASP A 365 33.88 2.85 15.19
C ASP A 365 33.78 4.38 15.14
N GLY A 366 33.08 4.95 16.12
CA GLY A 366 32.74 6.38 16.14
C GLY A 366 31.99 6.82 14.88
N SER A 367 32.67 7.56 14.00
CA SER A 367 32.18 8.04 12.71
C SER A 367 32.83 7.35 11.49
N ARG A 368 33.66 6.31 11.71
CA ARG A 368 34.10 5.38 10.66
C ARG A 368 33.14 4.18 10.59
N VAL A 369 32.79 3.78 9.39
CA VAL A 369 31.97 2.60 9.10
C VAL A 369 32.75 1.72 8.12
N ASP A 370 33.21 0.57 8.59
CA ASP A 370 33.98 -0.41 7.85
C ASP A 370 33.09 -1.60 7.47
N CYS A 371 32.75 -1.67 6.19
CA CYS A 371 32.01 -2.74 5.54
C CYS A 371 32.94 -3.60 4.64
N SER A 372 34.25 -3.54 4.84
CA SER A 372 35.24 -4.21 3.97
C SER A 372 35.23 -5.73 4.10
N GLY A 373 35.42 -6.45 2.99
CA GLY A 373 35.59 -7.91 3.01
C GLY A 373 34.33 -8.70 3.38
N ARG A 374 33.12 -8.26 2.99
CA ARG A 374 31.83 -8.81 3.46
C ARG A 374 30.95 -9.43 2.36
N ASP A 375 31.53 -9.77 1.21
CA ASP A 375 30.84 -10.33 0.03
C ASP A 375 29.64 -9.47 -0.48
N LEU A 376 29.62 -8.17 -0.16
CA LEU A 376 28.48 -7.30 -0.46
C LEU A 376 28.32 -7.13 -1.97
N SER A 377 27.12 -7.42 -2.48
CA SER A 377 26.75 -7.17 -3.87
C SER A 377 26.10 -5.80 -4.10
N PHE A 378 25.90 -5.01 -3.04
CA PHE A 378 25.37 -3.64 -3.06
C PHE A 378 25.64 -2.91 -1.72
N PRO A 379 25.69 -1.57 -1.68
CA PRO A 379 25.95 -0.81 -0.44
C PRO A 379 24.86 -0.98 0.63
N PRO A 380 25.17 -1.08 1.94
CA PRO A 380 24.16 -1.25 2.99
C PRO A 380 23.18 -0.08 3.15
N LYS A 381 21.90 -0.37 3.40
CA LYS A 381 20.81 0.62 3.48
C LYS A 381 20.71 1.44 4.78
N LYS A 382 21.36 1.00 5.86
CA LYS A 382 21.27 1.62 7.20
C LYS A 382 22.69 1.95 7.69
N ILE A 383 23.25 3.02 7.15
CA ILE A 383 24.55 3.59 7.56
C ILE A 383 24.25 4.82 8.45
N PRO A 384 24.97 5.05 9.56
CA PRO A 384 24.74 6.21 10.44
C PRO A 384 24.85 7.54 9.69
N ALA A 385 23.93 8.48 9.94
CA ALA A 385 23.98 9.81 9.30
C ALA A 385 25.22 10.63 9.72
N SER A 386 25.84 10.29 10.86
CA SER A 386 27.09 10.86 11.38
C SER A 386 28.37 10.22 10.82
N THR A 387 28.28 9.44 9.73
CA THR A 387 29.44 8.78 9.12
C THR A 387 30.31 9.80 8.39
N ILE A 388 31.59 9.87 8.76
CA ILE A 388 32.62 10.74 8.17
C ILE A 388 33.55 9.94 7.27
N GLN A 389 33.79 8.66 7.59
CA GLN A 389 34.54 7.71 6.76
C GLN A 389 33.68 6.47 6.49
N LEU A 390 33.44 6.12 5.24
CA LEU A 390 32.73 4.90 4.83
C LEU A 390 33.65 4.04 3.96
N ASP A 391 33.91 2.82 4.41
CA ASP A 391 34.78 1.87 3.76
C ASP A 391 33.94 0.67 3.30
N LEU A 392 33.92 0.43 2.00
CA LEU A 392 33.15 -0.62 1.30
C LEU A 392 34.07 -1.48 0.42
N SER A 393 35.38 -1.45 0.69
CA SER A 393 36.43 -2.14 -0.06
C SER A 393 36.29 -3.66 -0.05
N TYR A 394 37.02 -4.37 -0.93
CA TYR A 394 37.10 -5.85 -0.92
C TYR A 394 35.72 -6.55 -0.95
N ASN A 395 34.82 -6.09 -1.83
CA ASN A 395 33.44 -6.60 -1.93
C ASN A 395 33.09 -7.05 -3.36
N LEU A 396 31.84 -7.49 -3.58
CA LEU A 396 31.38 -8.10 -4.83
C LEU A 396 30.44 -7.18 -5.63
N MET A 397 30.53 -5.86 -5.43
CA MET A 397 29.62 -4.89 -6.06
C MET A 397 30.00 -4.67 -7.53
N THR A 398 29.04 -4.83 -8.45
CA THR A 398 29.22 -4.57 -9.90
C THR A 398 28.63 -3.23 -10.36
N THR A 399 27.67 -2.71 -9.61
CA THR A 399 27.12 -1.35 -9.73
C THR A 399 26.56 -0.90 -8.39
N LEU A 400 26.49 0.41 -8.17
CA LEU A 400 25.93 1.02 -6.97
C LEU A 400 24.40 1.18 -7.08
N ASP A 401 23.89 1.52 -8.28
CA ASP A 401 22.47 1.75 -8.54
C ASP A 401 21.71 0.43 -8.76
N THR A 402 21.44 -0.27 -7.66
CA THR A 402 20.80 -1.60 -7.66
C THR A 402 19.34 -1.60 -7.22
N GLY A 403 18.85 -0.46 -6.68
CA GLY A 403 17.59 -0.35 -5.91
C GLY A 403 17.53 -1.18 -4.61
N LYS A 404 18.54 -2.03 -4.36
CA LYS A 404 18.61 -2.99 -3.25
C LYS A 404 19.46 -2.48 -2.11
N GLY A 405 20.55 -1.78 -2.42
CA GLY A 405 21.38 -1.06 -1.45
C GLY A 405 20.95 0.38 -1.17
N LEU A 406 21.85 1.17 -0.57
CA LEU A 406 21.75 2.63 -0.53
C LEU A 406 21.59 3.18 -1.97
N SER A 407 20.68 4.13 -2.18
CA SER A 407 20.41 4.71 -3.51
C SER A 407 21.28 5.92 -3.82
N ASP A 408 21.60 6.70 -2.79
CA ASP A 408 22.27 7.99 -2.87
C ASP A 408 22.89 8.34 -1.50
N LEU A 409 23.91 9.19 -1.51
CA LEU A 409 24.64 9.61 -0.31
C LEU A 409 23.96 10.77 0.46
N SER A 410 22.73 11.16 0.12
CA SER A 410 22.08 12.36 0.69
C SER A 410 21.76 12.28 2.19
N ALA A 411 21.73 11.06 2.73
CA ALA A 411 21.60 10.81 4.17
C ALA A 411 22.93 10.93 4.94
N LEU A 412 24.07 11.01 4.26
CA LEU A 412 25.43 10.98 4.81
C LEU A 412 26.12 12.35 4.64
N ALA A 413 25.44 13.44 5.03
CA ALA A 413 25.86 14.81 4.78
C ALA A 413 27.19 15.25 5.46
N GLU A 414 27.76 14.43 6.35
CA GLU A 414 29.08 14.65 6.97
C GLU A 414 30.20 13.77 6.38
N LEU A 415 29.92 12.99 5.34
CA LEU A 415 30.88 12.06 4.73
C LEU A 415 32.02 12.81 4.03
N ARG A 416 33.26 12.47 4.40
CA ARG A 416 34.50 13.08 3.88
C ARG A 416 35.42 12.09 3.16
N SER A 417 35.35 10.80 3.53
CA SER A 417 36.10 9.73 2.87
C SER A 417 35.18 8.57 2.51
N LEU A 418 35.27 8.09 1.27
CA LEU A 418 34.56 6.92 0.76
C LEU A 418 35.56 6.00 0.05
N ASP A 419 35.68 4.77 0.52
CA ASP A 419 36.49 3.72 -0.12
C ASP A 419 35.57 2.68 -0.76
N LEU A 420 35.78 2.44 -2.06
CA LEU A 420 35.08 1.46 -2.90
C LEU A 420 36.08 0.54 -3.63
N SER A 421 37.34 0.49 -3.19
CA SER A 421 38.43 -0.27 -3.80
C SER A 421 38.18 -1.79 -3.83
N HIS A 422 38.94 -2.54 -4.63
CA HIS A 422 38.89 -4.01 -4.69
C HIS A 422 37.47 -4.59 -4.83
N ASN A 423 36.65 -3.94 -5.66
CA ASN A 423 35.29 -4.36 -6.00
C ASN A 423 35.24 -4.81 -7.47
N ARG A 424 34.03 -4.91 -8.06
CA ARG A 424 33.83 -5.29 -9.47
C ARG A 424 33.05 -4.22 -10.23
N LEU A 425 33.10 -2.97 -9.76
CA LEU A 425 32.30 -1.87 -10.30
C LEU A 425 32.71 -1.62 -11.76
N VAL A 426 31.73 -1.65 -12.66
CA VAL A 426 31.98 -1.42 -14.10
C VAL A 426 31.64 0.01 -14.53
N THR A 427 30.72 0.66 -13.81
CA THR A 427 30.31 2.05 -14.01
C THR A 427 29.96 2.73 -12.69
N LEU A 428 30.05 4.06 -12.68
CA LEU A 428 29.63 4.92 -11.58
C LEU A 428 28.46 5.80 -12.02
N SER A 429 27.30 5.65 -11.36
CA SER A 429 26.15 6.53 -11.54
C SER A 429 26.35 7.79 -10.71
N SER A 430 26.41 8.97 -11.36
CA SER A 430 26.52 10.26 -10.66
C SER A 430 25.41 10.48 -9.63
N LYS A 431 24.23 9.88 -9.86
CA LYS A 431 23.08 9.92 -8.94
C LYS A 431 23.38 9.33 -7.56
N PHE A 432 24.28 8.35 -7.46
CA PHE A 432 24.67 7.79 -6.16
C PHE A 432 25.36 8.85 -5.29
N PHE A 433 26.10 9.78 -5.90
CA PHE A 433 26.86 10.81 -5.18
C PHE A 433 26.02 12.04 -4.80
N ILE A 434 24.71 12.07 -5.09
CA ILE A 434 23.81 13.16 -4.72
C ILE A 434 23.86 13.40 -3.20
N GLY A 435 24.24 14.63 -2.82
CA GLY A 435 24.28 15.09 -1.43
C GLY A 435 25.63 14.90 -0.72
N ALA A 436 26.63 14.27 -1.35
CA ALA A 436 27.97 14.08 -0.78
C ALA A 436 28.86 15.33 -0.87
N SER A 437 28.32 16.52 -0.61
CA SER A 437 28.98 17.80 -0.88
C SER A 437 30.24 18.10 -0.07
N LYS A 438 30.48 17.34 1.03
CA LYS A 438 31.67 17.40 1.89
C LYS A 438 32.71 16.32 1.58
N LEU A 439 32.50 15.49 0.56
CA LEU A 439 33.40 14.37 0.24
C LEU A 439 34.74 14.91 -0.28
N SER A 440 35.82 14.69 0.47
CA SER A 440 37.19 15.11 0.13
C SER A 440 38.04 14.00 -0.49
N SER A 441 37.77 12.73 -0.17
CA SER A 441 38.54 11.57 -0.63
C SER A 441 37.62 10.47 -1.15
N LEU A 442 37.95 9.90 -2.30
CA LEU A 442 37.21 8.82 -2.95
C LEU A 442 38.18 7.78 -3.54
N ASP A 443 38.24 6.59 -2.95
CA ASP A 443 39.03 5.47 -3.50
C ASP A 443 38.13 4.60 -4.38
N LEU A 444 38.55 4.36 -5.62
CA LEU A 444 37.90 3.52 -6.62
C LEU A 444 38.88 2.50 -7.23
N SER A 445 40.05 2.30 -6.61
CA SER A 445 41.14 1.46 -7.13
C SER A 445 40.75 -0.01 -7.30
N GLU A 446 41.49 -0.76 -8.12
CA GLU A 446 41.37 -2.23 -8.27
C GLU A 446 39.91 -2.69 -8.54
N ASN A 447 39.26 -2.03 -9.50
CA ASN A 447 37.89 -2.27 -9.93
C ASN A 447 37.84 -2.58 -11.45
N HIS A 448 36.65 -2.54 -12.07
CA HIS A 448 36.46 -2.79 -13.50
C HIS A 448 35.92 -1.57 -14.26
N ILE A 449 36.17 -0.36 -13.74
CA ILE A 449 35.69 0.90 -14.30
C ILE A 449 36.46 1.19 -15.59
N SER A 450 35.72 1.45 -16.68
CA SER A 450 36.32 1.79 -17.99
C SER A 450 36.14 3.25 -18.41
N CYS A 451 35.31 4.02 -17.69
CA CYS A 451 34.94 5.41 -18.01
C CYS A 451 34.42 6.10 -16.74
N ILE A 452 34.86 7.34 -16.48
CA ILE A 452 34.31 8.21 -15.43
C ILE A 452 33.80 9.53 -16.03
N SER A 453 32.61 9.96 -15.62
CA SER A 453 31.94 11.15 -16.17
C SER A 453 32.17 12.40 -15.31
N LYS A 454 32.45 13.53 -15.96
CA LYS A 454 32.63 14.85 -15.35
C LYS A 454 31.47 15.25 -14.40
N LYS A 455 30.24 14.82 -14.69
CA LYS A 455 29.04 15.09 -13.87
C LYS A 455 29.06 14.44 -12.48
N LEU A 456 30.03 13.56 -12.21
CA LEU A 456 30.30 13.07 -10.86
C LEU A 456 30.85 14.20 -9.96
N LEU A 457 31.75 15.05 -10.46
CA LEU A 457 32.32 16.17 -9.70
C LEU A 457 31.30 17.26 -9.34
N GLU A 458 30.25 17.44 -10.15
CA GLU A 458 29.12 18.35 -9.84
C GLU A 458 28.45 18.03 -8.49
N HIS A 459 28.55 16.77 -8.05
CA HIS A 459 27.93 16.27 -6.82
C HIS A 459 28.92 16.16 -5.64
N ILE A 460 30.24 16.13 -5.92
CA ILE A 460 31.32 16.08 -4.92
C ILE A 460 32.35 17.22 -5.11
N PRO A 461 31.94 18.51 -5.12
CA PRO A 461 32.80 19.63 -5.50
C PRO A 461 33.96 19.94 -4.53
N GLN A 462 34.05 19.23 -3.39
CA GLN A 462 35.14 19.37 -2.40
C GLN A 462 36.18 18.24 -2.48
N VAL A 463 36.09 17.36 -3.48
CA VAL A 463 37.00 16.23 -3.62
C VAL A 463 38.40 16.68 -4.06
N THR A 464 39.42 16.28 -3.29
CA THR A 464 40.83 16.61 -3.53
C THR A 464 41.69 15.35 -3.77
N HIS A 465 41.13 14.17 -3.56
CA HIS A 465 41.80 12.89 -3.78
C HIS A 465 40.85 11.86 -4.42
N ILE A 466 41.19 11.35 -5.59
CA ILE A 466 40.44 10.30 -6.32
C ILE A 466 41.41 9.24 -6.86
N ASP A 467 41.48 8.06 -6.24
CA ASP A 467 42.26 6.95 -6.80
C ASP A 467 41.43 6.16 -7.83
N LEU A 468 42.00 5.93 -9.02
CA LEU A 468 41.45 5.13 -10.12
C LEU A 468 42.47 4.12 -10.69
N THR A 469 43.54 3.81 -9.94
CA THR A 469 44.53 2.79 -10.29
C THR A 469 43.90 1.39 -10.32
N GLY A 470 44.58 0.40 -10.92
CA GLY A 470 44.04 -0.96 -11.06
C GLY A 470 42.80 -1.12 -11.97
N ASN A 471 42.29 -0.05 -12.57
CA ASN A 471 41.07 -0.09 -13.39
C ASN A 471 41.36 -0.18 -14.91
N PRO A 472 40.54 -0.90 -15.69
CA PRO A 472 40.67 -1.06 -17.14
C PRO A 472 40.16 0.18 -17.91
N LEU A 473 40.75 1.35 -17.65
CA LEU A 473 40.32 2.62 -18.23
C LEU A 473 40.44 2.64 -19.76
N ARG A 474 39.39 3.13 -20.43
CA ARG A 474 39.45 3.55 -21.83
C ARG A 474 39.81 5.03 -21.89
N CYS A 475 41.05 5.29 -22.30
CA CYS A 475 41.59 6.61 -22.58
C CYS A 475 41.16 7.05 -23.98
N ASP A 476 39.98 7.66 -24.05
CA ASP A 476 39.48 8.39 -25.22
C ASP A 476 39.12 9.83 -24.84
N CYS A 477 38.47 10.57 -25.75
CA CYS A 477 38.11 11.98 -25.54
C CYS A 477 37.41 12.26 -24.19
N ARG A 478 36.68 11.27 -23.64
CA ARG A 478 35.89 11.43 -22.41
C ARG A 478 36.72 11.51 -21.14
N LEU A 479 38.01 11.18 -21.18
CA LEU A 479 38.94 11.37 -20.05
C LEU A 479 39.80 12.65 -20.15
N LYS A 480 39.66 13.47 -21.22
CA LYS A 480 40.39 14.75 -21.37
C LYS A 480 40.20 15.71 -20.18
N TRP A 481 39.00 15.74 -19.59
CA TRP A 481 38.74 16.56 -18.41
C TRP A 481 39.45 16.05 -17.15
N PHE A 482 39.70 14.74 -17.04
CA PHE A 482 40.28 14.12 -15.86
C PHE A 482 41.81 14.27 -15.83
N ILE A 483 42.48 14.31 -16.99
CA ILE A 483 43.89 14.71 -17.09
C ILE A 483 44.08 16.11 -16.49
N LYS A 484 43.30 17.09 -16.96
CA LYS A 484 43.36 18.49 -16.48
C LYS A 484 42.95 18.64 -15.01
N TRP A 485 42.24 17.67 -14.45
CA TRP A 485 41.95 17.60 -13.02
C TRP A 485 43.13 17.00 -12.22
N LEU A 486 43.78 15.94 -12.73
CA LEU A 486 44.99 15.35 -12.13
C LEU A 486 46.17 16.33 -12.13
N ASP A 487 46.35 17.11 -13.20
CA ASP A 487 47.41 18.13 -13.30
C ASP A 487 47.28 19.21 -12.21
N ALA A 488 46.05 19.48 -11.76
CA ALA A 488 45.75 20.39 -10.65
C ALA A 488 45.84 19.73 -9.25
N HIS A 489 45.95 18.40 -9.18
CA HIS A 489 45.98 17.62 -7.93
C HIS A 489 47.16 16.62 -7.92
N PRO A 490 48.42 17.09 -7.87
CA PRO A 490 49.62 16.25 -8.01
C PRO A 490 49.86 15.25 -6.86
N SER A 491 49.03 15.27 -5.82
CA SER A 491 49.01 14.31 -4.71
C SER A 491 48.14 13.07 -4.97
N VAL A 492 47.60 12.91 -6.19
CA VAL A 492 46.68 11.83 -6.56
C VAL A 492 47.38 10.74 -7.38
N PRO A 493 47.17 9.44 -7.08
CA PRO A 493 47.70 8.32 -7.86
C PRO A 493 47.26 8.36 -9.34
N ILE A 494 48.24 8.37 -10.24
CA ILE A 494 48.01 8.49 -11.69
C ILE A 494 47.64 7.11 -12.27
N PRO A 495 46.43 6.92 -12.81
CA PRO A 495 46.02 5.63 -13.37
C PRO A 495 46.67 5.36 -14.73
N ARG A 496 46.53 4.13 -15.22
CA ARG A 496 47.02 3.69 -16.54
C ARG A 496 45.85 3.41 -17.49
N CYS A 497 46.11 3.57 -18.77
CA CYS A 497 45.18 3.22 -19.85
C CYS A 497 45.24 1.72 -20.17
N GLU A 498 44.09 1.07 -20.33
CA GLU A 498 43.99 -0.32 -20.84
C GLU A 498 43.52 -0.34 -22.31
N LEU A 499 42.71 0.64 -22.70
CA LEU A 499 42.27 0.85 -24.08
C LEU A 499 42.45 2.32 -24.48
N PRO A 500 42.62 2.64 -25.78
CA PRO A 500 42.90 1.72 -26.89
C PRO A 500 44.34 1.16 -26.85
N LYS A 501 44.57 0.05 -27.58
CA LYS A 501 45.80 -0.76 -27.49
C LYS A 501 47.11 -0.01 -27.75
N ASN A 502 47.08 1.05 -28.56
CA ASN A 502 48.24 1.88 -28.89
C ASN A 502 48.76 2.72 -27.70
N ILE A 503 47.98 2.86 -26.63
CA ILE A 503 48.39 3.53 -25.38
C ILE A 503 48.17 2.63 -24.14
N GLN A 504 48.04 1.31 -24.34
CA GLN A 504 47.88 0.35 -23.26
C GLN A 504 49.09 0.35 -22.31
N ASN A 505 48.82 0.28 -21.00
CA ASN A 505 49.77 0.46 -19.88
C ASN A 505 50.43 1.86 -19.75
N THR A 506 50.14 2.83 -20.62
CA THR A 506 50.62 4.21 -20.48
C THR A 506 49.93 4.92 -19.31
N SER A 507 50.69 5.66 -18.49
CA SER A 507 50.14 6.52 -17.43
C SER A 507 49.34 7.68 -18.04
N LEU A 508 48.15 7.97 -17.50
CA LEU A 508 47.18 8.87 -18.11
C LEU A 508 47.73 10.29 -18.38
N THR A 509 48.53 10.86 -17.47
CA THR A 509 49.17 12.19 -17.65
C THR A 509 50.33 12.21 -18.67
N LYS A 510 50.71 11.05 -19.23
CA LYS A 510 51.72 10.93 -20.31
C LYS A 510 51.08 10.72 -21.69
N VAL A 511 49.75 10.77 -21.79
CA VAL A 511 49.02 10.63 -23.07
C VAL A 511 48.77 12.03 -23.65
N SER A 512 49.31 12.31 -24.85
CA SER A 512 49.00 13.54 -25.58
C SER A 512 47.50 13.66 -25.88
N GLU A 513 46.94 14.87 -25.81
CA GLU A 513 45.52 15.13 -26.12
C GLU A 513 45.10 14.69 -27.53
N SER A 514 46.06 14.55 -28.44
CA SER A 514 45.90 14.05 -29.82
C SER A 514 45.62 12.54 -29.93
N PHE A 515 45.87 11.74 -28.88
CA PHE A 515 45.52 10.30 -28.88
C PHE A 515 44.18 10.01 -28.19
N LEU A 516 43.49 11.05 -27.72
CA LEU A 516 42.26 10.98 -26.96
C LEU A 516 41.07 11.43 -27.83
N GLU A 517 40.77 10.65 -28.85
CA GLU A 517 39.74 10.95 -29.86
C GLU A 517 38.54 10.00 -29.77
N CYS A 518 37.40 10.45 -30.31
CA CYS A 518 36.14 9.71 -30.37
C CYS A 518 35.49 9.94 -31.74
N SER A 519 34.77 8.96 -32.27
CA SER A 519 34.06 9.11 -33.55
C SER A 519 32.90 10.10 -33.45
N GLU A 520 32.75 10.97 -34.46
CA GLU A 520 31.84 12.13 -34.45
C GLU A 520 30.35 11.81 -34.24
N SER A 521 29.93 10.57 -34.50
CA SER A 521 28.58 10.07 -34.19
C SER A 521 28.26 9.97 -32.69
N SER A 522 29.19 10.35 -31.80
CA SER A 522 29.06 10.23 -30.34
C SER A 522 29.29 11.55 -29.59
N LEU A 523 28.45 12.55 -29.84
CA LEU A 523 28.30 13.80 -29.06
C LEU A 523 27.76 13.58 -27.60
N VAL A 524 28.09 12.45 -26.97
CA VAL A 524 27.59 12.04 -25.66
C VAL A 524 28.74 12.07 -24.65
N GLU A 525 28.86 13.18 -23.91
CA GLU A 525 29.86 13.37 -22.83
C GLU A 525 29.67 12.43 -21.60
N GLU A 526 28.77 11.46 -21.67
CA GLU A 526 28.36 10.63 -20.54
C GLU A 526 28.84 9.17 -20.66
N CYS A 527 29.40 8.65 -19.57
CA CYS A 527 29.65 7.22 -19.36
C CYS A 527 28.33 6.49 -19.06
N SER A 528 27.39 6.52 -20.01
CA SER A 528 26.03 6.00 -19.84
C SER A 528 26.00 4.46 -19.76
N ALA A 529 25.20 3.91 -18.85
CA ALA A 529 25.16 2.48 -18.53
C ALA A 529 24.54 1.56 -19.62
N ASN A 530 24.25 2.08 -20.82
CA ASN A 530 23.58 1.37 -21.90
C ASN A 530 24.50 0.42 -22.70
N LEU A 531 25.77 0.25 -22.31
CA LEU A 531 26.77 -0.58 -23.01
C LEU A 531 27.09 -1.92 -22.29
N PHE A 532 26.37 -2.28 -21.23
CA PHE A 532 26.78 -3.38 -20.33
C PHE A 532 25.81 -4.56 -20.35
N CYS A 533 26.36 -5.77 -20.42
CA CYS A 533 25.60 -7.02 -20.52
C CYS A 533 24.55 -7.19 -19.41
N PRO A 534 23.29 -7.58 -19.72
CA PRO A 534 22.32 -7.96 -18.70
C PRO A 534 22.83 -9.15 -17.88
N SER A 535 22.57 -9.17 -16.57
CA SER A 535 23.05 -10.22 -15.65
C SER A 535 22.50 -11.63 -15.93
N GLU A 536 21.38 -11.68 -16.65
CA GLU A 536 20.67 -12.85 -17.12
C GLU A 536 21.16 -13.33 -18.51
N CYS A 537 22.25 -12.74 -19.03
CA CYS A 537 22.79 -13.02 -20.35
C CYS A 537 24.33 -13.14 -20.33
N GLN A 538 24.88 -13.78 -21.37
CA GLN A 538 26.32 -13.84 -21.64
C GLN A 538 26.62 -13.05 -22.91
N CYS A 539 27.45 -12.01 -22.82
CA CYS A 539 27.79 -11.15 -23.95
C CYS A 539 29.25 -11.33 -24.36
N ILE A 540 29.50 -11.65 -25.63
CA ILE A 540 30.83 -11.87 -26.21
C ILE A 540 30.86 -11.24 -27.60
N LYS A 541 31.64 -10.16 -27.80
CA LYS A 541 31.91 -9.54 -29.11
C LYS A 541 30.64 -9.27 -29.95
N GLY A 542 29.63 -8.63 -29.36
CA GLY A 542 28.34 -8.35 -30.03
C GLY A 542 27.34 -9.52 -30.06
N ILE A 543 27.72 -10.73 -29.64
CA ILE A 543 26.79 -11.86 -29.46
C ILE A 543 26.28 -11.85 -28.02
N VAL A 544 24.96 -11.86 -27.82
CA VAL A 544 24.28 -11.86 -26.52
C VAL A 544 23.41 -13.10 -26.38
N ARG A 545 23.70 -13.95 -25.39
CA ARG A 545 22.97 -15.20 -25.13
C ARG A 545 22.24 -15.16 -23.79
N CYS A 546 20.92 -15.10 -23.84
CA CYS A 546 19.99 -15.07 -22.70
C CYS A 546 19.13 -16.35 -22.61
N SER A 547 19.55 -17.41 -23.33
CA SER A 547 18.84 -18.67 -23.50
C SER A 547 18.64 -19.45 -22.19
N ARG A 548 17.56 -20.24 -22.09
CA ARG A 548 17.33 -21.23 -21.01
C ARG A 548 17.22 -20.66 -19.58
N ASN A 549 16.91 -19.38 -19.44
CA ASN A 549 16.93 -18.65 -18.16
C ASN A 549 15.53 -18.47 -17.51
N HIS A 550 14.47 -19.06 -18.07
CA HIS A 550 13.07 -18.89 -17.64
C HIS A 550 12.59 -17.43 -17.70
N LEU A 551 13.08 -16.66 -18.67
CA LEU A 551 12.69 -15.26 -18.86
C LEU A 551 11.23 -15.15 -19.31
N THR A 552 10.44 -14.30 -18.67
CA THR A 552 9.03 -14.02 -19.05
C THR A 552 8.88 -12.73 -19.87
N GLU A 553 9.92 -11.89 -19.88
CA GLU A 553 10.03 -10.65 -20.66
C GLU A 553 11.46 -10.50 -21.19
N ILE A 554 11.67 -9.58 -22.13
CA ILE A 554 13.01 -9.29 -22.69
C ILE A 554 13.81 -8.46 -21.67
N PRO A 555 15.03 -8.88 -21.28
CA PRO A 555 15.82 -8.18 -20.27
C PRO A 555 16.26 -6.79 -20.76
N LYS A 556 16.38 -5.85 -19.80
CA LYS A 556 16.81 -4.48 -20.06
C LYS A 556 18.35 -4.39 -20.10
N GLY A 557 18.87 -3.42 -20.86
CA GLY A 557 20.31 -3.17 -20.93
C GLY A 557 21.07 -4.01 -21.98
N ILE A 558 20.39 -4.64 -22.94
CA ILE A 558 21.07 -5.31 -24.06
C ILE A 558 21.89 -4.24 -24.84
N PRO A 559 23.21 -4.40 -25.04
CA PRO A 559 24.06 -3.38 -25.66
C PRO A 559 23.65 -3.03 -27.10
N PRO A 560 23.72 -1.75 -27.53
CA PRO A 560 23.27 -1.33 -28.87
C PRO A 560 24.12 -1.86 -30.03
N ASP A 561 25.36 -2.29 -29.75
CA ASP A 561 26.28 -2.95 -30.68
C ASP A 561 26.02 -4.46 -30.82
N THR A 562 24.96 -4.99 -30.20
CA THR A 562 24.57 -6.40 -30.32
C THR A 562 24.22 -6.76 -31.76
N THR A 563 24.97 -7.70 -32.34
CA THR A 563 24.77 -8.25 -33.69
C THR A 563 24.02 -9.58 -33.70
N GLU A 564 24.06 -10.36 -32.61
CA GLU A 564 23.23 -11.57 -32.44
C GLU A 564 22.62 -11.62 -31.04
N LEU A 565 21.31 -11.87 -30.94
CA LEU A 565 20.57 -11.97 -29.68
C LEU A 565 19.79 -13.30 -29.62
N TYR A 566 20.13 -14.13 -28.63
CA TYR A 566 19.48 -15.42 -28.38
C TYR A 566 18.66 -15.36 -27.10
N LEU A 567 17.34 -15.54 -27.22
CA LEU A 567 16.34 -15.56 -26.14
C LEU A 567 15.58 -16.90 -26.12
N ASP A 568 16.15 -17.95 -26.70
CA ASP A 568 15.54 -19.27 -26.87
C ASP A 568 15.31 -20.04 -25.56
N VAL A 569 14.33 -20.94 -25.58
CA VAL A 569 13.98 -21.85 -24.47
C VAL A 569 13.67 -21.07 -23.19
N ASN A 570 12.71 -20.15 -23.27
CA ASN A 570 12.28 -19.26 -22.19
C ASN A 570 10.74 -19.28 -22.04
N GLU A 571 10.18 -18.36 -21.28
CA GLU A 571 8.74 -18.30 -20.93
C GLU A 571 8.09 -16.97 -21.40
N ILE A 572 8.67 -16.32 -22.43
CA ILE A 572 8.24 -15.01 -22.96
C ILE A 572 6.90 -15.14 -23.70
N LYS A 573 5.95 -14.23 -23.43
CA LYS A 573 4.57 -14.27 -23.97
C LYS A 573 4.24 -13.23 -25.02
N SER A 574 5.00 -12.14 -25.06
CA SER A 574 4.85 -11.03 -26.00
C SER A 574 6.20 -10.32 -26.17
N ILE A 575 6.37 -9.66 -27.32
CA ILE A 575 7.57 -8.89 -27.63
C ILE A 575 7.26 -7.42 -27.38
N ASP A 576 7.95 -6.83 -26.40
CA ASP A 576 7.87 -5.40 -26.11
C ASP A 576 8.89 -4.64 -26.99
N THR A 577 8.39 -3.93 -27.99
CA THR A 577 9.18 -3.13 -28.94
C THR A 577 10.17 -2.19 -28.25
N SER A 578 9.82 -1.64 -27.08
CA SER A 578 10.69 -0.72 -26.32
C SER A 578 11.96 -1.39 -25.76
N LYS A 579 12.05 -2.73 -25.79
CA LYS A 579 13.23 -3.51 -25.35
C LYS A 579 14.21 -3.82 -26.47
N ILE A 580 13.81 -3.65 -27.74
CA ILE A 580 14.61 -4.06 -28.91
C ILE A 580 14.83 -2.93 -29.92
N GLN A 581 14.01 -1.87 -29.94
CA GLN A 581 14.08 -0.77 -30.91
C GLN A 581 15.45 -0.04 -31.00
N HIS A 582 16.30 -0.15 -29.98
CA HIS A 582 17.63 0.46 -29.95
C HIS A 582 18.75 -0.43 -30.52
N LEU A 583 18.47 -1.72 -30.80
CA LEU A 583 19.44 -2.72 -31.25
C LEU A 583 19.69 -2.63 -32.77
N LYS A 584 20.03 -1.44 -33.28
CA LYS A 584 20.10 -1.19 -34.74
C LYS A 584 21.23 -1.94 -35.46
N ALA A 585 22.20 -2.50 -34.72
CA ALA A 585 23.26 -3.37 -35.25
C ALA A 585 22.84 -4.85 -35.41
N LEU A 586 21.64 -5.23 -34.97
CA LEU A 586 21.22 -6.63 -34.83
C LEU A 586 21.02 -7.33 -36.18
N LYS A 587 21.73 -8.44 -36.38
CA LYS A 587 21.68 -9.30 -37.59
C LYS A 587 20.97 -10.62 -37.34
N ARG A 588 20.93 -11.13 -36.10
CA ARG A 588 20.19 -12.36 -35.74
C ARG A 588 19.39 -12.18 -34.44
N LEU A 589 18.15 -12.64 -34.43
CA LEU A 589 17.25 -12.65 -33.27
C LEU A 589 16.54 -14.01 -33.17
N ASP A 590 16.70 -14.69 -32.03
CA ASP A 590 16.12 -16.01 -31.78
C ASP A 590 15.20 -15.99 -30.53
N PHE A 591 13.90 -16.22 -30.75
CA PHE A 591 12.86 -16.36 -29.74
C PHE A 591 12.29 -17.80 -29.69
N SER A 592 12.96 -18.79 -30.27
CA SER A 592 12.43 -20.15 -30.36
C SER A 592 12.12 -20.77 -28.98
N ASN A 593 11.15 -21.68 -28.92
CA ASN A 593 10.76 -22.38 -27.69
C ASN A 593 10.35 -21.40 -26.56
N ASN A 594 9.39 -20.53 -26.86
CA ASN A 594 8.79 -19.56 -25.92
C ASN A 594 7.25 -19.71 -25.90
N GLN A 595 6.52 -18.72 -25.37
CA GLN A 595 5.05 -18.72 -25.25
C GLN A 595 4.41 -17.56 -26.04
N ILE A 596 5.09 -17.01 -27.05
CA ILE A 596 4.64 -15.84 -27.82
C ILE A 596 3.40 -16.21 -28.63
N ALA A 597 2.31 -15.46 -28.46
CA ALA A 597 1.02 -15.75 -29.07
C ALA A 597 0.63 -14.85 -30.26
N ILE A 598 1.23 -13.67 -30.36
CA ILE A 598 0.91 -12.62 -31.35
C ILE A 598 2.22 -11.94 -31.79
N LEU A 599 2.36 -11.64 -33.08
CA LEU A 599 3.32 -10.65 -33.58
C LEU A 599 2.55 -9.40 -34.04
N GLN A 600 2.87 -8.25 -33.44
CA GLN A 600 2.13 -6.99 -33.63
C GLN A 600 2.74 -6.11 -34.72
N ASN A 601 1.92 -5.24 -35.30
CA ASN A 601 2.35 -4.28 -36.32
C ASN A 601 3.54 -3.43 -35.85
N ASN A 602 4.55 -3.29 -36.70
CA ASN A 602 5.77 -2.51 -36.46
C ASN A 602 6.70 -3.02 -35.32
N THR A 603 6.49 -4.21 -34.74
CA THR A 603 7.33 -4.75 -33.63
C THR A 603 8.84 -4.74 -33.94
N PHE A 604 9.23 -4.93 -35.21
CA PHE A 604 10.64 -4.97 -35.63
C PHE A 604 11.08 -3.77 -36.49
N LYS A 605 10.27 -2.69 -36.57
CA LYS A 605 10.43 -1.59 -37.54
C LYS A 605 11.81 -0.94 -37.58
N GLU A 606 12.48 -0.82 -36.44
CA GLU A 606 13.77 -0.14 -36.31
C GLU A 606 14.99 -1.07 -36.54
N LEU A 607 14.75 -2.36 -36.84
CA LEU A 607 15.77 -3.41 -36.97
C LEU A 607 16.13 -3.72 -38.43
N GLU A 608 16.35 -2.69 -39.26
CA GLU A 608 16.55 -2.85 -40.71
C GLU A 608 17.74 -3.76 -41.10
N ASN A 609 18.74 -3.95 -40.22
CA ASN A 609 19.91 -4.81 -40.43
C ASN A 609 19.66 -6.31 -40.13
N LEU A 610 18.47 -6.70 -39.66
CA LEU A 610 18.19 -8.06 -39.22
C LEU A 610 18.15 -9.03 -40.40
N ALA A 611 19.08 -10.00 -40.43
CA ALA A 611 19.22 -11.01 -41.48
C ALA A 611 18.64 -12.39 -41.09
N THR A 612 18.42 -12.66 -39.81
CA THR A 612 17.77 -13.89 -39.31
C THR A 612 16.80 -13.59 -38.18
N LEU A 613 15.56 -14.08 -38.29
CA LEU A 613 14.54 -14.04 -37.25
C LEU A 613 13.96 -15.43 -37.02
N VAL A 614 14.05 -15.94 -35.80
CA VAL A 614 13.54 -17.26 -35.40
C VAL A 614 12.48 -17.10 -34.31
N VAL A 615 11.27 -17.61 -34.53
CA VAL A 615 10.13 -17.58 -33.59
C VAL A 615 9.47 -18.98 -33.51
N SER A 616 10.24 -20.03 -33.77
CA SER A 616 9.77 -21.42 -33.83
C SER A 616 9.25 -21.94 -32.48
N TYR A 617 8.40 -22.97 -32.48
CA TYR A 617 7.94 -23.67 -31.27
C TYR A 617 7.39 -22.72 -30.19
N ASN A 618 6.50 -21.82 -30.59
CA ASN A 618 5.87 -20.83 -29.73
C ASN A 618 4.35 -21.14 -29.60
N LYS A 619 3.50 -20.12 -29.42
CA LYS A 619 2.04 -20.23 -29.43
C LYS A 619 1.42 -19.27 -30.45
N LEU A 620 2.18 -18.91 -31.48
CA LEU A 620 1.86 -17.82 -32.39
C LEU A 620 0.64 -18.19 -33.24
N GLY A 621 -0.51 -17.61 -32.91
CA GLY A 621 -1.77 -17.80 -33.63
C GLY A 621 -2.14 -16.63 -34.53
N CYS A 622 -1.58 -15.44 -34.27
CA CYS A 622 -1.82 -14.22 -35.05
C CYS A 622 -0.52 -13.53 -35.46
N VAL A 623 -0.44 -13.13 -36.73
CA VAL A 623 0.58 -12.23 -37.26
C VAL A 623 -0.15 -11.05 -37.91
N GLU A 624 0.03 -9.86 -37.36
CA GLU A 624 -0.59 -8.65 -37.90
C GLU A 624 0.10 -8.23 -39.24
N ARG A 625 -0.63 -7.52 -40.12
CA ARG A 625 -0.24 -7.27 -41.53
C ARG A 625 1.09 -6.53 -41.71
N ASP A 626 1.46 -5.66 -40.78
CA ASP A 626 2.70 -4.88 -40.76
C ASP A 626 3.69 -5.38 -39.68
N ALA A 627 3.57 -6.63 -39.21
CA ALA A 627 4.42 -7.15 -38.13
C ALA A 627 5.91 -7.21 -38.49
N PHE A 628 6.24 -7.50 -39.76
CA PHE A 628 7.61 -7.58 -40.27
C PHE A 628 8.06 -6.31 -41.03
N ARG A 629 7.33 -5.21 -40.91
CA ARG A 629 7.66 -3.93 -41.56
C ARG A 629 9.08 -3.49 -41.18
N GLY A 630 9.85 -2.97 -42.15
CA GLY A 630 11.23 -2.52 -42.00
C GLY A 630 12.31 -3.59 -42.23
N LEU A 631 11.97 -4.89 -42.24
CA LEU A 631 12.94 -5.99 -42.27
C LEU A 631 13.51 -6.31 -43.67
N LYS A 632 13.98 -5.28 -44.40
CA LYS A 632 14.44 -5.35 -45.80
C LYS A 632 15.60 -6.33 -46.02
N ASN A 633 16.52 -6.44 -45.06
CA ASN A 633 17.70 -7.31 -45.15
C ASN A 633 17.48 -8.74 -44.63
N LEU A 634 16.26 -9.12 -44.24
CA LEU A 634 15.96 -10.43 -43.67
C LEU A 634 16.15 -11.53 -44.71
N ARG A 635 17.00 -12.52 -44.41
CA ARG A 635 17.30 -13.66 -45.31
C ARG A 635 16.63 -14.96 -44.85
N LEU A 636 16.49 -15.14 -43.54
CA LEU A 636 15.86 -16.32 -42.93
C LEU A 636 14.78 -15.90 -41.91
N LEU A 637 13.56 -16.40 -42.10
CA LEU A 637 12.43 -16.24 -41.18
C LEU A 637 11.89 -17.61 -40.78
N SER A 638 11.91 -17.96 -39.49
CA SER A 638 11.37 -19.24 -39.02
C SER A 638 10.17 -19.07 -38.09
N LEU A 639 8.99 -19.51 -38.56
CA LEU A 639 7.73 -19.55 -37.81
C LEU A 639 7.28 -20.99 -37.53
N HIS A 640 8.15 -21.98 -37.74
CA HIS A 640 7.86 -23.41 -37.66
C HIS A 640 7.32 -23.85 -36.29
N GLY A 641 6.33 -24.75 -36.26
CA GLY A 641 5.83 -25.32 -35.00
C GLY A 641 4.99 -24.34 -34.17
N ASN A 642 4.07 -23.62 -34.82
CA ASN A 642 3.20 -22.62 -34.20
C ASN A 642 1.71 -22.92 -34.50
N ASP A 643 0.82 -22.00 -34.16
CA ASP A 643 -0.64 -22.11 -34.35
C ASP A 643 -1.14 -21.18 -35.48
N VAL A 644 -0.28 -20.80 -36.43
CA VAL A 644 -0.65 -19.88 -37.52
C VAL A 644 -1.62 -20.60 -38.47
N SER A 645 -2.85 -20.09 -38.58
CA SER A 645 -3.83 -20.58 -39.56
C SER A 645 -4.04 -19.64 -40.74
N TYR A 646 -3.76 -18.35 -40.58
CA TYR A 646 -3.98 -17.31 -41.59
C TYR A 646 -2.83 -16.31 -41.58
N LEU A 647 -2.49 -15.76 -42.76
CA LEU A 647 -1.49 -14.70 -42.95
C LEU A 647 -2.07 -13.65 -43.92
N PRO A 648 -2.27 -12.39 -43.49
CA PRO A 648 -2.79 -11.32 -44.34
C PRO A 648 -1.94 -11.06 -45.59
N GLU A 649 -2.59 -10.67 -46.70
CA GLU A 649 -1.86 -10.31 -47.90
C GLU A 649 -0.98 -9.06 -47.67
N GLY A 650 0.27 -9.19 -48.10
CA GLY A 650 1.31 -8.18 -47.88
C GLY A 650 2.09 -8.31 -46.56
N THR A 651 1.82 -9.32 -45.71
CA THR A 651 2.60 -9.56 -44.48
C THR A 651 4.11 -9.69 -44.71
N PHE A 652 4.53 -10.14 -45.91
CA PHE A 652 5.95 -10.26 -46.29
C PHE A 652 6.44 -9.19 -47.29
N LYS A 653 5.66 -8.13 -47.57
CA LYS A 653 5.97 -7.14 -48.63
C LYS A 653 7.33 -6.42 -48.48
N ASP A 654 7.81 -6.27 -47.25
CA ASP A 654 9.09 -5.61 -46.92
C ASP A 654 10.27 -6.60 -46.96
N LEU A 655 10.04 -7.92 -47.05
CA LEU A 655 11.06 -8.97 -46.90
C LEU A 655 11.85 -9.26 -48.20
N GLN A 656 12.34 -8.20 -48.84
CA GLN A 656 12.94 -8.22 -50.18
C GLN A 656 14.21 -9.09 -50.30
N SER A 657 14.88 -9.42 -49.20
CA SER A 657 16.09 -10.25 -49.18
C SER A 657 15.87 -11.72 -48.77
N LEU A 658 14.61 -12.15 -48.59
CA LEU A 658 14.33 -13.46 -48.00
C LEU A 658 14.67 -14.59 -48.97
N SER A 659 15.39 -15.61 -48.49
CA SER A 659 15.72 -16.81 -49.26
C SER A 659 15.17 -18.10 -48.64
N HIS A 660 14.96 -18.10 -47.31
CA HIS A 660 14.41 -19.25 -46.59
C HIS A 660 13.32 -18.80 -45.61
N ILE A 661 12.15 -19.44 -45.68
CA ILE A 661 11.08 -19.27 -44.69
C ILE A 661 10.64 -20.62 -44.16
N ALA A 662 10.64 -20.84 -42.84
CA ALA A 662 10.21 -22.12 -42.26
C ALA A 662 8.77 -22.00 -41.73
N LEU A 663 7.78 -22.46 -42.52
CA LEU A 663 6.35 -22.40 -42.17
C LEU A 663 5.75 -23.74 -41.72
N GLY A 664 6.49 -24.85 -41.82
CA GLY A 664 5.99 -26.19 -41.47
C GLY A 664 5.48 -26.34 -40.03
N ALA A 665 4.69 -27.38 -39.78
CA ALA A 665 4.03 -27.61 -38.49
C ALA A 665 3.21 -26.40 -37.98
N ASN A 666 2.43 -25.79 -38.88
CA ASN A 666 1.40 -24.80 -38.59
C ASN A 666 0.05 -25.26 -39.18
N PRO A 667 -1.09 -25.04 -38.51
CA PRO A 667 -2.41 -25.46 -38.97
C PRO A 667 -3.00 -24.48 -40.02
N LEU A 668 -2.32 -24.35 -41.17
CA LEU A 668 -2.66 -23.41 -42.24
C LEU A 668 -4.04 -23.71 -42.87
N TYR A 669 -4.84 -22.66 -43.05
CA TYR A 669 -6.12 -22.65 -43.76
C TYR A 669 -5.89 -22.13 -45.19
N CYS A 670 -5.84 -23.04 -46.15
CA CYS A 670 -5.45 -22.80 -47.54
C CYS A 670 -6.65 -22.50 -48.45
N ASP A 671 -7.32 -21.38 -48.24
CA ASP A 671 -8.33 -20.86 -49.18
C ASP A 671 -7.75 -19.74 -50.06
N CYS A 672 -8.60 -19.05 -50.83
CA CYS A 672 -8.13 -17.96 -51.71
C CYS A 672 -7.44 -16.81 -50.97
N SER A 673 -7.70 -16.61 -49.67
CA SER A 673 -7.02 -15.61 -48.85
C SER A 673 -5.55 -15.94 -48.56
N LEU A 674 -5.14 -17.20 -48.76
CA LEU A 674 -3.75 -17.67 -48.67
C LEU A 674 -3.12 -17.97 -50.06
N ALA A 675 -3.87 -17.79 -51.16
CA ALA A 675 -3.37 -18.03 -52.52
C ALA A 675 -2.14 -17.17 -52.88
N TRP A 676 -2.06 -15.95 -52.33
CA TRP A 676 -0.93 -15.05 -52.50
C TRP A 676 0.38 -15.68 -52.00
N LEU A 677 0.34 -16.45 -50.92
CA LEU A 677 1.53 -17.09 -50.32
C LEU A 677 2.07 -18.20 -51.22
N ALA A 678 1.19 -19.02 -51.80
CA ALA A 678 1.57 -20.07 -52.74
C ALA A 678 2.13 -19.51 -54.06
N LYS A 679 1.69 -18.31 -54.47
CA LYS A 679 2.27 -17.57 -55.60
C LYS A 679 3.63 -16.96 -55.23
N TRP A 680 3.72 -16.31 -54.08
CA TRP A 680 4.91 -15.58 -53.63
C TRP A 680 6.12 -16.52 -53.47
N VAL A 681 5.94 -17.62 -52.74
CA VAL A 681 6.96 -18.68 -52.55
C VAL A 681 7.50 -19.24 -53.87
N LYS A 682 6.66 -19.31 -54.91
CA LYS A 682 7.05 -19.82 -56.24
C LYS A 682 7.78 -18.80 -57.11
N ASN A 683 7.41 -17.53 -57.02
CA ASN A 683 8.02 -16.46 -57.83
C ASN A 683 9.45 -16.15 -57.39
N ASP A 684 9.65 -16.04 -56.07
CA ASP A 684 10.90 -15.50 -55.51
C ASP A 684 11.88 -16.62 -55.09
N TYR A 685 11.60 -17.88 -55.47
CA TYR A 685 12.38 -19.09 -55.16
C TYR A 685 12.73 -19.29 -53.66
N VAL A 686 11.88 -18.79 -52.76
CA VAL A 686 12.08 -18.87 -51.31
C VAL A 686 11.72 -20.27 -50.82
N GLU A 687 12.67 -20.99 -50.20
CA GLU A 687 12.38 -22.31 -49.65
C GLU A 687 11.40 -22.21 -48.46
N PRO A 688 10.19 -22.82 -48.50
CA PRO A 688 9.17 -22.69 -47.46
C PRO A 688 9.27 -23.75 -46.34
N GLY A 689 10.25 -24.66 -46.46
CA GLY A 689 10.29 -25.92 -45.73
C GLY A 689 9.05 -26.79 -46.02
N ILE A 690 8.75 -27.73 -45.12
CA ILE A 690 7.60 -28.65 -45.26
C ILE A 690 6.30 -27.96 -44.79
N ALA A 691 5.88 -26.92 -45.52
CA ALA A 691 4.63 -26.18 -45.29
C ALA A 691 3.44 -26.92 -45.93
N LYS A 692 2.54 -27.46 -45.10
CA LYS A 692 1.34 -28.18 -45.50
C LYS A 692 0.06 -27.43 -45.11
N CYS A 693 -1.00 -27.62 -45.89
CA CYS A 693 -2.35 -27.20 -45.54
C CYS A 693 -2.99 -28.18 -44.54
N ALA A 694 -3.70 -27.66 -43.52
CA ALA A 694 -4.50 -28.48 -42.60
C ALA A 694 -5.98 -28.51 -43.00
N GLU A 695 -6.48 -27.39 -43.50
CA GLU A 695 -7.81 -27.18 -44.08
C GLU A 695 -7.68 -26.27 -45.34
N PRO A 696 -8.70 -26.17 -46.20
CA PRO A 696 -9.92 -26.99 -46.24
C PRO A 696 -9.61 -28.45 -46.63
N ARG A 697 -10.54 -29.37 -46.34
CA ARG A 697 -10.44 -30.81 -46.64
C ARG A 697 -9.92 -31.16 -48.05
N THR A 698 -10.20 -30.34 -49.05
CA THR A 698 -9.77 -30.51 -50.46
C THR A 698 -8.26 -30.31 -50.68
N LEU A 699 -7.60 -29.58 -49.77
CA LEU A 699 -6.17 -29.26 -49.81
C LEU A 699 -5.36 -29.80 -48.63
N ARG A 700 -6.02 -30.36 -47.61
CA ARG A 700 -5.37 -31.01 -46.46
C ARG A 700 -4.20 -31.90 -46.88
N ASP A 701 -3.11 -31.82 -46.12
CA ASP A 701 -1.83 -32.51 -46.31
C ASP A 701 -1.01 -32.17 -47.57
N LYS A 702 -1.58 -31.43 -48.53
CA LYS A 702 -0.83 -30.93 -49.70
C LYS A 702 0.15 -29.84 -49.29
N LEU A 703 1.28 -29.79 -50.00
CA LEU A 703 2.31 -28.76 -49.78
C LEU A 703 1.90 -27.44 -50.45
N VAL A 704 2.12 -26.33 -49.74
CA VAL A 704 1.92 -24.96 -50.29
C VAL A 704 2.85 -24.73 -51.50
N LEU A 705 4.06 -25.30 -51.47
CA LEU A 705 5.05 -25.21 -52.56
C LEU A 705 4.63 -25.90 -53.85
N THR A 706 3.90 -27.03 -53.80
CA THR A 706 3.54 -27.78 -55.01
C THR A 706 2.19 -27.35 -55.55
N THR A 707 1.19 -27.16 -54.67
CA THR A 707 -0.19 -26.79 -55.01
C THR A 707 -0.24 -25.53 -55.90
N THR A 708 -1.03 -25.54 -56.97
CA THR A 708 -1.18 -24.38 -57.86
C THR A 708 -2.04 -23.32 -57.19
N PRO A 709 -1.73 -22.00 -57.30
CA PRO A 709 -2.55 -20.95 -56.69
C PRO A 709 -4.03 -20.98 -57.10
N ALA A 710 -4.34 -21.46 -58.30
CA ALA A 710 -5.72 -21.63 -58.78
C ALA A 710 -6.54 -22.70 -58.01
N MET A 711 -5.91 -23.60 -57.24
CA MET A 711 -6.62 -24.55 -56.36
C MET A 711 -7.02 -23.94 -55.01
N PHE A 712 -6.45 -22.78 -54.64
CA PHE A 712 -6.82 -22.05 -53.43
C PHE A 712 -8.09 -21.26 -53.69
N THR A 713 -9.25 -21.90 -53.59
CA THR A 713 -10.56 -21.28 -53.75
C THR A 713 -11.18 -20.94 -52.39
N CYS A 714 -11.91 -19.83 -52.30
CA CYS A 714 -12.68 -19.49 -51.09
C CYS A 714 -14.05 -20.17 -51.12
N GLN A 715 -14.49 -20.64 -49.95
CA GLN A 715 -15.91 -20.80 -49.64
C GLN A 715 -16.43 -19.46 -49.11
N GLU A 716 -17.73 -19.20 -49.19
CA GLU A 716 -18.30 -17.86 -48.92
C GLU A 716 -18.06 -17.30 -47.51
N LYS A 717 -17.66 -18.15 -46.55
CA LYS A 717 -17.27 -17.74 -45.19
C LYS A 717 -16.06 -18.52 -44.70
N VAL A 718 -15.03 -17.80 -44.26
CA VAL A 718 -13.94 -18.35 -43.42
C VAL A 718 -14.51 -18.66 -42.03
N PRO A 719 -14.16 -19.78 -41.37
CA PRO A 719 -14.64 -20.10 -40.03
C PRO A 719 -14.26 -19.03 -39.01
N TYR A 720 -15.20 -18.66 -38.13
CA TYR A 720 -15.01 -17.61 -37.13
C TYR A 720 -13.86 -17.93 -36.16
N GLU A 721 -13.59 -19.21 -35.92
CA GLU A 721 -12.48 -19.71 -35.10
C GLU A 721 -11.10 -19.37 -35.69
N VAL A 722 -10.99 -19.25 -37.02
CA VAL A 722 -9.77 -18.84 -37.72
C VAL A 722 -9.58 -17.33 -37.61
N LEU A 723 -10.65 -16.55 -37.80
CA LEU A 723 -10.62 -15.09 -37.72
C LEU A 723 -10.40 -14.59 -36.28
N ALA A 724 -11.02 -15.25 -35.30
CA ALA A 724 -10.86 -15.02 -33.86
C ALA A 724 -9.44 -15.29 -33.35
N LYS A 725 -8.56 -15.90 -34.15
CA LYS A 725 -7.13 -15.97 -33.81
C LYS A 725 -6.45 -14.60 -33.82
N CYS A 726 -6.94 -13.62 -34.58
CA CYS A 726 -6.45 -12.24 -34.56
C CYS A 726 -7.46 -11.24 -33.97
N ASP A 727 -8.72 -11.30 -34.39
CA ASP A 727 -9.75 -10.31 -34.03
C ASP A 727 -10.84 -10.92 -33.13
N MET A 728 -10.89 -10.47 -31.88
CA MET A 728 -11.84 -10.95 -30.88
C MET A 728 -13.30 -10.63 -31.21
N CYS A 729 -13.60 -9.68 -32.10
CA CYS A 729 -14.98 -9.38 -32.47
C CYS A 729 -15.70 -10.54 -33.19
N TYR A 730 -14.95 -11.47 -33.80
CA TYR A 730 -15.52 -12.70 -34.38
C TYR A 730 -15.97 -13.74 -33.33
N THR A 731 -15.74 -13.51 -32.03
CA THR A 731 -16.41 -14.28 -30.96
C THR A 731 -17.74 -13.67 -30.52
N PHE A 732 -18.25 -12.65 -31.24
CA PHE A 732 -19.50 -11.93 -30.98
C PHE A 732 -19.71 -11.49 -29.51
N PRO A 733 -18.74 -10.79 -28.88
CA PRO A 733 -18.78 -10.49 -27.44
C PRO A 733 -19.81 -9.42 -27.05
N CYS A 734 -20.32 -8.61 -27.99
CA CYS A 734 -21.24 -7.52 -27.70
C CYS A 734 -22.70 -7.97 -27.86
N GLN A 735 -23.47 -7.86 -26.79
CA GLN A 735 -24.87 -8.28 -26.69
C GLN A 735 -25.82 -7.12 -27.07
N ASN A 736 -27.13 -7.41 -27.17
CA ASN A 736 -28.20 -6.42 -27.35
C ASN A 736 -28.01 -5.41 -28.52
N GLY A 737 -27.35 -5.85 -29.60
CA GLY A 737 -27.08 -5.00 -30.77
C GLY A 737 -25.97 -3.97 -30.57
N GLY A 738 -25.12 -4.13 -29.55
CA GLY A 738 -23.88 -3.36 -29.42
C GLY A 738 -22.89 -3.67 -30.54
N SER A 739 -22.21 -2.65 -31.06
CA SER A 739 -21.17 -2.81 -32.08
C SER A 739 -19.82 -3.12 -31.44
N CYS A 740 -19.05 -4.05 -32.02
CA CYS A 740 -17.73 -4.43 -31.52
C CYS A 740 -16.62 -3.70 -32.29
N THR A 741 -15.68 -3.09 -31.57
CA THR A 741 -14.44 -2.54 -32.13
C THR A 741 -13.25 -3.39 -31.69
N SER A 742 -12.46 -3.87 -32.65
CA SER A 742 -11.26 -4.66 -32.40
C SER A 742 -10.12 -3.77 -31.91
N LEU A 743 -9.37 -4.21 -30.90
CA LEU A 743 -8.26 -3.47 -30.31
C LEU A 743 -6.95 -4.30 -30.33
N PRO A 744 -5.78 -3.68 -30.55
CA PRO A 744 -4.51 -4.39 -30.72
C PRO A 744 -4.20 -5.41 -29.62
N GLY A 745 -3.63 -6.56 -30.02
CA GLY A 745 -3.19 -7.60 -29.09
C GLY A 745 -4.32 -8.42 -28.45
N LYS A 746 -5.39 -8.73 -29.19
CA LYS A 746 -6.59 -9.47 -28.72
C LYS A 746 -7.40 -8.77 -27.63
N ASN A 747 -7.65 -7.48 -27.82
CA ASN A 747 -8.63 -6.74 -27.01
C ASN A 747 -9.85 -6.38 -27.88
N TYR A 748 -10.94 -5.94 -27.25
CA TYR A 748 -12.10 -5.38 -27.94
C TYR A 748 -12.80 -4.34 -27.03
N GLU A 749 -13.65 -3.51 -27.61
CA GLU A 749 -14.58 -2.63 -26.91
C GLU A 749 -15.99 -2.76 -27.51
N CYS A 750 -17.03 -2.63 -26.68
CA CYS A 750 -18.43 -2.71 -27.10
C CYS A 750 -19.11 -1.35 -27.03
N ILE A 751 -19.55 -0.83 -28.17
CA ILE A 751 -20.32 0.41 -28.30
C ILE A 751 -21.82 0.06 -28.23
N CYS A 752 -22.43 0.32 -27.08
CA CYS A 752 -23.80 -0.13 -26.81
C CYS A 752 -24.88 0.66 -27.55
N ALA A 753 -25.90 -0.06 -28.02
CA ALA A 753 -27.11 0.53 -28.59
C ALA A 753 -27.84 1.43 -27.55
N PRO A 754 -28.54 2.49 -27.98
CA PRO A 754 -29.28 3.38 -27.09
C PRO A 754 -30.26 2.61 -26.18
N GLY A 755 -30.21 2.86 -24.88
CA GLY A 755 -30.99 2.13 -23.87
C GLY A 755 -30.31 0.91 -23.24
N TYR A 756 -29.07 0.57 -23.62
CA TYR A 756 -28.27 -0.50 -23.01
C TYR A 756 -26.94 -0.02 -22.42
N HIS A 757 -26.35 -0.81 -21.52
CA HIS A 757 -25.07 -0.54 -20.87
C HIS A 757 -24.36 -1.82 -20.38
N GLY A 758 -23.11 -1.67 -19.93
CA GLY A 758 -22.24 -2.76 -19.48
C GLY A 758 -21.08 -3.00 -20.46
N THR A 759 -20.08 -3.78 -20.06
CA THR A 759 -18.88 -4.07 -20.88
C THR A 759 -19.18 -4.87 -22.14
N GLU A 760 -20.27 -5.62 -22.13
CA GLU A 760 -20.78 -6.43 -23.24
C GLU A 760 -22.18 -5.93 -23.65
N CYS A 761 -22.59 -4.73 -23.21
CA CYS A 761 -23.92 -4.17 -23.43
C CYS A 761 -25.09 -5.03 -22.91
N GLN A 762 -24.81 -5.89 -21.93
CA GLN A 762 -25.69 -6.93 -21.44
C GLN A 762 -26.90 -6.43 -20.61
N TYR A 763 -26.87 -5.19 -20.11
CA TYR A 763 -27.89 -4.63 -19.22
C TYR A 763 -28.74 -3.56 -19.91
N LYS A 764 -30.04 -3.54 -19.61
CA LYS A 764 -30.99 -2.51 -20.07
C LYS A 764 -31.06 -1.35 -19.07
N ILE A 765 -31.16 -0.12 -19.55
CA ILE A 765 -31.31 1.08 -18.70
C ILE A 765 -32.77 1.20 -18.26
N ASP A 766 -33.03 0.93 -16.97
CA ASP A 766 -34.35 1.01 -16.34
C ASP A 766 -34.34 1.85 -15.04
N ALA A 767 -35.39 1.73 -14.22
CA ALA A 767 -35.55 2.50 -12.98
C ALA A 767 -34.57 2.11 -11.85
N CYS A 768 -33.92 0.94 -11.94
CA CYS A 768 -32.89 0.49 -11.01
C CYS A 768 -31.46 0.84 -11.49
N TYR A 769 -31.29 1.55 -12.60
CA TYR A 769 -29.99 1.94 -13.15
C TYR A 769 -29.16 2.75 -12.13
N GLY A 770 -28.08 2.15 -11.63
CA GLY A 770 -27.19 2.70 -10.61
C GLY A 770 -27.47 2.25 -9.15
N ASN A 771 -28.48 1.40 -8.93
CA ASN A 771 -29.04 0.97 -7.64
C ASN A 771 -29.42 2.12 -6.69
N PRO A 772 -30.69 2.59 -6.69
CA PRO A 772 -31.17 3.68 -5.84
C PRO A 772 -31.45 3.29 -4.36
N CYS A 773 -31.13 2.08 -3.93
CA CYS A 773 -31.33 1.62 -2.55
C CYS A 773 -30.06 1.79 -1.70
N VAL A 774 -30.19 2.34 -0.49
CA VAL A 774 -29.07 2.53 0.44
C VAL A 774 -28.93 1.36 1.42
N ASN A 775 -27.91 1.40 2.27
CA ASN A 775 -27.64 0.44 3.35
C ASN A 775 -27.58 -1.05 2.93
N GLY A 776 -27.38 -1.33 1.64
CA GLY A 776 -27.35 -2.69 1.08
C GLY A 776 -28.69 -3.21 0.54
N GLY A 777 -29.72 -2.37 0.48
CA GLY A 777 -31.02 -2.72 -0.08
C GLY A 777 -30.96 -3.15 -1.56
N THR A 778 -31.91 -3.99 -1.96
CA THR A 778 -32.01 -4.55 -3.32
C THR A 778 -33.17 -3.92 -4.09
N CYS A 779 -32.86 -3.27 -5.22
CA CYS A 779 -33.85 -2.64 -6.09
C CYS A 779 -34.64 -3.65 -6.93
N LYS A 780 -35.95 -3.45 -7.06
CA LYS A 780 -36.84 -4.15 -8.01
C LYS A 780 -37.66 -3.14 -8.80
N VAL A 781 -37.69 -3.28 -10.12
CA VAL A 781 -38.58 -2.50 -11.00
C VAL A 781 -40.02 -3.02 -10.85
N PHE A 782 -41.00 -2.12 -10.70
CA PHE A 782 -42.42 -2.48 -10.52
C PHE A 782 -43.26 -2.16 -11.76
N GLU A 783 -43.15 -0.93 -12.28
CA GLU A 783 -43.78 -0.48 -13.54
C GLU A 783 -42.78 0.43 -14.29
N THR A 784 -43.10 0.87 -15.51
CA THR A 784 -42.25 1.77 -16.31
C THR A 784 -41.92 3.06 -15.56
N GLY A 785 -40.65 3.22 -15.15
CA GLY A 785 -40.15 4.39 -14.43
C GLY A 785 -40.28 4.33 -12.89
N ARG A 786 -40.67 3.18 -12.32
CA ARG A 786 -40.85 2.99 -10.87
C ARG A 786 -40.08 1.78 -10.34
N PHE A 787 -39.50 1.94 -9.15
CA PHE A 787 -38.79 0.89 -8.44
C PHE A 787 -39.18 0.86 -6.96
N SER A 788 -38.89 -0.26 -6.28
CA SER A 788 -39.03 -0.43 -4.83
C SER A 788 -37.77 -1.09 -4.28
N CYS A 789 -37.37 -0.71 -3.06
CA CYS A 789 -36.23 -1.31 -2.37
C CYS A 789 -36.69 -2.39 -1.38
N HIS A 790 -36.04 -3.55 -1.43
CA HIS A 790 -36.15 -4.56 -0.38
C HIS A 790 -35.01 -4.38 0.63
N CYS A 791 -35.35 -4.18 1.90
CA CYS A 791 -34.43 -3.73 2.94
C CYS A 791 -33.88 -4.87 3.80
N PRO A 792 -32.61 -4.79 4.24
CA PRO A 792 -32.05 -5.68 5.24
C PRO A 792 -32.64 -5.37 6.63
N LEU A 793 -32.50 -6.32 7.56
CA LEU A 793 -32.91 -6.18 8.95
C LEU A 793 -32.22 -4.97 9.63
N GLY A 794 -32.92 -4.32 10.56
CA GLY A 794 -32.53 -3.06 11.19
C GLY A 794 -32.88 -1.80 10.38
N PHE A 795 -33.28 -1.92 9.11
CA PHE A 795 -33.57 -0.78 8.24
C PHE A 795 -34.99 -0.78 7.67
N GLU A 796 -35.63 0.39 7.72
CA GLU A 796 -36.92 0.67 7.07
C GLU A 796 -36.85 1.91 6.15
N GLY A 797 -37.96 2.25 5.53
CA GLY A 797 -38.06 3.34 4.54
C GLY A 797 -38.03 2.87 3.09
N GLU A 798 -38.42 3.75 2.17
CA GLU A 798 -38.63 3.44 0.74
C GLU A 798 -37.32 3.12 0.00
N HIS A 799 -36.19 3.57 0.56
CA HIS A 799 -34.83 3.34 0.07
C HIS A 799 -33.96 2.57 1.07
N CYS A 800 -34.53 2.10 2.18
CA CYS A 800 -33.82 1.55 3.35
C CYS A 800 -32.99 2.60 4.11
N GLU A 801 -33.44 3.86 4.07
CA GLU A 801 -32.71 5.04 4.53
C GLU A 801 -32.78 5.30 6.04
N LYS A 802 -33.73 4.68 6.74
CA LYS A 802 -33.90 4.82 8.19
C LYS A 802 -33.35 3.61 8.93
N ASN A 803 -32.70 3.85 10.07
CA ASN A 803 -32.65 2.84 11.13
C ASN A 803 -34.06 2.66 11.72
N ILE A 804 -34.40 1.45 12.16
CA ILE A 804 -35.55 1.23 13.04
C ILE A 804 -35.15 1.71 14.43
N ASP A 805 -35.97 2.54 15.08
CA ASP A 805 -35.69 3.05 16.43
C ASP A 805 -36.07 1.97 17.46
N GLU A 806 -35.07 1.23 17.94
CA GLU A 806 -35.26 0.18 18.92
C GLU A 806 -35.40 0.71 20.37
N CYS A 807 -35.14 2.01 20.61
CA CYS A 807 -35.28 2.63 21.92
C CYS A 807 -36.74 2.87 22.36
N ILE A 808 -37.72 2.80 21.46
CA ILE A 808 -39.14 3.09 21.76
C ILE A 808 -39.71 2.19 22.90
N ASN A 809 -39.13 1.00 23.12
CA ASN A 809 -39.49 0.10 24.25
C ASN A 809 -38.25 -0.25 25.11
N HIS A 810 -37.40 0.73 25.40
CA HIS A 810 -36.14 0.50 26.12
C HIS A 810 -36.32 0.07 27.58
N LYS A 811 -35.36 -0.74 28.08
CA LYS A 811 -35.33 -1.22 29.46
C LYS A 811 -34.47 -0.36 30.41
N CYS A 812 -33.92 0.77 29.95
CA CYS A 812 -33.12 1.67 30.78
C CYS A 812 -33.93 2.18 32.00
N ILE A 813 -33.39 2.03 33.21
CA ILE A 813 -34.00 2.48 34.47
C ILE A 813 -33.17 3.58 35.15
N ASN A 814 -33.62 4.07 36.32
CA ASN A 814 -32.94 5.12 37.11
C ASN A 814 -32.65 6.44 36.35
N GLY A 815 -33.42 6.75 35.30
CA GLY A 815 -33.17 7.91 34.44
C GLY A 815 -32.09 7.71 33.38
N GLY A 816 -31.68 6.46 33.11
CA GLY A 816 -30.83 6.11 31.97
C GLY A 816 -31.49 6.48 30.64
N VAL A 817 -30.74 7.18 29.79
CA VAL A 817 -31.16 7.63 28.46
C VAL A 817 -30.79 6.57 27.43
N CYS A 818 -31.76 6.06 26.68
CA CYS A 818 -31.48 5.09 25.62
C CYS A 818 -30.78 5.74 24.42
N VAL A 819 -29.93 4.95 23.76
CA VAL A 819 -29.19 5.30 22.54
C VAL A 819 -29.47 4.22 21.50
N ASP A 820 -30.01 4.64 20.37
CA ASP A 820 -30.38 3.77 19.24
C ASP A 820 -29.15 3.28 18.47
N GLU A 821 -29.14 2.00 18.12
CA GLU A 821 -28.09 1.32 17.35
C GLU A 821 -28.72 0.46 16.25
N ILE A 822 -27.93 -0.17 15.38
CA ILE A 822 -28.50 -0.88 14.20
C ILE A 822 -29.05 -2.24 14.63
N ASN A 823 -30.37 -2.41 14.64
CA ASN A 823 -31.08 -3.62 15.06
C ASN A 823 -30.90 -3.93 16.57
N THR A 824 -30.61 -2.93 17.41
CA THR A 824 -30.41 -3.03 18.87
C THR A 824 -30.35 -1.63 19.52
N TYR A 825 -30.31 -1.54 20.85
CA TYR A 825 -30.05 -0.28 21.58
C TYR A 825 -29.11 -0.46 22.77
N SER A 826 -28.58 0.63 23.31
CA SER A 826 -27.81 0.69 24.56
C SER A 826 -28.30 1.79 25.51
N CYS A 827 -27.90 1.76 26.79
CA CYS A 827 -28.32 2.75 27.81
C CYS A 827 -27.14 3.61 28.30
N SER A 828 -27.31 4.93 28.26
CA SER A 828 -26.39 5.92 28.83
C SER A 828 -26.87 6.38 30.21
N CYS A 829 -25.99 6.35 31.22
CA CYS A 829 -26.40 6.49 32.62
C CYS A 829 -26.13 7.88 33.22
N PRO A 830 -27.06 8.45 33.99
CA PRO A 830 -26.87 9.73 34.66
C PRO A 830 -25.84 9.64 35.79
N GLU A 831 -25.31 10.79 36.20
CA GLU A 831 -24.27 10.86 37.24
C GLU A 831 -24.70 10.17 38.54
N GLY A 832 -23.79 9.36 39.09
CA GLY A 832 -24.07 8.53 40.25
C GLY A 832 -24.70 7.16 39.93
N PHE A 833 -24.94 6.81 38.66
CA PHE A 833 -25.47 5.50 38.25
C PHE A 833 -24.67 4.81 37.13
N SER A 834 -24.80 3.47 37.01
CA SER A 834 -24.09 2.66 36.00
C SER A 834 -24.76 1.28 35.75
N GLY A 835 -24.28 0.52 34.77
CA GLY A 835 -24.81 -0.80 34.38
C GLY A 835 -25.55 -0.78 33.03
N GLU A 836 -25.77 -1.96 32.43
CA GLU A 836 -26.37 -2.13 31.09
C GLU A 836 -27.74 -1.43 30.93
N HIS A 837 -28.51 -1.30 32.02
CA HIS A 837 -29.76 -0.57 32.08
C HIS A 837 -29.73 0.50 33.20
N CYS A 838 -28.54 0.95 33.60
CA CYS A 838 -28.30 1.96 34.64
C CYS A 838 -28.77 1.59 36.06
N GLN A 839 -28.79 0.29 36.38
CA GLN A 839 -29.34 -0.28 37.60
C GLN A 839 -28.49 -0.12 38.88
N ILE A 840 -27.21 0.30 38.78
CA ILE A 840 -26.22 0.35 39.88
C ILE A 840 -25.99 1.81 40.31
N LYS A 841 -25.67 2.09 41.59
CA LYS A 841 -25.42 3.44 42.14
C LYS A 841 -23.97 3.63 42.67
N VAL A 842 -23.44 4.86 42.63
CA VAL A 842 -22.01 5.23 42.83
C VAL A 842 -21.82 6.33 43.90
N THR A 843 -20.65 6.39 44.56
CA THR A 843 -20.30 7.34 45.65
C THR A 843 -18.95 8.05 45.47
N PHE A 844 -18.87 9.32 45.88
CA PHE A 844 -17.82 10.30 45.49
C PHE A 844 -16.81 10.62 46.63
N CYS A 845 -15.71 11.33 46.31
CA CYS A 845 -14.48 11.50 47.13
C CYS A 845 -13.93 10.20 47.78
N SER A 846 -14.39 9.01 47.37
CA SER A 846 -13.94 7.73 47.90
C SER A 846 -12.55 7.37 47.38
N LYS A 847 -11.85 6.41 48.00
CA LYS A 847 -10.55 5.91 47.50
C LYS A 847 -10.63 5.35 46.06
N SER A 848 -11.83 5.01 45.60
CA SER A 848 -12.15 4.56 44.25
C SER A 848 -12.46 5.70 43.26
N PHE A 849 -12.86 6.89 43.73
CA PHE A 849 -13.22 8.01 42.86
C PHE A 849 -13.14 9.38 43.58
N ASN A 850 -12.11 10.17 43.27
CA ASN A 850 -11.87 11.53 43.79
C ASN A 850 -11.52 12.47 42.61
N PRO A 851 -12.26 13.58 42.36
CA PRO A 851 -12.14 14.35 41.11
C PRO A 851 -11.31 15.65 41.19
N CYS A 852 -10.65 15.97 42.30
CA CYS A 852 -9.90 17.23 42.46
C CYS A 852 -8.45 17.13 41.95
N GLU A 853 -7.97 18.15 41.23
CA GLU A 853 -6.62 18.18 40.62
C GLU A 853 -5.70 19.25 41.24
N ASN A 854 -4.45 19.35 40.76
CA ASN A 854 -3.45 20.36 41.15
C ASN A 854 -3.18 20.53 42.66
N GLY A 855 -3.38 19.47 43.45
CA GLY A 855 -3.17 19.48 44.91
C GLY A 855 -4.39 19.95 45.72
N ALA A 856 -5.51 20.25 45.06
CA ALA A 856 -6.75 20.65 45.70
C ALA A 856 -7.39 19.55 46.56
N THR A 857 -8.10 19.94 47.62
CA THR A 857 -8.69 19.00 48.59
C THR A 857 -10.18 18.74 48.32
N CYS A 858 -10.57 17.46 48.16
CA CYS A 858 -11.95 16.99 48.00
C CYS A 858 -12.71 16.95 49.34
N LYS A 859 -13.95 17.43 49.36
CA LYS A 859 -14.94 17.14 50.39
C LYS A 859 -16.25 16.66 49.75
N GLU A 860 -16.90 15.66 50.34
CA GLU A 860 -18.28 15.32 49.98
C GLU A 860 -19.24 16.45 50.34
N SER A 861 -20.32 16.55 49.58
CA SER A 861 -21.33 17.60 49.64
C SER A 861 -22.71 17.00 49.38
N SER A 862 -23.78 17.63 49.85
CA SER A 862 -25.16 17.16 49.67
C SER A 862 -25.64 17.13 48.20
N LYS A 863 -24.81 17.61 47.27
CA LYS A 863 -25.00 17.50 45.81
C LYS A 863 -23.86 16.77 45.08
N GLY A 864 -22.97 16.07 45.79
CA GLY A 864 -21.82 15.37 45.21
C GLY A 864 -20.51 15.67 45.95
N TYR A 865 -19.64 16.48 45.35
CA TYR A 865 -18.33 16.83 45.90
C TYR A 865 -18.00 18.32 45.73
N THR A 866 -16.93 18.79 46.36
CA THR A 866 -16.40 20.15 46.23
C THR A 866 -14.89 20.16 46.45
N CYS A 867 -14.15 20.91 45.64
CA CYS A 867 -12.68 21.03 45.72
C CYS A 867 -12.27 22.39 46.29
N LEU A 868 -11.18 22.42 47.08
CA LEU A 868 -10.57 23.65 47.59
C LEU A 868 -9.20 23.89 46.93
N CYS A 869 -9.06 24.99 46.19
CA CYS A 869 -7.91 25.30 45.33
C CYS A 869 -6.75 25.97 46.07
N SER A 870 -5.60 26.07 45.40
CA SER A 870 -4.40 26.77 45.88
C SER A 870 -4.10 28.00 45.02
N ASP A 871 -3.33 28.95 45.56
CA ASP A 871 -3.11 30.27 44.94
C ASP A 871 -2.64 30.19 43.48
N GLY A 872 -3.21 31.06 42.64
CA GLY A 872 -3.04 31.06 41.18
C GLY A 872 -4.01 30.14 40.42
N TRP A 873 -4.74 29.23 41.08
CA TRP A 873 -5.60 28.23 40.43
C TRP A 873 -7.08 28.34 40.83
N GLN A 874 -7.96 28.17 39.85
CA GLN A 874 -9.42 28.26 39.98
C GLN A 874 -10.16 27.14 39.22
N GLY A 875 -11.49 27.17 39.32
CA GLY A 875 -12.40 26.21 38.69
C GLY A 875 -12.84 25.07 39.62
N VAL A 876 -13.91 24.35 39.24
CA VAL A 876 -14.63 23.40 40.12
C VAL A 876 -13.76 22.24 40.61
N ASN A 877 -12.73 21.87 39.84
CA ASN A 877 -11.69 20.89 40.18
C ASN A 877 -10.27 21.48 40.26
N CYS A 878 -10.15 22.82 40.31
CA CYS A 878 -8.89 23.57 40.44
C CYS A 878 -7.88 23.40 39.29
N SER A 879 -8.38 23.15 38.08
CA SER A 879 -7.57 22.84 36.88
C SER A 879 -7.13 24.06 36.05
N GLN A 880 -7.56 25.28 36.36
CA GLN A 880 -7.35 26.48 35.52
C GLN A 880 -6.47 27.52 36.21
N ASN A 881 -5.44 28.03 35.53
CA ASN A 881 -4.61 29.15 36.00
C ASN A 881 -5.38 30.48 35.85
N LEU A 882 -5.03 31.50 36.63
CA LEU A 882 -5.45 32.89 36.35
C LEU A 882 -4.68 33.46 35.14
N ASP A 883 -5.17 34.59 34.61
CA ASP A 883 -4.59 35.34 33.48
C ASP A 883 -4.27 36.75 33.99
N ASP A 884 -3.00 37.12 34.00
CA ASP A 884 -2.50 38.37 34.60
C ASP A 884 -2.52 39.55 33.60
N CYS A 885 -2.91 39.33 32.33
CA CYS A 885 -2.96 40.35 31.28
C CYS A 885 -4.30 41.11 31.18
N LEU A 886 -5.31 40.71 31.96
CA LEU A 886 -6.63 41.35 31.98
C LEU A 886 -6.56 42.76 32.61
N GLY A 887 -6.53 43.79 31.75
CA GLY A 887 -6.44 45.20 32.15
C GLY A 887 -5.09 45.87 31.84
N ASN A 888 -4.28 45.30 30.96
CA ASN A 888 -3.00 45.88 30.55
C ASN A 888 -3.12 47.26 29.86
N MET A 889 -2.06 48.06 29.95
CA MET A 889 -2.02 49.45 29.45
C MET A 889 -1.30 49.63 28.10
N CYS A 890 -1.11 48.57 27.31
CA CYS A 890 -0.46 48.65 26.00
C CYS A 890 -1.38 49.38 24.97
N GLN A 891 -0.84 50.25 24.11
CA GLN A 891 -1.63 51.09 23.18
C GLN A 891 -1.26 50.86 21.71
N ASN A 892 -2.08 51.42 20.79
CA ASN A 892 -1.91 51.42 19.32
C ASN A 892 -1.43 50.08 18.71
N GLY A 893 -2.05 48.97 19.13
CA GLY A 893 -1.77 47.63 18.60
C GLY A 893 -0.56 46.93 19.21
N ALA A 894 0.05 47.48 20.26
CA ALA A 894 1.13 46.84 20.99
C ALA A 894 0.68 45.55 21.68
N GLN A 895 1.50 44.49 21.58
CA GLN A 895 1.16 43.17 22.09
C GLN A 895 1.54 43.03 23.58
N CYS A 896 0.57 42.63 24.41
CA CYS A 896 0.80 42.21 25.80
C CYS A 896 1.22 40.72 25.86
N ILE A 897 2.05 40.35 26.84
CA ILE A 897 2.57 38.99 27.04
C ILE A 897 2.41 38.59 28.51
N ASP A 898 1.77 37.44 28.75
CA ASP A 898 1.37 36.94 30.06
C ASP A 898 2.46 36.12 30.78
N GLY A 899 2.37 36.10 32.11
CA GLY A 899 3.27 35.35 32.99
C GLY A 899 2.73 35.31 34.42
N ILE A 900 3.05 34.25 35.16
CA ILE A 900 2.48 33.93 36.48
C ILE A 900 2.76 35.09 37.48
N GLY A 901 1.78 35.98 37.64
CA GLY A 901 1.84 37.19 38.48
C GLY A 901 2.38 38.47 37.81
N SER A 902 2.61 38.55 36.49
CA SER A 902 3.14 39.76 35.81
C SER A 902 3.13 39.72 34.27
N TYR A 903 3.05 40.89 33.59
CA TYR A 903 3.02 41.00 32.11
C TYR A 903 3.98 42.06 31.49
N GLU A 904 4.20 42.02 30.17
CA GLU A 904 5.05 42.96 29.38
C GLU A 904 4.38 43.44 28.05
N CYS A 905 4.66 44.66 27.56
CA CYS A 905 4.11 45.27 26.32
C CYS A 905 5.15 45.41 25.18
N LYS A 906 4.73 45.33 23.90
CA LYS A 906 5.64 45.45 22.72
C LYS A 906 5.06 46.18 21.49
N CYS A 907 5.73 47.23 21.01
CA CYS A 907 5.33 48.08 19.87
C CYS A 907 5.43 47.44 18.47
N VAL A 908 4.72 48.03 17.49
CA VAL A 908 4.67 47.57 16.09
C VAL A 908 4.65 48.78 15.11
N GLY A 909 5.44 48.71 14.04
CA GLY A 909 5.50 49.74 12.98
C GLY A 909 6.34 50.96 13.37
N ASP A 910 6.09 52.11 12.73
CA ASP A 910 6.75 53.40 13.04
C ASP A 910 6.22 54.06 14.33
N TRP A 911 5.32 53.38 15.06
CA TRP A 911 4.77 53.80 16.35
C TRP A 911 5.79 53.58 17.46
N SER A 912 6.08 54.63 18.23
CA SER A 912 7.08 54.63 19.29
C SER A 912 6.53 55.17 20.61
N GLY A 913 7.17 54.79 21.73
CA GLY A 913 6.72 55.09 23.09
C GLY A 913 6.96 53.92 24.06
N ARG A 914 6.62 54.09 25.35
CA ARG A 914 6.60 52.94 26.30
C ARG A 914 5.33 52.10 26.16
N PHE A 915 4.23 52.73 25.72
CA PHE A 915 2.97 52.05 25.42
C PHE A 915 2.58 52.12 23.94
N CYS A 916 3.40 52.82 23.13
CA CYS A 916 3.42 52.92 21.66
C CYS A 916 2.34 53.87 21.11
N GLU A 917 2.71 55.07 20.62
CA GLU A 917 1.73 56.19 20.59
C GLU A 917 1.73 57.26 19.44
N LEU A 918 2.44 57.14 18.28
CA LEU A 918 2.53 58.22 17.24
C LEU A 918 2.56 57.76 15.73
N GLY A 919 2.00 58.51 14.73
CA GLY A 919 2.11 58.25 13.24
C GLY A 919 1.36 59.21 12.22
N PRO A 920 1.53 59.13 10.85
CA PRO A 920 0.90 60.04 9.80
C PRO A 920 0.29 59.42 8.46
N SER A 921 -0.27 60.23 7.50
CA SER A 921 -1.15 59.88 6.28
C SER A 921 -0.76 60.60 4.91
N VAL A 922 -1.39 60.67 3.68
CA VAL A 922 -2.69 60.38 2.92
C VAL A 922 -2.40 60.39 1.33
N LEU A 923 -3.15 60.44 0.15
CA LEU A 923 -4.50 60.82 -0.46
C LEU A 923 -4.97 60.04 -1.79
N GLN A 924 -5.35 60.66 -2.96
CA GLN A 924 -6.26 60.08 -4.05
C GLN A 924 -6.10 60.47 -5.59
N GLN A 925 -6.73 59.65 -6.49
CA GLN A 925 -7.48 59.92 -7.79
C GLN A 925 -6.85 59.88 -9.24
N THR A 926 -7.62 60.24 -10.31
CA THR A 926 -7.98 59.35 -11.48
C THR A 926 -8.62 59.99 -12.77
N GLU A 927 -8.54 59.37 -13.97
CA GLU A 927 -9.19 59.72 -15.31
C GLU A 927 -9.17 58.50 -16.32
N PRO A 928 -9.69 58.50 -17.58
CA PRO A 928 -10.95 59.02 -18.17
C PRO A 928 -11.67 58.04 -19.16
N CYS A 929 -12.65 57.23 -18.71
CA CYS A 929 -13.67 56.60 -19.61
C CYS A 929 -15.08 57.06 -19.19
N LEU A 930 -15.23 58.37 -18.97
CA LEU A 930 -16.06 58.91 -17.90
C LEU A 930 -17.59 58.77 -18.04
N GLN A 931 -18.12 58.44 -19.22
CA GLN A 931 -19.53 58.06 -19.42
C GLN A 931 -19.71 57.27 -20.72
N HIS A 932 -20.29 56.06 -20.62
CA HIS A 932 -20.82 55.28 -21.75
C HIS A 932 -21.94 54.34 -21.25
N ASP A 933 -22.96 54.08 -22.07
CA ASP A 933 -24.09 53.23 -21.65
C ASP A 933 -23.85 51.73 -21.92
N CYS A 934 -22.66 51.36 -22.42
CA CYS A 934 -22.24 49.96 -22.52
C CYS A 934 -22.04 49.35 -21.13
N HIS A 935 -22.94 48.45 -20.71
CA HIS A 935 -22.86 47.83 -19.39
C HIS A 935 -21.75 46.77 -19.31
N HIS A 936 -21.79 45.77 -20.20
CA HIS A 936 -20.87 44.64 -20.20
C HIS A 936 -20.20 44.41 -21.57
N GLY A 937 -19.91 45.51 -22.27
CA GLY A 937 -19.21 45.51 -23.54
C GLY A 937 -18.18 46.62 -23.62
N VAL A 938 -17.19 46.47 -24.50
CA VAL A 938 -16.24 47.56 -24.77
C VAL A 938 -16.96 48.61 -25.61
N CYS A 939 -16.98 49.84 -25.10
CA CYS A 939 -17.36 51.03 -25.86
C CYS A 939 -16.32 51.27 -26.97
N ILE A 940 -16.72 51.07 -28.23
CA ILE A 940 -15.87 51.35 -29.40
C ILE A 940 -16.50 52.44 -30.27
N VAL A 941 -15.71 53.44 -30.67
CA VAL A 941 -16.14 54.46 -31.64
C VAL A 941 -15.61 54.05 -33.02
N PRO A 942 -16.47 53.63 -33.98
CA PRO A 942 -16.02 53.25 -35.31
C PRO A 942 -15.49 54.47 -36.08
N ARG A 943 -14.34 54.32 -36.76
CA ARG A 943 -13.76 55.41 -37.58
C ARG A 943 -14.79 55.90 -38.61
N GLY A 944 -15.10 57.19 -38.55
CA GLY A 944 -16.09 57.84 -39.45
C GLY A 944 -17.50 57.99 -38.87
N LYS A 945 -17.73 57.67 -37.59
CA LYS A 945 -19.00 57.97 -36.88
C LYS A 945 -18.75 58.66 -35.54
N SER A 946 -19.73 59.45 -35.10
CA SER A 946 -19.76 60.15 -33.81
C SER A 946 -20.48 59.40 -32.69
N GLU A 947 -21.05 58.22 -32.99
CA GLU A 947 -21.71 57.34 -32.02
C GLU A 947 -20.80 56.17 -31.67
N TYR A 948 -20.83 55.75 -30.40
CA TYR A 948 -20.16 54.55 -29.95
C TYR A 948 -21.07 53.31 -30.13
N VAL A 949 -20.46 52.14 -30.23
CA VAL A 949 -21.12 50.83 -30.31
C VAL A 949 -20.59 49.95 -29.19
N CYS A 950 -21.46 49.19 -28.54
CA CYS A 950 -21.08 48.26 -27.48
C CYS A 950 -20.73 46.89 -28.07
N LYS A 951 -19.45 46.51 -28.03
CA LYS A 951 -19.05 45.13 -28.36
C LYS A 951 -19.09 44.28 -27.09
N CYS A 952 -20.09 43.42 -26.97
CA CYS A 952 -20.32 42.62 -25.76
C CYS A 952 -19.19 41.63 -25.47
N HIS A 953 -18.88 41.46 -24.18
CA HIS A 953 -18.04 40.36 -23.73
C HIS A 953 -18.83 39.04 -23.73
N SER A 954 -18.12 37.91 -23.84
CA SER A 954 -18.72 36.58 -23.74
C SER A 954 -19.60 36.47 -22.49
N GLY A 955 -20.85 36.02 -22.67
CA GLY A 955 -21.87 35.99 -21.61
C GLY A 955 -23.00 36.99 -21.77
N TYR A 956 -22.80 38.07 -22.54
CA TYR A 956 -23.74 39.18 -22.64
C TYR A 956 -24.25 39.43 -24.06
N SER A 957 -25.46 39.98 -24.14
CA SER A 957 -26.21 40.27 -25.36
C SER A 957 -27.13 41.49 -25.17
N GLY A 958 -27.76 41.94 -26.26
CA GLY A 958 -28.56 43.18 -26.29
C GLY A 958 -27.86 44.32 -27.05
N LYS A 959 -28.47 45.50 -27.11
CA LYS A 959 -27.96 46.65 -27.89
C LYS A 959 -26.80 47.36 -27.17
N TYR A 960 -26.79 47.31 -25.85
CA TYR A 960 -25.84 47.95 -24.93
C TYR A 960 -25.12 46.93 -24.03
N CYS A 961 -25.25 45.63 -24.34
CA CYS A 961 -24.75 44.50 -23.56
C CYS A 961 -25.40 44.42 -22.16
N GLU A 962 -26.71 44.65 -22.15
CA GLU A 962 -27.58 44.79 -20.99
C GLU A 962 -28.15 43.46 -20.46
N TYR A 963 -28.23 42.41 -21.29
CA TYR A 963 -28.77 41.10 -20.91
C TYR A 963 -27.66 40.05 -20.76
N GLN A 964 -27.68 39.30 -19.66
CA GLN A 964 -26.74 38.19 -19.42
C GLN A 964 -27.43 36.88 -19.80
N THR A 965 -26.90 36.14 -20.77
CA THR A 965 -27.60 34.98 -21.38
C THR A 965 -26.84 33.67 -21.33
N SER A 966 -25.51 33.70 -21.12
CA SER A 966 -24.69 32.49 -20.89
C SER A 966 -23.79 32.62 -19.65
N LEU A 967 -23.57 31.50 -18.97
CA LEU A 967 -22.86 31.41 -17.69
C LEU A 967 -21.97 30.17 -17.61
N SER A 968 -20.73 30.34 -17.15
CA SER A 968 -19.86 29.24 -16.72
C SER A 968 -19.84 29.09 -15.21
N PHE A 969 -20.04 27.87 -14.72
CA PHE A 969 -20.06 27.55 -13.29
C PHE A 969 -18.63 27.19 -12.85
N VAL A 970 -18.01 28.01 -11.99
CA VAL A 970 -16.55 27.95 -11.73
C VAL A 970 -16.17 27.07 -10.53
N ASP A 971 -17.10 26.83 -9.60
CA ASP A 971 -16.89 26.08 -8.36
C ASP A 971 -18.03 25.08 -8.14
N MET A 972 -17.80 24.04 -7.33
CA MET A 972 -18.85 23.06 -6.98
C MET A 972 -20.00 23.69 -6.19
N LYS A 973 -19.78 24.86 -5.56
CA LYS A 973 -20.82 25.63 -4.89
C LYS A 973 -21.53 26.64 -5.81
N SER A 974 -21.24 26.66 -7.11
CA SER A 974 -21.84 27.64 -8.02
C SER A 974 -23.31 27.34 -8.29
N PHE A 975 -24.18 28.35 -8.19
CA PHE A 975 -25.61 28.21 -8.48
C PHE A 975 -26.21 29.55 -8.94
N LEU A 976 -27.35 29.44 -9.63
CA LEU A 976 -28.24 30.53 -10.00
C LEU A 976 -29.60 30.32 -9.34
N GLN A 977 -30.19 31.37 -8.75
CA GLN A 977 -31.50 31.35 -8.10
C GLN A 977 -32.48 32.29 -8.81
N MET A 978 -33.69 31.81 -9.13
CA MET A 978 -34.68 32.53 -9.95
C MET A 978 -36.11 32.28 -9.45
N GLU A 979 -37.06 33.13 -9.84
CA GLU A 979 -38.49 32.92 -9.60
C GLU A 979 -39.00 31.61 -10.24
N SER A 980 -39.94 30.94 -9.58
CA SER A 980 -40.51 29.66 -10.03
C SER A 980 -41.65 29.83 -11.04
N PRO A 981 -41.66 29.14 -12.20
CA PRO A 981 -42.77 29.19 -13.14
C PRO A 981 -44.03 28.49 -12.58
N SER A 982 -45.22 28.95 -12.98
CA SER A 982 -46.48 28.41 -12.46
C SER A 982 -46.93 27.13 -13.16
N PHE A 983 -46.66 25.97 -12.55
CA PHE A 983 -47.05 24.63 -13.02
C PHE A 983 -48.57 24.35 -13.00
N LYS A 984 -49.40 25.35 -12.66
CA LYS A 984 -50.87 25.31 -12.76
C LYS A 984 -51.37 25.35 -14.22
N LYS A 985 -50.47 25.56 -15.17
CA LYS A 985 -50.67 25.47 -16.63
C LYS A 985 -49.53 24.62 -17.23
N HIS A 986 -49.59 24.35 -18.53
CA HIS A 986 -48.46 23.77 -19.25
C HIS A 986 -47.21 24.65 -19.10
N VAL A 987 -46.07 24.02 -18.80
CA VAL A 987 -44.76 24.66 -18.70
C VAL A 987 -43.77 23.94 -19.62
N ASN A 988 -43.07 24.70 -20.45
CA ASN A 988 -41.98 24.24 -21.30
C ASN A 988 -40.67 24.89 -20.80
N ILE A 989 -39.66 24.09 -20.46
CA ILE A 989 -38.32 24.57 -20.09
C ILE A 989 -37.32 23.96 -21.07
N SER A 990 -36.52 24.82 -21.72
CA SER A 990 -35.42 24.39 -22.58
C SER A 990 -34.11 25.01 -22.10
N LEU A 991 -33.09 24.17 -21.90
CA LEU A 991 -31.77 24.58 -21.47
C LEU A 991 -30.70 23.97 -22.38
N SER A 992 -29.73 24.80 -22.80
CA SER A 992 -28.66 24.42 -23.72
C SER A 992 -27.30 24.60 -23.06
N PHE A 993 -26.45 23.57 -23.11
CA PHE A 993 -25.25 23.48 -22.28
C PHE A 993 -24.14 22.61 -22.91
N THR A 994 -22.91 22.78 -22.42
CA THR A 994 -21.72 21.99 -22.78
C THR A 994 -21.08 21.37 -21.54
N THR A 995 -20.70 20.08 -21.59
CA THR A 995 -20.08 19.41 -20.43
C THR A 995 -19.25 18.14 -20.74
N SER A 996 -18.21 17.91 -19.93
CA SER A 996 -17.58 16.59 -19.71
C SER A 996 -17.87 16.00 -18.33
N LYS A 997 -18.61 16.69 -17.45
CA LYS A 997 -18.94 16.17 -16.11
C LYS A 997 -19.86 14.98 -16.23
N THR A 998 -19.50 13.88 -15.58
CA THR A 998 -20.27 12.62 -15.65
C THR A 998 -21.48 12.60 -14.72
N SER A 999 -21.60 13.52 -13.75
CA SER A 999 -22.77 13.66 -12.87
C SER A 999 -22.88 15.05 -12.22
N GLY A 1000 -24.11 15.49 -11.93
CA GLY A 1000 -24.50 16.62 -11.08
C GLY A 1000 -25.62 17.53 -11.65
N ILE A 1001 -26.12 18.46 -10.84
CA ILE A 1001 -27.37 19.24 -11.09
C ILE A 1001 -27.30 20.07 -12.39
N LEU A 1002 -28.42 20.10 -13.13
CA LEU A 1002 -28.70 21.12 -14.15
C LEU A 1002 -29.85 22.03 -13.72
N LEU A 1003 -30.94 21.48 -13.19
CA LEU A 1003 -32.11 22.22 -12.70
C LEU A 1003 -32.70 21.55 -11.46
N TYR A 1004 -33.10 22.33 -10.46
CA TYR A 1004 -33.77 21.85 -9.25
C TYR A 1004 -34.88 22.80 -8.78
N LEU A 1005 -36.02 22.24 -8.40
CA LEU A 1005 -37.15 22.91 -7.76
C LEU A 1005 -37.75 21.92 -6.75
N GLY A 1006 -38.02 22.33 -5.51
CA GLY A 1006 -38.60 21.39 -4.55
C GLY A 1006 -38.74 21.91 -3.13
N GLN A 1007 -39.81 21.50 -2.46
CA GLN A 1007 -40.15 21.86 -1.09
C GLN A 1007 -40.80 20.67 -0.39
N ASN A 1008 -40.43 20.44 0.89
CA ASN A 1008 -40.88 19.30 1.69
C ASN A 1008 -40.61 17.92 1.07
N ARG A 1009 -41.57 17.37 0.29
CA ARG A 1009 -41.50 16.06 -0.38
C ARG A 1009 -42.12 16.08 -1.79
N GLU A 1010 -42.28 17.26 -2.40
CA GLU A 1010 -42.64 17.41 -3.82
C GLU A 1010 -41.49 18.16 -4.53
N HIS A 1011 -41.06 17.70 -5.69
CA HIS A 1011 -39.91 18.25 -6.41
C HIS A 1011 -39.86 17.87 -7.90
N LEU A 1012 -39.10 18.68 -8.65
CA LEU A 1012 -38.57 18.38 -9.97
C LEU A 1012 -37.07 18.58 -9.95
N ALA A 1013 -36.30 17.51 -10.16
CA ALA A 1013 -34.85 17.55 -10.28
C ALA A 1013 -34.42 17.01 -11.65
N VAL A 1014 -33.49 17.72 -12.29
CA VAL A 1014 -32.89 17.38 -13.58
C VAL A 1014 -31.38 17.46 -13.42
N GLU A 1015 -30.69 16.35 -13.64
CA GLU A 1015 -29.27 16.22 -13.34
C GLU A 1015 -28.57 15.35 -14.37
N LEU A 1016 -27.26 15.55 -14.49
CA LEU A 1016 -26.36 14.59 -15.08
C LEU A 1016 -26.20 13.40 -14.12
N PHE A 1017 -26.36 12.17 -14.60
CA PHE A 1017 -26.12 10.94 -13.87
C PHE A 1017 -25.46 9.92 -14.79
N GLN A 1018 -24.26 9.43 -14.43
CA GLN A 1018 -23.48 8.46 -15.21
C GLN A 1018 -23.39 8.77 -16.72
N LYS A 1019 -23.09 10.04 -17.07
CA LYS A 1019 -23.02 10.63 -18.42
C LYS A 1019 -24.34 10.85 -19.17
N ARG A 1020 -25.49 10.66 -18.51
CA ARG A 1020 -26.84 10.78 -19.07
C ARG A 1020 -27.64 11.84 -18.31
N ILE A 1021 -28.79 12.26 -18.81
CA ILE A 1021 -29.75 13.04 -18.02
C ILE A 1021 -30.60 12.08 -17.18
N ARG A 1022 -30.76 12.37 -15.88
CA ARG A 1022 -31.75 11.79 -14.98
C ARG A 1022 -32.77 12.87 -14.60
N ILE A 1023 -34.05 12.51 -14.63
CA ILE A 1023 -35.15 13.30 -14.08
C ILE A 1023 -35.72 12.53 -12.89
N SER A 1024 -35.94 13.24 -11.79
CA SER A 1024 -36.76 12.82 -10.67
C SER A 1024 -37.95 13.78 -10.54
N PHE A 1025 -39.16 13.24 -10.47
CA PHE A 1025 -40.41 14.03 -10.44
C PHE A 1025 -41.38 13.45 -9.41
N ASP A 1026 -41.79 14.27 -8.45
CA ASP A 1026 -42.72 13.92 -7.38
C ASP A 1026 -43.83 14.97 -7.20
N CYS A 1027 -45.08 14.50 -7.25
CA CYS A 1027 -46.31 15.27 -7.01
C CYS A 1027 -47.15 14.58 -5.92
N GLY A 1028 -46.48 14.06 -4.90
CA GLY A 1028 -47.09 13.25 -3.84
C GLY A 1028 -47.31 11.79 -4.24
N ASN A 1029 -46.35 11.19 -4.94
CA ASN A 1029 -46.37 9.78 -5.37
C ASN A 1029 -45.24 8.97 -4.71
N ARG A 1030 -45.55 7.81 -4.15
CA ARG A 1030 -44.54 6.86 -3.66
C ARG A 1030 -44.67 5.52 -4.41
N PRO A 1031 -43.57 4.95 -4.93
CA PRO A 1031 -42.24 5.56 -5.09
C PRO A 1031 -42.25 6.77 -6.04
N THR A 1032 -41.20 7.60 -5.95
CA THR A 1032 -40.95 8.72 -6.86
C THR A 1032 -40.73 8.23 -8.30
N SER A 1033 -41.16 9.00 -9.30
CA SER A 1033 -41.08 8.60 -10.70
C SER A 1033 -39.75 9.09 -11.31
N VAL A 1034 -38.96 8.18 -11.91
CA VAL A 1034 -37.58 8.46 -12.38
C VAL A 1034 -37.39 8.05 -13.85
N MET A 1035 -36.72 8.91 -14.63
CA MET A 1035 -36.51 8.73 -16.07
C MET A 1035 -35.08 9.13 -16.49
N PHE A 1036 -34.50 8.40 -17.46
CA PHE A 1036 -33.14 8.61 -17.96
C PHE A 1036 -33.10 8.87 -19.48
N SER A 1037 -32.18 9.70 -20.00
CA SER A 1037 -31.96 9.87 -21.45
C SER A 1037 -31.41 8.59 -22.11
N TYR A 1038 -31.70 8.40 -23.39
CA TYR A 1038 -31.03 7.36 -24.21
C TYR A 1038 -29.67 7.84 -24.74
N GLU A 1039 -29.49 9.15 -24.75
CA GLU A 1039 -28.35 9.93 -25.22
C GLU A 1039 -27.29 10.07 -24.11
N VAL A 1040 -26.03 10.24 -24.52
CA VAL A 1040 -24.87 10.45 -23.63
C VAL A 1040 -24.40 11.89 -23.82
N VAL A 1041 -24.68 12.75 -22.85
CA VAL A 1041 -24.52 14.21 -22.92
C VAL A 1041 -23.18 14.73 -22.38
N SER A 1042 -22.41 13.89 -21.68
CA SER A 1042 -21.07 14.22 -21.19
C SER A 1042 -19.98 13.89 -22.22
N ASN A 1043 -20.01 14.59 -23.35
CA ASN A 1043 -19.16 14.33 -24.52
C ASN A 1043 -18.47 15.58 -25.09
N GLU A 1044 -18.52 16.71 -24.36
CA GLU A 1044 -17.94 18.02 -24.72
C GLU A 1044 -18.58 18.73 -25.93
N LYS A 1045 -19.69 18.22 -26.47
CA LYS A 1045 -20.54 18.92 -27.44
C LYS A 1045 -21.65 19.72 -26.74
N LYS A 1046 -22.26 20.63 -27.49
CA LYS A 1046 -23.46 21.37 -27.08
C LYS A 1046 -24.68 20.45 -27.16
N HIS A 1047 -25.44 20.43 -26.07
CA HIS A 1047 -26.67 19.64 -25.92
C HIS A 1047 -27.83 20.53 -25.49
N THR A 1048 -29.03 20.23 -26.00
CA THR A 1048 -30.26 20.92 -25.60
C THR A 1048 -31.23 19.93 -24.95
N VAL A 1049 -31.58 20.21 -23.69
CA VAL A 1049 -32.55 19.47 -22.88
C VAL A 1049 -33.86 20.24 -22.90
N GLU A 1050 -34.90 19.61 -23.42
CA GLU A 1050 -36.27 20.13 -23.43
C GLU A 1050 -37.17 19.34 -22.48
N LEU A 1051 -37.96 20.07 -21.69
CA LEU A 1051 -38.78 19.54 -20.60
C LEU A 1051 -40.19 20.10 -20.71
N ASN A 1052 -41.11 19.29 -21.22
CA ASN A 1052 -42.51 19.63 -21.31
C ASN A 1052 -43.27 19.02 -20.13
N VAL A 1053 -43.78 19.87 -19.24
CA VAL A 1053 -44.59 19.50 -18.07
C VAL A 1053 -46.04 19.90 -18.32
N ASP A 1054 -46.94 18.93 -18.18
CA ASP A 1054 -48.38 19.08 -18.43
C ASP A 1054 -49.16 18.25 -17.39
N SER A 1055 -49.66 18.92 -16.35
CA SER A 1055 -50.31 18.27 -15.19
C SER A 1055 -49.41 17.17 -14.59
N HIS A 1056 -49.79 15.89 -14.76
CA HIS A 1056 -49.05 14.72 -14.29
C HIS A 1056 -47.98 14.23 -15.27
N ASN A 1057 -47.97 14.71 -16.51
CA ASN A 1057 -47.08 14.25 -17.57
C ASN A 1057 -45.79 15.08 -17.59
N ILE A 1058 -44.65 14.40 -17.61
CA ILE A 1058 -43.36 15.03 -17.95
C ILE A 1058 -42.76 14.33 -19.16
N THR A 1059 -42.32 15.11 -20.15
CA THR A 1059 -41.70 14.62 -21.38
C THR A 1059 -40.32 15.25 -21.54
N LEU A 1060 -39.29 14.40 -21.66
CA LEU A 1060 -37.91 14.77 -21.94
C LEU A 1060 -37.59 14.56 -23.41
N ARG A 1061 -36.97 15.56 -24.05
CA ARG A 1061 -36.29 15.41 -25.34
C ARG A 1061 -34.86 15.95 -25.24
N ILE A 1062 -33.92 15.26 -25.88
CA ILE A 1062 -32.51 15.64 -26.00
C ILE A 1062 -32.23 15.88 -27.48
N ASP A 1063 -31.68 17.03 -27.85
CA ASP A 1063 -31.23 17.37 -29.21
C ASP A 1063 -32.25 17.10 -30.33
N GLY A 1064 -33.55 17.31 -30.06
CA GLY A 1064 -34.64 17.00 -31.00
C GLY A 1064 -34.93 15.50 -31.20
N GLY A 1065 -34.26 14.62 -30.45
CA GLY A 1065 -34.37 13.16 -30.52
C GLY A 1065 -35.70 12.55 -30.04
N LYS A 1066 -35.72 11.23 -29.81
CA LYS A 1066 -36.95 10.50 -29.46
C LYS A 1066 -37.44 10.91 -28.06
N PRO A 1067 -38.64 11.50 -27.91
CA PRO A 1067 -39.12 11.95 -26.62
C PRO A 1067 -39.38 10.77 -25.69
N ARG A 1068 -38.93 10.87 -24.44
CA ARG A 1068 -39.34 9.96 -23.36
C ARG A 1068 -40.42 10.64 -22.52
N LYS A 1069 -41.58 9.99 -22.41
CA LYS A 1069 -42.70 10.42 -21.56
C LYS A 1069 -42.75 9.59 -20.28
N MET A 1070 -43.04 10.23 -19.16
CA MET A 1070 -43.33 9.63 -17.88
C MET A 1070 -44.60 10.26 -17.31
N THR A 1071 -45.52 9.44 -16.82
CA THR A 1071 -46.80 9.90 -16.24
C THR A 1071 -46.79 9.64 -14.74
N ASN A 1072 -46.88 10.72 -13.98
CA ASN A 1072 -47.05 10.67 -12.54
C ASN A 1072 -48.46 10.15 -12.17
N ARG A 1073 -48.61 9.52 -11.00
CA ARG A 1073 -49.90 9.16 -10.38
C ARG A 1073 -49.93 9.62 -8.92
N GLY A 1074 -49.47 10.85 -8.69
CA GLY A 1074 -49.47 11.49 -7.37
C GLY A 1074 -50.86 11.93 -6.94
N LYS A 1075 -50.96 12.48 -5.73
CA LYS A 1075 -52.21 13.06 -5.22
C LYS A 1075 -52.43 14.49 -5.71
N SER A 1076 -51.36 15.21 -6.03
CA SER A 1076 -51.38 16.60 -6.50
C SER A 1076 -51.45 16.61 -8.03
N PRO A 1077 -52.45 17.28 -8.66
CA PRO A 1077 -52.65 17.22 -10.12
C PRO A 1077 -51.63 18.03 -10.95
N TYR A 1078 -50.76 18.76 -10.26
CA TYR A 1078 -49.59 19.48 -10.77
C TYR A 1078 -48.60 19.63 -9.60
N LEU A 1079 -47.35 20.00 -9.90
CA LEU A 1079 -46.34 20.29 -8.88
C LEU A 1079 -46.68 21.61 -8.18
N ASN A 1080 -47.05 21.58 -6.89
CA ASN A 1080 -47.46 22.77 -6.14
C ASN A 1080 -46.39 23.14 -5.09
N VAL A 1081 -45.36 23.83 -5.55
CA VAL A 1081 -44.15 24.14 -4.79
C VAL A 1081 -43.86 25.64 -4.88
N ASP A 1082 -43.65 26.29 -3.73
CA ASP A 1082 -43.40 27.74 -3.60
C ASP A 1082 -41.89 28.05 -3.41
N SER A 1083 -40.99 27.08 -3.71
CA SER A 1083 -39.53 27.29 -3.68
C SER A 1083 -39.03 28.00 -4.94
N PRO A 1084 -37.99 28.85 -4.87
CA PRO A 1084 -37.34 29.38 -6.06
C PRO A 1084 -36.69 28.27 -6.92
N LEU A 1085 -36.53 28.56 -8.21
CA LEU A 1085 -35.91 27.70 -9.20
C LEU A 1085 -34.37 27.83 -9.13
N PHE A 1086 -33.68 26.69 -9.08
CA PHE A 1086 -32.21 26.64 -9.05
C PHE A 1086 -31.64 26.01 -10.33
N VAL A 1087 -30.55 26.59 -10.84
CA VAL A 1087 -29.86 26.15 -12.06
C VAL A 1087 -28.37 25.95 -11.82
N GLY A 1088 -27.82 24.84 -12.33
CA GLY A 1088 -26.40 24.42 -12.25
C GLY A 1088 -25.89 23.98 -10.87
N GLY A 1089 -26.62 24.26 -9.80
CA GLY A 1089 -26.28 23.89 -8.42
C GLY A 1089 -27.36 24.34 -7.44
N ILE A 1090 -27.18 24.08 -6.14
CA ILE A 1090 -28.11 24.48 -5.07
C ILE A 1090 -27.37 25.02 -3.83
N PRO A 1091 -28.02 25.85 -2.99
CA PRO A 1091 -27.49 26.27 -1.69
C PRO A 1091 -27.15 25.08 -0.78
N GLN A 1092 -26.12 25.22 0.05
CA GLN A 1092 -25.58 24.10 0.85
C GLN A 1092 -26.58 23.60 1.91
N ASP A 1093 -27.36 24.50 2.49
CA ASP A 1093 -28.46 24.25 3.42
C ASP A 1093 -29.57 23.40 2.78
N MET A 1094 -30.01 23.75 1.56
CA MET A 1094 -30.94 22.92 0.79
C MET A 1094 -30.29 21.61 0.31
N ALA A 1095 -28.99 21.61 0.02
CA ALA A 1095 -28.25 20.40 -0.37
C ALA A 1095 -28.29 19.33 0.72
N GLU A 1096 -28.23 19.67 2.01
CA GLU A 1096 -28.28 18.66 3.06
C GLU A 1096 -29.62 17.90 3.11
N HIS A 1097 -30.73 18.51 2.67
CA HIS A 1097 -32.01 17.82 2.50
C HIS A 1097 -32.11 17.09 1.15
N ALA A 1098 -31.74 17.76 0.05
CA ALA A 1098 -31.83 17.18 -1.30
C ALA A 1098 -30.89 15.98 -1.49
N VAL A 1099 -29.66 16.02 -0.94
CA VAL A 1099 -28.69 14.92 -1.02
C VAL A 1099 -29.13 13.72 -0.20
N ARG A 1100 -29.73 13.91 0.99
CA ARG A 1100 -30.26 12.82 1.83
C ARG A 1100 -31.38 12.04 1.15
N LEU A 1101 -32.22 12.71 0.35
CA LEU A 1101 -33.36 12.08 -0.33
C LEU A 1101 -33.00 11.57 -1.74
N TRP A 1102 -32.23 12.33 -2.53
CA TRP A 1102 -32.08 12.09 -3.97
C TRP A 1102 -30.65 11.77 -4.45
N HIS A 1103 -29.67 11.69 -3.54
CA HIS A 1103 -28.27 11.35 -3.84
C HIS A 1103 -27.56 12.31 -4.81
N VAL A 1104 -28.02 13.57 -4.81
CA VAL A 1104 -27.55 14.66 -5.68
C VAL A 1104 -26.06 14.96 -5.51
N ARG A 1105 -25.42 15.47 -6.55
CA ARG A 1105 -24.02 15.94 -6.55
C ARG A 1105 -23.88 17.20 -7.40
N ASP A 1106 -22.83 17.98 -7.20
CA ASP A 1106 -22.62 19.24 -7.91
C ASP A 1106 -21.93 19.04 -9.28
N ALA A 1107 -22.36 19.77 -10.31
CA ALA A 1107 -21.72 19.77 -11.63
C ALA A 1107 -21.40 21.18 -12.12
N THR A 1108 -20.11 21.43 -12.41
CA THR A 1108 -19.69 22.61 -13.17
C THR A 1108 -19.70 22.31 -14.68
N SER A 1109 -20.76 22.73 -15.36
CA SER A 1109 -20.87 22.81 -16.83
C SER A 1109 -20.87 24.28 -17.28
N CYS A 1110 -20.96 24.52 -18.60
CA CYS A 1110 -21.30 25.84 -19.12
C CYS A 1110 -22.74 25.84 -19.66
N LEU A 1111 -23.51 26.86 -19.31
CA LEU A 1111 -24.89 27.08 -19.75
C LEU A 1111 -24.86 28.13 -20.86
N ASP A 1112 -25.22 27.72 -22.07
CA ASP A 1112 -25.24 28.58 -23.26
C ASP A 1112 -26.53 29.40 -23.36
N GLU A 1113 -27.66 28.82 -22.95
CA GLU A 1113 -28.98 29.46 -22.99
C GLU A 1113 -29.97 28.77 -22.03
N LEU A 1114 -30.92 29.54 -21.48
CA LEU A 1114 -32.08 29.05 -20.74
C LEU A 1114 -33.33 29.79 -21.22
N SER A 1115 -34.36 29.05 -21.61
CA SER A 1115 -35.69 29.58 -21.92
C SER A 1115 -36.80 28.86 -21.14
N ILE A 1116 -37.82 29.63 -20.76
CA ILE A 1116 -39.00 29.16 -20.03
C ILE A 1116 -40.22 29.72 -20.77
N ASN A 1117 -41.13 28.83 -21.16
CA ASN A 1117 -42.30 29.12 -21.99
C ASN A 1117 -41.92 29.95 -23.23
N GLU A 1118 -40.93 29.45 -23.98
CA GLU A 1118 -40.40 30.01 -25.25
C GLU A 1118 -39.73 31.41 -25.10
N LYS A 1119 -39.65 31.95 -23.88
CA LYS A 1119 -38.95 33.21 -23.59
C LYS A 1119 -37.56 32.92 -23.01
N VAL A 1120 -36.52 33.39 -23.70
CA VAL A 1120 -35.13 33.40 -23.18
C VAL A 1120 -35.07 34.24 -21.91
N GLN A 1121 -34.39 33.73 -20.89
CA GLN A 1121 -34.27 34.38 -19.59
C GLN A 1121 -32.99 35.23 -19.50
N ASP A 1122 -33.14 36.43 -18.94
CA ASP A 1122 -32.02 37.31 -18.61
C ASP A 1122 -31.49 36.94 -17.22
N LEU A 1123 -30.36 36.24 -17.20
CA LEU A 1123 -29.76 35.64 -16.02
C LEU A 1123 -29.21 36.69 -15.05
N SER A 1124 -29.03 37.95 -15.49
CA SER A 1124 -28.61 39.06 -14.62
C SER A 1124 -29.67 39.43 -13.57
N LYS A 1125 -30.95 39.13 -13.85
CA LYS A 1125 -32.10 39.40 -12.98
C LYS A 1125 -32.40 38.27 -11.99
N SER A 1126 -31.51 37.27 -11.88
CA SER A 1126 -31.56 36.26 -10.84
C SER A 1126 -31.52 36.87 -9.44
N GLU A 1127 -32.31 36.34 -8.51
CA GLU A 1127 -32.31 36.75 -7.10
C GLU A 1127 -30.91 36.59 -6.45
N LYS A 1128 -30.14 35.61 -6.93
CA LYS A 1128 -28.82 35.28 -6.40
C LYS A 1128 -27.94 34.58 -7.43
N GLN A 1129 -26.76 35.13 -7.68
CA GLN A 1129 -25.65 34.46 -8.37
C GLN A 1129 -24.59 34.07 -7.35
N ASN A 1130 -24.13 32.82 -7.37
CA ASN A 1130 -22.99 32.39 -6.55
C ASN A 1130 -21.91 31.77 -7.44
N LYS A 1131 -20.70 32.36 -7.43
CA LYS A 1131 -19.48 31.83 -8.09
C LYS A 1131 -19.66 31.40 -9.56
N VAL A 1132 -20.54 32.05 -10.30
CA VAL A 1132 -20.63 31.94 -11.77
C VAL A 1132 -19.81 33.05 -12.42
N ILE A 1133 -19.39 32.86 -13.68
CA ILE A 1133 -18.85 33.92 -14.53
C ILE A 1133 -19.64 34.00 -15.84
N PRO A 1134 -19.70 35.18 -16.48
CA PRO A 1134 -20.34 35.32 -17.78
C PRO A 1134 -19.65 34.48 -18.86
N GLY A 1135 -20.45 33.82 -19.70
CA GLY A 1135 -20.03 33.26 -20.98
C GLY A 1135 -19.38 31.88 -20.95
N CYS A 1136 -19.44 31.22 -22.10
CA CYS A 1136 -18.72 30.01 -22.44
C CYS A 1136 -17.56 30.36 -23.37
N GLY A 1137 -16.38 29.78 -23.13
CA GLY A 1137 -15.16 30.08 -23.89
C GLY A 1137 -14.86 28.99 -24.93
N ASP A 1138 -14.59 29.41 -26.16
CA ASP A 1138 -14.29 28.50 -27.28
C ASP A 1138 -12.98 27.72 -27.08
N ALA A 1139 -12.99 26.46 -27.51
CA ALA A 1139 -11.90 25.51 -27.27
C ALA A 1139 -10.72 25.59 -28.28
N GLU A 1140 -10.81 26.41 -29.33
CA GLU A 1140 -9.93 26.33 -30.51
C GLU A 1140 -8.83 27.40 -30.61
N GLN A 1141 -8.59 28.24 -29.58
CA GLN A 1141 -7.49 29.22 -29.60
C GLN A 1141 -6.58 29.19 -28.36
N ARG A 1142 -5.59 28.29 -28.38
CA ARG A 1142 -4.24 28.59 -27.86
C ARG A 1142 -3.17 27.65 -28.44
N ASP A 1143 -2.35 28.19 -29.35
CA ASP A 1143 -1.22 27.51 -29.99
C ASP A 1143 0.03 27.47 -29.07
N GLU A 1144 1.04 26.69 -29.42
CA GLU A 1144 2.33 26.60 -28.68
C GLU A 1144 3.26 27.80 -29.00
N GLY A 1145 4.02 28.33 -28.03
CA GLY A 1145 4.80 29.55 -28.37
C GLY A 1145 5.80 30.24 -27.42
N LYS A 1146 6.36 29.60 -26.38
CA LYS A 1146 7.49 30.12 -25.55
C LYS A 1146 7.26 31.39 -24.66
N PRO A 1147 8.20 31.72 -23.74
CA PRO A 1147 8.03 32.75 -22.68
C PRO A 1147 9.03 33.93 -22.80
N LEU A 1148 9.19 34.69 -21.69
CA LEU A 1148 9.87 35.99 -21.46
C LEU A 1148 8.87 37.16 -21.60
N GLU A 1149 8.84 38.18 -20.73
CA GLU A 1149 9.69 38.51 -19.56
C GLU A 1149 8.91 39.44 -18.58
N GLU A 1150 9.04 39.28 -17.25
CA GLU A 1150 8.55 40.29 -16.27
C GLU A 1150 9.45 40.36 -15.02
N VAL A 1151 9.78 41.59 -14.57
CA VAL A 1151 10.62 41.84 -13.40
C VAL A 1151 10.08 43.01 -12.56
N LYS A 1152 9.42 42.67 -11.44
CA LYS A 1152 9.30 43.45 -10.17
C LYS A 1152 8.58 44.83 -10.19
N VAL A 1153 7.91 45.29 -9.12
CA VAL A 1153 7.20 44.69 -7.97
C VAL A 1153 6.47 45.82 -7.20
N LYS A 1154 5.48 45.48 -6.35
CA LYS A 1154 4.69 46.27 -5.37
C LYS A 1154 3.19 46.34 -5.78
N ASN A 1155 2.21 46.16 -4.89
CA ASN A 1155 2.22 45.85 -3.44
C ASN A 1155 1.02 44.95 -3.06
N ASN A 1156 1.02 44.49 -1.81
CA ASN A 1156 -0.02 43.86 -0.96
C ASN A 1156 -1.51 43.91 -1.43
N ASP A 1157 -2.38 42.96 -1.07
CA ASP A 1157 -2.42 42.25 0.23
C ASP A 1157 -2.79 40.75 0.17
N ASP A 1158 -2.45 40.01 1.23
CA ASP A 1158 -2.35 38.54 1.26
C ASP A 1158 -3.31 37.91 2.31
N THR A 1159 -4.25 37.09 1.87
CA THR A 1159 -5.02 36.19 2.76
C THR A 1159 -4.47 34.76 2.67
N GLU A 1160 -4.08 34.16 3.80
CA GLU A 1160 -3.35 32.88 3.84
C GLU A 1160 -4.11 31.73 3.15
N LYS A 1161 -3.72 31.48 1.89
CA LYS A 1161 -4.31 30.48 1.01
C LYS A 1161 -4.09 29.07 1.56
N ASN A 1162 -5.16 28.38 1.95
CA ASN A 1162 -5.07 27.10 2.65
C ASN A 1162 -4.52 25.99 1.72
N ILE A 1163 -3.26 25.64 1.95
CA ILE A 1163 -2.37 24.88 1.04
C ILE A 1163 -2.92 23.47 0.67
N CYS A 1164 -3.96 22.97 1.35
CA CYS A 1164 -4.60 21.69 1.05
C CYS A 1164 -5.88 21.76 0.20
N GLU A 1165 -6.44 22.93 -0.13
CA GLU A 1165 -7.79 23.01 -0.74
C GLU A 1165 -7.90 22.42 -2.16
N LYS A 1166 -6.84 22.50 -2.97
CA LYS A 1166 -6.75 21.83 -4.29
C LYS A 1166 -5.60 20.82 -4.33
N ASN A 1167 -5.61 19.90 -3.37
CA ASN A 1167 -4.59 18.85 -3.24
C ASN A 1167 -4.82 17.68 -4.22
N ARG A 1168 -3.73 17.10 -4.75
CA ARG A 1168 -3.77 15.96 -5.68
C ARG A 1168 -3.75 14.59 -4.94
N CYS A 1169 -4.30 14.47 -3.72
CA CYS A 1169 -4.19 13.25 -2.92
C CYS A 1169 -5.33 12.24 -3.21
N GLU A 1170 -5.25 11.49 -4.31
CA GLU A 1170 -6.30 10.56 -4.78
C GLU A 1170 -6.85 9.62 -3.69
N ASN A 1171 -6.00 8.75 -3.13
CA ASN A 1171 -6.40 7.85 -2.05
C ASN A 1171 -5.76 8.24 -0.69
N GLY A 1172 -5.83 9.51 -0.30
CA GLY A 1172 -5.26 9.97 0.98
C GLY A 1172 -5.82 11.29 1.50
N LYS A 1173 -5.54 11.63 2.77
CA LYS A 1173 -5.83 12.96 3.33
C LYS A 1173 -4.61 13.87 3.21
N CYS A 1174 -4.81 15.11 2.79
CA CYS A 1174 -3.77 16.13 2.71
C CYS A 1174 -3.34 16.64 4.11
N ARG A 1175 -2.07 17.03 4.23
CA ARG A 1175 -1.54 17.87 5.32
C ARG A 1175 -0.53 18.86 4.73
N PRO A 1176 -0.55 20.17 5.11
CA PRO A 1176 0.53 21.08 4.75
C PRO A 1176 1.86 20.61 5.36
N ARG A 1177 2.98 20.99 4.76
CA ARG A 1177 4.31 20.78 5.35
C ARG A 1177 4.69 21.97 6.27
N LYS A 1178 5.63 21.76 7.19
CA LYS A 1178 6.04 22.79 8.18
C LYS A 1178 6.75 23.99 7.55
N ASP A 1179 7.34 23.78 6.37
CA ASP A 1179 8.10 24.72 5.55
C ASP A 1179 7.22 25.73 4.75
N LYS A 1180 5.90 25.78 4.99
CA LYS A 1180 4.86 26.58 4.30
C LYS A 1180 4.86 26.55 2.75
N LYS A 1181 5.79 25.89 2.07
CA LYS A 1181 5.81 25.71 0.60
C LYS A 1181 5.32 24.31 0.18
N GLY A 1182 4.01 24.09 0.36
CA GLY A 1182 3.28 22.94 -0.19
C GLY A 1182 2.84 21.87 0.81
N TYR A 1183 2.27 20.77 0.30
CA TYR A 1183 1.59 19.73 1.09
C TYR A 1183 2.16 18.31 0.88
N ARG A 1184 1.75 17.40 1.77
CA ARG A 1184 1.99 15.95 1.71
C ARG A 1184 0.68 15.18 1.81
N CYS A 1185 0.57 14.08 1.08
CA CYS A 1185 -0.56 13.15 1.18
C CYS A 1185 -0.30 12.08 2.25
N ARG A 1186 -1.35 11.66 2.98
CA ARG A 1186 -1.34 10.55 3.94
C ARG A 1186 -2.32 9.47 3.46
N CYS A 1187 -1.80 8.36 2.94
CA CYS A 1187 -2.59 7.42 2.17
C CYS A 1187 -3.51 6.52 3.00
N LYS A 1188 -4.67 6.15 2.43
CA LYS A 1188 -5.52 5.04 2.88
C LYS A 1188 -4.75 3.71 2.77
N LYS A 1189 -5.19 2.67 3.49
CA LYS A 1189 -4.53 1.34 3.51
C LYS A 1189 -4.25 0.82 2.09
N GLY A 1190 -3.02 0.34 1.85
CA GLY A 1190 -2.61 -0.35 0.62
C GLY A 1190 -2.09 0.55 -0.51
N PHE A 1191 -2.47 1.84 -0.54
CA PHE A 1191 -2.07 2.76 -1.61
C PHE A 1191 -0.74 3.49 -1.31
N SER A 1192 0.01 3.79 -2.37
CA SER A 1192 1.40 4.27 -2.33
C SER A 1192 1.63 5.52 -3.20
N GLY A 1193 2.79 6.16 -3.04
CA GLY A 1193 3.24 7.26 -3.90
C GLY A 1193 2.96 8.67 -3.34
N LYS A 1194 3.60 9.69 -3.90
CA LYS A 1194 3.54 11.11 -3.47
C LYS A 1194 2.09 11.65 -3.38
N PHE A 1195 1.21 11.10 -4.21
CA PHE A 1195 -0.19 11.46 -4.37
C PHE A 1195 -1.18 10.32 -4.02
N CYS A 1196 -0.70 9.24 -3.40
CA CYS A 1196 -1.49 8.06 -3.00
C CYS A 1196 -2.22 7.36 -4.17
N ASN A 1197 -1.55 7.23 -5.32
CA ASN A 1197 -2.14 6.74 -6.56
C ASN A 1197 -1.58 5.40 -7.07
N LYS A 1198 -0.62 4.80 -6.37
CA LYS A 1198 -0.08 3.47 -6.72
C LYS A 1198 -0.76 2.35 -5.95
N VAL A 1199 -1.48 1.50 -6.68
CA VAL A 1199 -2.15 0.25 -6.25
C VAL A 1199 -1.11 -0.76 -5.69
N PRO A 1200 -1.45 -1.60 -4.69
CA PRO A 1200 -0.52 -2.61 -4.15
C PRO A 1200 -0.26 -3.79 -5.11
N THR A 1201 1.00 -4.17 -5.29
CA THR A 1201 1.49 -5.12 -6.33
C THR A 1201 2.22 -6.36 -5.77
N CYS A 1202 2.02 -6.73 -4.51
CA CYS A 1202 2.76 -7.81 -3.85
C CYS A 1202 2.52 -9.23 -4.42
N GLN A 1203 3.56 -9.83 -5.00
CA GLN A 1203 3.57 -11.16 -5.62
C GLN A 1203 4.79 -12.00 -5.19
N LYS A 1204 5.04 -13.17 -5.82
CA LYS A 1204 6.06 -14.15 -5.40
C LYS A 1204 7.06 -14.50 -6.50
N ALA A 1205 8.31 -14.10 -6.34
CA ALA A 1205 9.45 -14.46 -7.20
C ALA A 1205 10.14 -15.77 -6.77
N SER A 1206 10.95 -16.39 -7.64
CA SER A 1206 11.71 -17.62 -7.35
C SER A 1206 13.22 -17.46 -7.54
N GLN A 1207 14.03 -18.07 -6.68
CA GLN A 1207 15.50 -17.99 -6.71
C GLN A 1207 16.09 -19.38 -6.38
N LYS A 1208 17.16 -19.79 -7.07
CA LYS A 1208 17.88 -21.05 -6.78
C LYS A 1208 19.17 -20.70 -6.03
N ALA A 1209 19.38 -21.24 -4.83
CA ALA A 1209 20.57 -20.96 -4.00
C ALA A 1209 21.05 -22.21 -3.25
N TYR A 1210 22.35 -22.31 -2.99
CA TYR A 1210 22.89 -23.34 -2.08
C TYR A 1210 22.58 -22.97 -0.63
N VAL A 1211 22.31 -23.98 0.20
CA VAL A 1211 22.06 -23.80 1.64
C VAL A 1211 23.33 -24.12 2.39
N TYR A 1212 23.70 -23.29 3.36
CA TYR A 1212 24.93 -23.44 4.15
C TYR A 1212 24.61 -23.64 5.65
N ASP A 1213 25.56 -24.22 6.37
CA ASP A 1213 25.50 -24.48 7.82
C ASP A 1213 26.90 -24.79 8.35
N TYR A 1214 27.46 -24.00 9.27
CA TYR A 1214 28.73 -24.28 9.99
C TYR A 1214 29.83 -25.04 9.18
N GLY A 1215 30.29 -24.48 8.05
CA GLY A 1215 31.31 -25.11 7.20
C GLY A 1215 30.82 -26.21 6.26
N CYS A 1216 29.50 -26.36 6.12
CA CYS A 1216 28.82 -27.35 5.27
C CYS A 1216 27.89 -26.67 4.25
N ARG A 1217 27.68 -27.32 3.09
CA ARG A 1217 26.83 -26.83 1.99
C ARG A 1217 25.92 -27.90 1.41
N SER A 1218 24.78 -27.50 0.84
CA SER A 1218 23.86 -28.43 0.19
C SER A 1218 24.44 -29.04 -1.10
N ARG A 1219 24.21 -30.33 -1.34
CA ARG A 1219 24.76 -31.05 -2.53
C ARG A 1219 24.34 -30.48 -3.89
N ARG A 1220 23.20 -29.78 -3.95
CA ARG A 1220 22.62 -29.12 -5.14
C ARG A 1220 21.93 -27.82 -4.69
N PRO A 1221 21.72 -26.83 -5.57
CA PRO A 1221 21.04 -25.59 -5.21
C PRO A 1221 19.53 -25.83 -5.06
N VAL A 1222 18.94 -25.20 -4.04
CA VAL A 1222 17.54 -25.35 -3.65
C VAL A 1222 16.73 -24.19 -4.23
N ARG A 1223 15.62 -24.50 -4.93
CA ARG A 1223 14.68 -23.48 -5.44
C ARG A 1223 13.85 -22.90 -4.28
N GLN A 1224 14.36 -21.81 -3.71
CA GLN A 1224 13.67 -20.93 -2.78
C GLN A 1224 12.73 -19.97 -3.55
N PHE A 1225 11.96 -19.18 -2.80
CA PHE A 1225 11.12 -18.11 -3.33
C PHE A 1225 11.19 -16.92 -2.39
N ARG A 1226 10.84 -15.72 -2.86
CA ARG A 1226 10.76 -14.49 -2.05
C ARG A 1226 9.53 -13.66 -2.47
N CYS A 1227 9.19 -12.64 -1.68
CA CYS A 1227 8.03 -11.78 -1.93
C CYS A 1227 8.47 -10.41 -2.39
N GLU A 1228 7.86 -9.89 -3.47
CA GLU A 1228 8.27 -8.66 -4.14
C GLU A 1228 7.04 -7.87 -4.60
N GLY A 1229 7.15 -6.53 -4.65
CA GLY A 1229 6.06 -5.62 -4.99
C GLY A 1229 5.77 -4.59 -3.90
N SER A 1230 4.98 -3.56 -4.24
CA SER A 1230 4.65 -2.44 -3.34
C SER A 1230 3.31 -2.66 -2.61
N CYS A 1231 3.11 -1.96 -1.50
CA CYS A 1231 1.98 -2.18 -0.58
C CYS A 1231 1.49 -0.89 0.13
N GLY A 1232 1.89 0.29 -0.32
CA GLY A 1232 1.65 1.54 0.41
C GLY A 1232 2.45 1.61 1.71
N HIS A 1233 1.82 2.06 2.80
CA HIS A 1233 2.39 2.03 4.16
C HIS A 1233 2.38 0.63 4.81
N GLN A 1234 2.62 -0.42 4.02
CA GLN A 1234 2.63 -1.83 4.44
C GLN A 1234 3.74 -2.57 3.69
N CYS A 1235 4.12 -3.77 4.14
CA CYS A 1235 5.19 -4.55 3.52
C CYS A 1235 4.68 -5.78 2.77
N CYS A 1236 5.31 -6.09 1.64
CA CYS A 1236 5.10 -7.33 0.90
C CYS A 1236 5.92 -8.46 1.55
N ARG A 1237 5.30 -9.33 2.34
CA ARG A 1237 5.98 -10.40 3.08
C ARG A 1237 5.31 -11.77 2.83
N PRO A 1238 5.98 -12.89 3.16
CA PRO A 1238 5.43 -14.23 2.98
C PRO A 1238 4.31 -14.53 3.98
N LYS A 1239 3.14 -14.99 3.51
CA LYS A 1239 2.03 -15.46 4.36
C LYS A 1239 2.02 -16.99 4.57
N ARG A 1240 2.67 -17.77 3.70
CA ARG A 1240 2.83 -19.24 3.87
C ARG A 1240 4.19 -19.71 3.33
N TYR A 1241 4.81 -20.64 4.06
CA TYR A 1241 6.03 -21.37 3.70
C TYR A 1241 5.72 -22.87 3.46
N ARG A 1242 6.71 -23.65 3.05
CA ARG A 1242 6.70 -25.13 2.93
C ARG A 1242 8.10 -25.66 3.25
N THR A 1243 8.23 -26.49 4.27
CA THR A 1243 9.52 -27.10 4.62
C THR A 1243 9.94 -28.14 3.59
N LYS A 1244 11.24 -28.17 3.24
CA LYS A 1244 11.86 -29.17 2.38
C LYS A 1244 13.11 -29.75 3.07
N LYS A 1245 13.27 -31.07 3.01
CA LYS A 1245 14.51 -31.75 3.44
C LYS A 1245 15.60 -31.55 2.37
N VAL A 1246 16.81 -31.20 2.79
CA VAL A 1246 17.97 -30.88 1.94
C VAL A 1246 19.20 -31.60 2.46
N ALA A 1247 19.90 -32.35 1.61
CA ALA A 1247 21.13 -33.06 1.98
C ALA A 1247 22.34 -32.12 1.94
N MET A 1248 23.08 -32.07 3.05
CA MET A 1248 24.28 -31.27 3.29
C MET A 1248 25.53 -32.14 3.15
N ILE A 1249 26.65 -31.52 2.76
CA ILE A 1249 28.01 -32.05 2.82
C ILE A 1249 28.89 -31.04 3.53
N CYS A 1250 29.71 -31.50 4.46
CA CYS A 1250 30.66 -30.71 5.22
C CYS A 1250 32.07 -30.80 4.63
N ASN A 1251 32.93 -29.84 4.95
CA ASN A 1251 34.33 -29.81 4.48
C ASN A 1251 35.18 -30.98 5.04
N ASP A 1252 34.77 -31.57 6.15
CA ASP A 1252 35.32 -32.80 6.74
C ASP A 1252 34.78 -34.10 6.08
N GLY A 1253 33.90 -33.99 5.07
CA GLY A 1253 33.27 -35.11 4.38
C GLY A 1253 31.98 -35.66 5.03
N THR A 1254 31.59 -35.18 6.21
CA THR A 1254 30.36 -35.60 6.89
C THR A 1254 29.09 -35.12 6.17
N LYS A 1255 27.96 -35.80 6.43
CA LYS A 1255 26.71 -35.69 5.64
C LYS A 1255 25.49 -35.76 6.57
N PHE A 1256 24.59 -34.78 6.47
CA PHE A 1256 23.33 -34.77 7.22
C PHE A 1256 22.19 -34.12 6.42
N ILE A 1257 20.96 -34.16 6.94
CA ILE A 1257 19.77 -33.63 6.26
C ILE A 1257 19.21 -32.43 7.03
N LYS A 1258 19.43 -31.21 6.49
CA LYS A 1258 18.85 -29.97 7.01
C LYS A 1258 17.41 -29.80 6.52
N LYS A 1259 16.51 -29.33 7.38
CA LYS A 1259 15.16 -28.86 6.99
C LYS A 1259 15.24 -27.38 6.64
N VAL A 1260 14.65 -26.98 5.52
CA VAL A 1260 14.74 -25.61 4.97
C VAL A 1260 13.38 -25.15 4.49
N ASP A 1261 12.91 -23.98 4.94
CA ASP A 1261 11.59 -23.46 4.58
C ASP A 1261 11.59 -22.65 3.29
N ILE A 1262 10.57 -22.91 2.45
CA ILE A 1262 10.48 -22.42 1.08
C ILE A 1262 9.15 -21.68 0.88
N ILE A 1263 9.21 -20.40 0.48
CA ILE A 1263 8.04 -19.51 0.44
C ILE A 1263 7.00 -19.95 -0.62
N ARG A 1264 5.73 -20.02 -0.20
CA ARG A 1264 4.61 -20.53 -1.01
C ARG A 1264 3.61 -19.46 -1.44
N LYS A 1265 3.30 -18.44 -0.62
CA LYS A 1265 2.37 -17.33 -0.98
C LYS A 1265 2.75 -16.01 -0.27
N CYS A 1266 2.53 -14.88 -0.92
CA CYS A 1266 2.84 -13.51 -0.46
C CYS A 1266 1.57 -12.67 -0.26
N ARG A 1267 1.62 -11.61 0.57
CA ARG A 1267 0.59 -10.55 0.63
C ARG A 1267 1.15 -9.28 1.29
N CYS A 1268 0.47 -8.16 1.11
CA CYS A 1268 0.68 -6.95 1.91
C CYS A 1268 0.22 -7.17 3.36
N LEU A 1269 1.02 -6.72 4.33
CA LEU A 1269 0.74 -6.87 5.77
C LEU A 1269 0.96 -5.54 6.54
N ARG A 1270 0.06 -5.26 7.48
CA ARG A 1270 -0.09 -3.97 8.19
C ARG A 1270 1.08 -3.62 9.14
N LYS A 1271 1.96 -4.58 9.46
CA LYS A 1271 3.25 -4.33 10.09
C LYS A 1271 4.35 -4.58 9.06
N CYS A 1272 5.17 -3.57 8.80
CA CYS A 1272 6.54 -3.78 8.36
C CYS A 1272 7.36 -4.12 9.61
N THR A 1273 7.75 -5.38 9.78
CA THR A 1273 8.93 -5.72 10.56
C THR A 1273 10.12 -5.73 9.61
N ASP A 1274 11.22 -5.13 10.07
CA ASP A 1274 12.51 -5.27 9.43
C ASP A 1274 13.16 -6.55 9.97
N ASP A 1275 12.87 -7.68 9.32
CA ASP A 1275 13.88 -8.72 9.09
C ASP A 1275 14.71 -8.34 7.86
#